data_AF-A0A7C7NLR9-F1
#
_entry.id   AF-A0A7C7NLR9-F1
#
_cell.length_a   1.000
_cell.length_b   1.000
_cell.length_c   1.000
_cell.angle_alpha   90.00
_cell.angle_beta   90.00
_cell.angle_gamma   90.00
#
_symmetry.space_group_name_H-M   'P 1'
#
loop_
_entity.id
_entity.type
_entity.pdbx_description
1 polymer ?
#
loop_
_entity_poly.entity_id
_entity_poly.type
_entity_poly.pdbx_seq_one_letter_code
_entity_poly.pdbx_strand_id
1 'polypeptide(L)'
;MNLLKNINLVVLSALLSVASQLTAQVDCVGCAPLFDAVTSIVVESCETLTPPTFPNYTTACNQSEITEETFIATLGHKTSCEGTIAEAIGAGQDLCLSLYGFASAGLAPSDLFFIGSEPLQWTHFANGSATLTGLVYNDTDPSLAYNIDVYLEGGYNWTEWEAMGKQALDGLFQDTHENWIYFLMQNNISKLIGVGVNQGQTIRLQHAPLSENIGFQLGSMGANNINLNNGLSGWVTWETLAGIDTLSGPGDINIDITNCQETVSPCADEDDVLYRFFAGNLCGYDEVDITVDHEDNTAPTWTFFPSDQLLECSDIAILEDATATDLCSDFSISLVTDTLLSSAVGNYNVTRTFTATDACGNSASNTQTIVFQDTTTPVLNIPLDYTIECSITPTLDEATSSDLCGSVEITLQESTELGVCEGSYSLVRIFTATDDAGNSTSATQTITIVDTTAPELTVPNNLSLTCIGSNDLGTAIYSDLCSNVALTISSDTILGICPANYSISRTFTATDNCGNTSSGVQIIDYSDTTSPDFGTTPYFIELACTEAILLDVEAFDDCSELSDISFTDLAGSGGCMSPSSSVVRFFTVTDACGNSSSLEQTIQFIDTVAPIFTYFPSDASVDCSISIPNDFPLISDVCSSVELQYSIDTISSLTSNDLDLSILWTATDGCGNITSSTQNITVSDTQAPVFTLSPTLPASLELGTETPLCNTLEWTAEDNCYSYDELIFDCSLDTVFTDNGPCSGPFEIHYAYSLSDPSGNTSAYTHIIQISDLTPPVWEYIPEDIAFACNDEIILEDPIANGVSGITWEISVDTILGVCPNNFDLYRTMIPTDGCGLQGDSQIQIISISDSQAPDFIGLPTDLSISCEDEIPSVEIILIDNCSESTFVTDSTLVSPGSCGGNYVILHELTAEDLCGNVSTASYSISITDTIAPVFISSPEDLVLELGTEFAPCYEAEIQIEDNCSTAEWTCEELIEPGTCIGSTNYLRTYTAIDACGNSSSTTQVILIVDTTSPEFSNFPSTSTLPCDGDTLELATDTLFGFDLGSPNNLSITFEGESLEGDNCNSEVHRVYRITDNCGNSFDSTHVTLLIDTVAPILNTQLDELSFTCLYDLPACNETALDITDNCNTTSSSCTDYTLEGDCDNEPCSIERIYTISDACDNTLSVSQIILITAAPSDSLCDTTIAIIEPSNLAFDAPKCIPYPNPARINSGSTLIDLIRCPASTPWILLNSLGEQVAQGKSSQIIVDNLTQGLYFLRSEGFGTKRIVILK
;
A
#
# COMPACT_ATOMS: atom_id res chain seq x y z
N MET A 1 -18.46 20.67 -24.02
CA MET A 1 -18.74 21.19 -25.38
C MET A 1 -19.89 20.42 -26.05
N ASN A 2 -21.15 20.81 -25.79
CA ASN A 2 -22.34 20.42 -26.56
C ASN A 2 -23.52 21.33 -26.13
N LEU A 3 -23.73 22.47 -26.80
CA LEU A 3 -24.66 22.67 -27.92
C LEU A 3 -26.13 23.00 -27.51
N LEU A 4 -26.34 24.28 -27.22
CA LEU A 4 -27.58 25.08 -27.35
C LEU A 4 -28.94 24.35 -27.41
N LYS A 5 -29.81 24.62 -26.42
CA LYS A 5 -31.25 24.91 -26.65
C LYS A 5 -31.94 25.46 -25.39
N ASN A 6 -32.21 26.77 -25.38
CA ASN A 6 -33.53 27.36 -25.13
C ASN A 6 -33.41 28.90 -25.09
N ILE A 7 -33.63 29.54 -26.23
CA ILE A 7 -33.91 30.99 -26.33
C ILE A 7 -35.23 31.11 -27.07
N ASN A 8 -36.28 31.50 -26.34
CA ASN A 8 -37.64 31.85 -26.77
C ASN A 8 -38.45 32.12 -25.50
N LEU A 9 -39.36 33.11 -25.40
CA LEU A 9 -39.84 34.03 -26.43
C LEU A 9 -40.42 35.32 -25.79
N VAL A 10 -39.63 36.38 -25.64
CA VAL A 10 -40.17 37.70 -25.24
C VAL A 10 -40.78 38.39 -26.46
N VAL A 11 -42.12 38.37 -26.57
CA VAL A 11 -42.88 39.07 -27.63
C VAL A 11 -43.82 40.10 -27.02
N LEU A 12 -43.25 41.30 -26.83
CA LEU A 12 -43.84 42.62 -27.09
C LEU A 12 -45.39 42.68 -27.26
N SER A 13 -46.13 42.52 -26.17
CA SER A 13 -47.54 42.89 -26.04
C SER A 13 -47.88 43.11 -24.55
N ALA A 14 -48.57 44.17 -24.11
CA ALA A 14 -49.20 45.23 -24.90
C ALA A 14 -49.21 46.61 -24.20
N LEU A 15 -48.29 47.50 -24.59
CA LEU A 15 -48.42 48.95 -24.32
C LEU A 15 -49.42 49.61 -25.27
N LEU A 16 -50.70 49.28 -25.08
CA LEU A 16 -51.83 50.13 -25.44
C LEU A 16 -52.69 50.32 -24.18
N SER A 17 -52.33 51.29 -23.34
CA SER A 17 -53.27 51.89 -22.40
C SER A 17 -54.37 52.57 -23.23
N VAL A 18 -55.46 51.82 -23.44
CA VAL A 18 -56.68 52.37 -24.05
C VAL A 18 -57.34 53.24 -23.00
N ALA A 19 -56.86 54.48 -22.90
CA ALA A 19 -57.51 55.55 -22.16
C ALA A 19 -58.86 55.87 -22.82
N SER A 20 -59.83 55.01 -22.58
CA SER A 20 -61.21 55.16 -23.00
C SER A 20 -61.77 56.37 -22.28
N GLN A 21 -61.76 57.53 -22.94
CA GLN A 21 -62.33 58.75 -22.39
C GLN A 21 -63.79 58.50 -22.01
N LEU A 22 -64.06 58.36 -20.72
CA LEU A 22 -65.42 58.24 -20.21
C LEU A 22 -66.15 59.55 -20.52
N THR A 23 -67.16 59.45 -21.39
CA THR A 23 -68.00 60.59 -21.76
C THR A 23 -69.40 60.42 -21.18
N ALA A 24 -69.77 61.28 -20.23
CA ALA A 24 -71.09 61.29 -19.65
C ALA A 24 -71.98 62.34 -20.35
N GLN A 25 -73.29 62.06 -20.43
CA GLN A 25 -74.30 63.07 -20.79
C GLN A 25 -74.95 63.60 -19.51
N VAL A 26 -75.22 64.90 -19.42
CA VAL A 26 -76.01 65.47 -18.32
C VAL A 26 -77.21 66.20 -18.92
N ASP A 27 -78.43 65.76 -18.59
CA ASP A 27 -79.66 66.46 -18.95
C ASP A 27 -80.05 67.48 -17.87
N CYS A 28 -79.65 68.74 -18.06
CA CYS A 28 -80.00 69.83 -17.15
C CYS A 28 -81.43 70.38 -17.35
N VAL A 29 -82.30 69.71 -18.13
CA VAL A 29 -83.70 70.13 -18.34
C VAL A 29 -84.63 69.55 -17.25
N GLY A 30 -84.14 68.66 -16.39
CA GLY A 30 -84.88 68.11 -15.24
C GLY A 30 -84.06 68.10 -13.94
N CYS A 31 -84.75 67.94 -12.80
CA CYS A 31 -84.13 67.73 -11.48
C CYS A 31 -83.64 66.28 -11.29
N ALA A 32 -83.04 65.70 -12.32
CA ALA A 32 -82.59 64.31 -12.37
C ALA A 32 -81.45 64.20 -13.39
N PRO A 33 -80.20 64.53 -13.01
CA PRO A 33 -79.03 64.07 -13.77
C PRO A 33 -79.05 62.55 -13.88
N LEU A 34 -78.43 62.04 -14.95
CA LEU A 34 -78.33 60.61 -15.27
C LEU A 34 -76.97 60.35 -15.92
N PHE A 35 -76.05 59.71 -15.21
CA PHE A 35 -74.91 59.04 -15.83
C PHE A 35 -75.42 57.87 -16.68
N ASP A 36 -75.04 57.81 -17.97
CA ASP A 36 -75.18 56.58 -18.74
C ASP A 36 -74.28 55.51 -18.08
N ALA A 37 -74.87 54.38 -17.69
CA ALA A 37 -74.24 53.42 -16.78
C ALA A 37 -72.93 52.84 -17.36
N VAL A 38 -71.80 53.22 -16.76
CA VAL A 38 -70.50 52.60 -17.00
C VAL A 38 -70.15 51.71 -15.79
N THR A 39 -69.85 50.45 -16.07
CA THR A 39 -69.10 49.59 -15.15
C THR A 39 -67.70 49.43 -15.73
N SER A 40 -66.72 50.13 -15.15
CA SER A 40 -65.32 50.04 -15.53
C SER A 40 -64.47 49.83 -14.27
N ILE A 41 -64.24 48.56 -13.95
CA ILE A 41 -63.02 48.18 -13.23
C ILE A 41 -61.88 48.41 -14.23
N VAL A 42 -60.85 49.13 -13.80
CA VAL A 42 -59.61 49.31 -14.56
C VAL A 42 -58.55 48.47 -13.88
N VAL A 43 -58.22 47.33 -14.50
CA VAL A 43 -57.10 46.51 -14.05
C VAL A 43 -55.82 47.11 -14.60
N GLU A 44 -54.92 47.57 -13.73
CA GLU A 44 -53.58 48.03 -14.10
C GLU A 44 -52.52 47.15 -13.42
N SER A 45 -51.35 47.02 -14.05
CA SER A 45 -50.16 46.43 -13.41
C SER A 45 -49.54 47.47 -12.47
N CYS A 46 -48.94 47.04 -11.35
CA CYS A 46 -48.40 47.91 -10.29
C CYS A 46 -47.32 48.93 -10.74
N GLU A 47 -46.85 48.88 -11.99
CA GLU A 47 -45.97 49.88 -12.60
C GLU A 47 -46.64 51.24 -12.93
N THR A 48 -47.98 51.38 -12.91
CA THR A 48 -48.67 52.62 -13.36
C THR A 48 -49.60 53.28 -12.34
N LEU A 49 -49.17 54.42 -11.79
CA LEU A 49 -49.92 55.24 -10.83
C LEU A 49 -50.47 56.55 -11.46
N THR A 50 -51.30 56.45 -12.51
CA THR A 50 -52.00 57.63 -13.08
C THR A 50 -53.46 57.70 -12.64
N PRO A 51 -53.84 58.60 -11.70
CA PRO A 51 -55.21 58.64 -11.19
C PRO A 51 -56.23 59.01 -12.30
N PRO A 52 -57.41 58.37 -12.33
CA PRO A 52 -58.40 58.60 -13.37
C PRO A 52 -58.92 60.04 -13.34
N THR A 53 -58.89 60.70 -14.50
CA THR A 53 -59.43 62.06 -14.65
C THR A 53 -60.95 62.06 -14.63
N PHE A 54 -61.54 63.07 -14.00
CA PHE A 54 -62.99 63.33 -13.97
C PHE A 54 -63.64 63.12 -15.36
N PRO A 55 -64.75 62.35 -15.49
CA PRO A 55 -65.38 62.07 -16.78
C PRO A 55 -65.77 63.32 -17.57
N ASN A 56 -65.60 63.30 -18.89
CA ASN A 56 -65.88 64.47 -19.73
C ASN A 56 -67.37 64.58 -20.08
N TYR A 57 -68.01 65.71 -19.80
CA TYR A 57 -69.43 65.92 -20.09
C TYR A 57 -69.69 66.47 -21.49
N THR A 58 -70.64 65.86 -22.21
CA THR A 58 -71.13 66.43 -23.48
C THR A 58 -72.12 67.58 -23.19
N THR A 59 -71.75 68.81 -23.53
CA THR A 59 -72.45 70.02 -23.10
C THR A 59 -73.87 70.20 -23.67
N ALA A 60 -74.85 70.35 -22.77
CA ALA A 60 -76.13 71.02 -23.04
C ALA A 60 -76.39 72.23 -22.11
N CYS A 61 -75.51 72.47 -21.12
CA CYS A 61 -75.72 73.36 -19.98
C CYS A 61 -74.58 74.41 -19.87
N ASN A 62 -74.75 75.46 -19.06
CA ASN A 62 -73.62 76.34 -18.72
C ASN A 62 -72.76 75.68 -17.62
N GLN A 63 -71.45 75.68 -17.78
CA GLN A 63 -70.50 75.13 -16.80
C GLN A 63 -70.51 75.89 -15.44
N SER A 64 -71.17 77.04 -15.35
CA SER A 64 -71.37 77.80 -14.11
C SER A 64 -72.57 77.35 -13.26
N GLU A 65 -73.26 76.27 -13.66
CA GLU A 65 -74.51 75.80 -13.04
C GLU A 65 -74.41 74.35 -12.51
N ILE A 66 -73.18 73.79 -12.44
CA ILE A 66 -72.90 72.39 -12.08
C ILE A 66 -71.91 72.29 -10.88
N THR A 67 -72.34 71.52 -9.87
CA THR A 67 -71.60 70.75 -8.85
C THR A 67 -70.70 69.64 -9.39
N GLU A 68 -69.38 69.73 -9.34
CA GLU A 68 -68.46 68.60 -9.59
C GLU A 68 -67.69 68.28 -8.29
N GLU A 69 -67.77 67.03 -7.81
CA GLU A 69 -67.13 66.56 -6.56
C GLU A 69 -66.58 65.15 -6.71
N THR A 70 -65.51 64.82 -6.00
CA THR A 70 -64.88 63.47 -6.01
C THR A 70 -64.67 62.95 -4.60
N PHE A 71 -65.11 61.72 -4.33
CA PHE A 71 -64.76 60.96 -3.13
C PHE A 71 -63.79 59.85 -3.52
N ILE A 72 -62.72 59.68 -2.73
CA ILE A 72 -61.64 58.72 -3.00
C ILE A 72 -61.50 57.84 -1.76
N ALA A 73 -61.50 56.52 -1.93
CA ALA A 73 -61.40 55.56 -0.83
C ALA A 73 -60.50 54.36 -1.20
N THR A 74 -59.47 54.10 -0.39
CA THR A 74 -58.65 52.88 -0.49
C THR A 74 -59.49 51.65 -0.14
N LEU A 75 -59.45 50.62 -0.98
CA LEU A 75 -60.20 49.38 -0.85
C LEU A 75 -59.41 48.25 -0.20
N GLY A 76 -58.08 48.20 -0.42
CA GLY A 76 -57.17 47.16 0.08
C GLY A 76 -57.19 47.02 1.60
N HIS A 77 -57.38 48.13 2.34
CA HIS A 77 -57.58 48.13 3.78
C HIS A 77 -58.70 49.12 4.18
N LYS A 78 -59.74 48.60 4.85
CA LYS A 78 -60.82 49.39 5.45
C LYS A 78 -61.40 48.75 6.72
N THR A 79 -61.99 49.57 7.59
CA THR A 79 -62.73 49.17 8.78
C THR A 79 -64.21 49.51 8.61
N SER A 80 -65.10 48.52 8.68
CA SER A 80 -66.56 48.73 8.68
C SER A 80 -67.16 48.36 10.04
N CYS A 81 -68.03 49.21 10.58
CA CYS A 81 -68.61 49.11 11.92
C CYS A 81 -70.13 49.37 11.91
N GLU A 82 -70.82 48.80 12.90
CA GLU A 82 -72.25 49.02 13.13
C GLU A 82 -72.49 50.27 13.99
N GLY A 83 -73.10 51.28 13.39
CA GLY A 83 -73.61 52.48 14.05
C GLY A 83 -74.98 52.24 14.68
N THR A 84 -75.06 52.44 15.99
CA THR A 84 -76.22 52.16 16.85
C THR A 84 -76.64 53.41 17.63
N ILE A 85 -77.82 53.38 18.27
CA ILE A 85 -78.34 54.55 18.99
C ILE A 85 -77.52 54.75 20.28
N ALA A 86 -76.94 55.93 20.46
CA ALA A 86 -76.24 56.30 21.68
C ALA A 86 -77.22 56.38 22.87
N GLU A 87 -77.21 55.39 23.77
CA GLU A 87 -78.09 55.40 24.94
C GLU A 87 -77.61 56.46 25.96
N ALA A 88 -78.45 57.47 26.20
CA ALA A 88 -78.21 58.51 27.19
C ALA A 88 -78.53 58.04 28.63
N ILE A 89 -77.84 58.60 29.63
CA ILE A 89 -78.09 58.31 31.06
C ILE A 89 -79.32 59.10 31.57
N GLY A 90 -80.49 58.87 30.95
CA GLY A 90 -81.72 59.60 31.24
C GLY A 90 -82.97 59.03 30.57
N ALA A 91 -84.12 59.16 31.21
CA ALA A 91 -85.39 58.65 30.68
C ALA A 91 -86.07 59.67 29.75
N GLY A 92 -85.62 59.71 28.49
CA GLY A 92 -86.34 60.36 27.37
C GLY A 92 -85.46 61.26 26.51
N GLN A 93 -85.34 60.87 25.22
CA GLN A 93 -84.74 61.63 24.10
C GLN A 93 -83.27 62.01 24.28
N ASP A 94 -82.39 61.19 23.70
CA ASP A 94 -81.56 61.64 22.57
C ASP A 94 -81.49 60.52 21.53
N LEU A 95 -81.11 60.87 20.29
CA LEU A 95 -81.39 60.08 19.09
C LEU A 95 -80.30 60.22 18.03
N CYS A 96 -80.31 59.31 17.05
CA CYS A 96 -79.28 59.18 16.03
C CYS A 96 -79.12 60.42 15.14
N LEU A 97 -80.23 61.09 14.82
CA LEU A 97 -80.27 62.28 13.97
C LEU A 97 -81.36 63.24 14.47
N SER A 98 -80.98 64.48 14.80
CA SER A 98 -81.92 65.58 15.07
C SER A 98 -81.86 66.60 13.93
N LEU A 99 -83.03 67.02 13.43
CA LEU A 99 -83.18 68.08 12.43
C LEU A 99 -84.05 69.19 13.05
N TYR A 100 -83.43 70.13 13.78
CA TYR A 100 -84.17 71.13 14.52
C TYR A 100 -84.93 72.08 13.59
N GLY A 101 -86.22 72.26 13.88
CA GLY A 101 -87.16 73.05 13.09
C GLY A 101 -87.77 72.31 11.90
N PHE A 102 -87.39 71.07 11.60
CA PHE A 102 -87.86 70.31 10.43
C PHE A 102 -89.37 70.04 10.46
N ALA A 103 -89.93 69.78 11.65
CA ALA A 103 -91.38 69.70 11.85
C ALA A 103 -92.06 71.08 11.81
N SER A 104 -91.38 72.14 12.25
CA SER A 104 -91.90 73.51 12.13
C SER A 104 -91.96 74.01 10.68
N ALA A 105 -91.07 73.47 9.83
CA ALA A 105 -91.08 73.62 8.38
C ALA A 105 -92.14 72.74 7.68
N GLY A 106 -92.78 71.81 8.42
CA GLY A 106 -93.81 70.91 7.90
C GLY A 106 -93.30 69.69 7.13
N LEU A 107 -92.02 69.36 7.25
CA LEU A 107 -91.36 68.24 6.54
C LEU A 107 -91.52 66.89 7.27
N ALA A 108 -91.86 66.92 8.56
CA ALA A 108 -92.18 65.75 9.39
C ALA A 108 -93.13 66.17 10.55
N PRO A 109 -93.71 65.24 11.33
CA PRO A 109 -94.46 65.56 12.54
C PRO A 109 -93.55 65.82 13.77
N SER A 110 -92.26 65.49 13.68
CA SER A 110 -91.25 65.64 14.74
C SER A 110 -89.88 65.96 14.14
N ASP A 111 -89.02 66.65 14.89
CA ASP A 111 -87.66 67.03 14.48
C ASP A 111 -86.65 65.85 14.58
N LEU A 112 -87.11 64.66 14.98
CA LEU A 112 -86.27 63.60 15.56
C LEU A 112 -86.33 62.26 14.81
N PHE A 113 -85.19 61.60 14.63
CA PHE A 113 -85.06 60.37 13.84
C PHE A 113 -84.23 59.27 14.52
N PHE A 114 -84.68 58.02 14.41
CA PHE A 114 -84.11 56.83 15.06
C PHE A 114 -83.67 55.75 14.04
N ILE A 115 -82.75 54.87 14.44
CA ILE A 115 -82.23 53.76 13.63
C ILE A 115 -83.23 52.58 13.65
N GLY A 116 -83.37 51.86 12.54
CA GLY A 116 -84.31 50.75 12.38
C GLY A 116 -83.92 49.45 13.08
N SER A 117 -84.33 48.31 12.50
CA SER A 117 -83.85 46.98 12.93
C SER A 117 -82.41 46.70 12.49
N GLU A 118 -81.99 47.31 11.40
CA GLU A 118 -80.62 47.25 10.88
C GLU A 118 -79.84 48.48 11.40
N PRO A 119 -78.59 48.30 11.87
CA PRO A 119 -77.74 49.42 12.27
C PRO A 119 -77.33 50.27 11.05
N LEU A 120 -76.92 51.51 11.30
CA LEU A 120 -76.18 52.27 10.29
C LEU A 120 -74.84 51.60 10.01
N GLN A 121 -74.31 51.78 8.81
CA GLN A 121 -72.99 51.32 8.42
C GLN A 121 -72.03 52.51 8.44
N TRP A 122 -71.09 52.48 9.37
CA TRP A 122 -69.91 53.34 9.37
C TRP A 122 -68.78 52.60 8.65
N THR A 123 -68.13 53.22 7.66
CA THR A 123 -66.90 52.67 7.07
C THR A 123 -65.82 53.74 7.03
N HIS A 124 -64.62 53.36 7.43
CA HIS A 124 -63.40 54.15 7.43
C HIS A 124 -62.37 53.44 6.54
N PHE A 125 -61.71 54.17 5.64
CA PHE A 125 -60.78 53.63 4.66
C PHE A 125 -59.34 54.05 5.00
N ALA A 126 -58.33 53.32 4.54
CA ALA A 126 -56.93 53.58 4.93
C ALA A 126 -56.43 55.01 4.61
N ASN A 127 -56.96 55.63 3.56
CA ASN A 127 -56.67 57.03 3.21
C ASN A 127 -57.38 58.08 4.11
N GLY A 128 -57.98 57.66 5.24
CA GLY A 128 -58.66 58.53 6.21
C GLY A 128 -60.05 59.01 5.80
N SER A 129 -60.52 58.67 4.60
CA SER A 129 -61.91 58.94 4.20
C SER A 129 -62.89 58.05 4.98
N ALA A 130 -64.15 58.50 5.11
CA ALA A 130 -65.19 57.72 5.77
C ALA A 130 -66.59 57.98 5.19
N THR A 131 -67.49 57.02 5.40
CA THR A 131 -68.92 57.15 5.07
C THR A 131 -69.81 56.66 6.22
N LEU A 132 -70.95 57.34 6.40
CA LEU A 132 -72.03 56.90 7.27
C LEU A 132 -73.31 56.75 6.44
N THR A 133 -73.81 55.51 6.35
CA THR A 133 -74.97 55.18 5.51
C THR A 133 -76.01 54.33 6.24
N GLY A 134 -77.28 54.36 5.81
CA GLY A 134 -78.34 53.46 6.29
C GLY A 134 -79.68 54.15 6.53
N LEU A 135 -80.66 53.45 7.12
CA LEU A 135 -82.03 53.95 7.25
C LEU A 135 -82.33 54.55 8.64
N VAL A 136 -82.80 55.80 8.61
CA VAL A 136 -83.34 56.52 9.78
C VAL A 136 -84.83 56.84 9.60
N TYR A 137 -85.60 56.76 10.68
CA TYR A 137 -87.06 56.80 10.72
C TYR A 137 -87.54 57.89 11.67
N ASN A 138 -88.59 58.64 11.35
CA ASN A 138 -89.10 59.69 12.24
C ASN A 138 -89.75 59.10 13.50
N ASP A 139 -89.42 59.64 14.68
CA ASP A 139 -89.84 59.07 15.98
C ASP A 139 -91.38 58.99 16.18
N THR A 140 -92.11 59.86 15.49
CA THR A 140 -93.56 60.05 15.64
C THR A 140 -94.36 59.42 14.49
N ASP A 141 -93.75 59.22 13.32
CA ASP A 141 -94.33 58.47 12.20
C ASP A 141 -93.25 57.68 11.44
N PRO A 142 -93.02 56.40 11.80
CA PRO A 142 -92.04 55.54 11.13
C PRO A 142 -92.34 55.20 9.66
N SER A 143 -93.42 55.71 9.05
CA SER A 143 -93.57 55.66 7.59
C SER A 143 -92.76 56.73 6.86
N LEU A 144 -92.34 57.78 7.59
CA LEU A 144 -91.39 58.80 7.15
C LEU A 144 -89.96 58.34 7.44
N ALA A 145 -89.34 57.74 6.42
CA ALA A 145 -87.95 57.29 6.47
C ALA A 145 -87.06 58.08 5.50
N TYR A 146 -85.77 58.14 5.83
CA TYR A 146 -84.71 58.63 4.97
C TYR A 146 -83.53 57.66 5.03
N ASN A 147 -82.82 57.49 3.91
CA ASN A 147 -81.48 56.94 3.93
C ASN A 147 -80.51 58.08 4.26
N ILE A 148 -79.78 57.98 5.36
CA ILE A 148 -78.62 58.85 5.59
C ILE A 148 -77.50 58.41 4.65
N ASP A 149 -76.83 59.39 4.05
CA ASP A 149 -75.77 59.19 3.08
C ASP A 149 -74.75 60.33 3.24
N VAL A 150 -73.85 60.15 4.20
CA VAL A 150 -72.87 61.16 4.65
C VAL A 150 -71.47 60.74 4.25
N TYR A 151 -70.77 61.65 3.58
CA TYR A 151 -69.38 61.48 3.13
C TYR A 151 -68.47 62.38 3.93
N LEU A 152 -67.37 61.81 4.42
CA LEU A 152 -66.40 62.47 5.28
C LEU A 152 -64.99 62.32 4.71
N GLU A 153 -64.20 63.37 4.82
CA GLU A 153 -62.76 63.36 4.55
C GLU A 153 -61.98 63.67 5.85
N GLY A 154 -60.68 63.36 5.86
CA GLY A 154 -59.82 63.60 7.01
C GLY A 154 -59.29 62.30 7.60
N GLY A 155 -59.83 61.87 8.74
CA GLY A 155 -59.22 60.81 9.56
C GLY A 155 -58.10 61.35 10.46
N TYR A 156 -58.07 62.66 10.69
CA TYR A 156 -56.99 63.35 11.40
C TYR A 156 -56.91 62.91 12.86
N ASN A 157 -55.70 62.67 13.36
CA ASN A 157 -55.48 62.59 14.80
C ASN A 157 -55.48 64.00 15.44
N TRP A 158 -55.55 64.07 16.77
CA TRP A 158 -55.59 65.35 17.49
C TRP A 158 -54.41 66.29 17.15
N THR A 159 -53.21 65.76 16.90
CA THR A 159 -52.02 66.59 16.60
C THR A 159 -52.17 67.34 15.28
N GLU A 160 -52.70 66.67 14.26
CA GLU A 160 -53.03 67.29 12.96
C GLU A 160 -54.19 68.29 13.11
N TRP A 161 -55.23 67.90 13.84
CA TRP A 161 -56.41 68.72 14.05
C TRP A 161 -56.10 70.03 14.82
N GLU A 162 -55.29 69.97 15.87
CA GLU A 162 -54.79 71.15 16.58
C GLU A 162 -53.86 72.00 15.70
N ALA A 163 -52.98 71.38 14.90
CA ALA A 163 -52.10 72.09 13.96
C ALA A 163 -52.88 72.87 12.88
N MET A 164 -54.06 72.38 12.49
CA MET A 164 -55.02 73.10 11.62
C MET A 164 -55.76 74.25 12.33
N GLY A 165 -55.52 74.46 13.63
CA GLY A 165 -56.17 75.51 14.44
C GLY A 165 -57.62 75.20 14.80
N LYS A 166 -58.01 73.93 14.79
CA LYS A 166 -59.36 73.43 15.05
C LYS A 166 -59.58 73.15 16.55
N GLN A 167 -60.77 72.67 16.91
CA GLN A 167 -61.20 72.40 18.29
C GLN A 167 -62.00 71.09 18.38
N ALA A 168 -62.00 70.46 19.54
CA ALA A 168 -62.85 69.31 19.88
C ALA A 168 -64.21 69.75 20.47
N LEU A 169 -65.21 68.87 20.41
CA LEU A 169 -66.52 69.05 21.04
C LEU A 169 -66.65 68.10 22.26
N ASP A 170 -65.93 68.40 23.34
CA ASP A 170 -66.08 67.66 24.60
C ASP A 170 -67.20 68.27 25.47
N GLY A 171 -68.46 67.95 25.16
CA GLY A 171 -69.62 68.35 25.97
C GLY A 171 -69.80 67.54 27.27
N LEU A 172 -69.03 66.47 27.47
CA LEU A 172 -69.03 65.66 28.70
C LEU A 172 -67.90 66.05 29.66
N PHE A 173 -66.98 66.92 29.25
CA PHE A 173 -65.84 67.41 30.03
C PHE A 173 -64.98 66.28 30.60
N GLN A 174 -64.52 65.39 29.71
CA GLN A 174 -63.67 64.24 30.04
C GLN A 174 -62.17 64.49 29.82
N ASP A 175 -61.79 65.52 29.06
CA ASP A 175 -60.40 65.86 28.69
C ASP A 175 -59.68 64.70 27.94
N THR A 176 -60.43 63.84 27.24
CA THR A 176 -59.95 62.62 26.54
C THR A 176 -59.70 62.80 25.03
N HIS A 177 -59.99 63.99 24.51
CA HIS A 177 -60.09 64.33 23.08
C HIS A 177 -58.79 64.17 22.26
N GLU A 178 -57.65 64.00 22.91
CA GLU A 178 -56.36 63.65 22.28
C GLU A 178 -56.40 62.29 21.54
N ASN A 179 -57.30 61.39 21.94
CA ASN A 179 -57.42 60.02 21.40
C ASN A 179 -58.61 59.87 20.43
N TRP A 180 -59.14 60.96 19.89
CA TRP A 180 -60.24 60.95 18.93
C TRP A 180 -59.73 61.19 17.49
N ILE A 181 -60.48 60.66 16.53
CA ILE A 181 -60.25 60.83 15.09
C ILE A 181 -61.23 61.89 14.59
N TYR A 182 -60.73 62.85 13.80
CA TYR A 182 -61.49 64.02 13.35
C TYR A 182 -61.69 64.05 11.83
N PHE A 183 -62.89 64.46 11.42
CA PHE A 183 -63.35 64.44 10.04
C PHE A 183 -64.04 65.75 9.64
N LEU A 184 -63.94 66.09 8.36
CA LEU A 184 -64.69 67.15 7.69
C LEU A 184 -65.82 66.52 6.87
N MET A 185 -67.00 67.16 6.83
CA MET A 185 -68.12 66.67 6.04
C MET A 185 -68.08 67.24 4.62
N GLN A 186 -68.20 66.37 3.63
CA GLN A 186 -68.30 66.75 2.22
C GLN A 186 -69.64 67.44 1.95
N ASN A 187 -69.61 68.77 2.08
CA ASN A 187 -70.77 69.67 2.13
C ASN A 187 -71.68 69.61 0.91
N ASN A 188 -71.18 69.21 -0.27
CA ASN A 188 -71.95 69.21 -1.51
C ASN A 188 -72.67 67.87 -1.77
N ILE A 189 -72.13 66.75 -1.30
CA ILE A 189 -72.63 65.39 -1.58
C ILE A 189 -73.35 64.72 -0.41
N SER A 190 -73.09 65.16 0.84
CA SER A 190 -73.76 64.61 2.04
C SER A 190 -75.25 64.96 2.07
N LYS A 191 -76.11 63.97 2.29
CA LYS A 191 -77.56 64.07 2.06
C LYS A 191 -78.39 63.07 2.89
N LEU A 192 -79.68 63.33 2.96
CA LEU A 192 -80.72 62.39 3.36
C LEU A 192 -81.63 62.15 2.16
N ILE A 193 -81.76 60.90 1.73
CA ILE A 193 -82.56 60.50 0.57
C ILE A 193 -83.90 59.96 1.07
N GLY A 194 -85.02 60.59 0.71
CA GLY A 194 -86.34 60.20 1.18
C GLY A 194 -86.76 58.81 0.68
N VAL A 195 -87.30 57.98 1.59
CA VAL A 195 -87.71 56.59 1.31
C VAL A 195 -89.21 56.42 1.60
N GLY A 196 -89.86 55.45 0.94
CA GLY A 196 -91.27 55.15 1.16
C GLY A 196 -92.17 56.32 0.75
N VAL A 197 -92.87 56.94 1.72
CA VAL A 197 -93.74 58.09 1.43
C VAL A 197 -92.95 59.38 1.16
N ASN A 198 -91.67 59.43 1.53
CA ASN A 198 -90.76 60.55 1.23
C ASN A 198 -90.02 60.37 -0.09
N GLN A 199 -90.29 59.32 -0.87
CA GLN A 199 -89.55 59.03 -2.10
C GLN A 199 -89.55 60.21 -3.09
N GLY A 200 -88.36 60.65 -3.47
CA GLY A 200 -88.16 61.83 -4.33
C GLY A 200 -87.97 63.15 -3.58
N GLN A 201 -87.91 63.13 -2.24
CA GLN A 201 -87.35 64.24 -1.45
C GLN A 201 -85.86 64.00 -1.21
N THR A 202 -85.05 65.04 -1.33
CA THR A 202 -83.64 65.05 -0.93
C THR A 202 -83.45 66.21 0.05
N ILE A 203 -82.91 65.90 1.23
CA ILE A 203 -82.46 66.89 2.21
C ILE A 203 -80.95 66.95 2.06
N ARG A 204 -80.37 68.11 1.79
CA ARG A 204 -78.91 68.24 1.77
C ARG A 204 -78.40 68.49 3.18
N LEU A 205 -77.27 67.88 3.53
CA LEU A 205 -76.56 68.12 4.79
C LEU A 205 -75.26 68.90 4.51
N GLN A 206 -74.96 69.83 5.39
CA GLN A 206 -73.72 70.62 5.39
C GLN A 206 -73.12 70.61 6.80
N HIS A 207 -71.81 70.71 6.90
CA HIS A 207 -71.07 70.78 8.14
C HIS A 207 -71.52 71.97 9.01
N ALA A 208 -71.77 71.76 10.30
CA ALA A 208 -71.97 72.84 11.26
C ALA A 208 -70.86 72.87 12.33
N PRO A 209 -70.26 74.04 12.62
CA PRO A 209 -70.40 75.30 11.89
C PRO A 209 -69.79 75.22 10.48
N LEU A 210 -70.25 76.08 9.56
CA LEU A 210 -69.68 76.23 8.20
C LEU A 210 -68.24 76.81 8.18
N SER A 211 -67.68 77.12 9.35
CA SER A 211 -66.26 77.43 9.53
C SER A 211 -65.41 76.19 9.87
N GLU A 212 -66.05 75.03 10.04
CA GLU A 212 -65.42 73.71 10.24
C GLU A 212 -64.41 73.66 11.39
N ASN A 213 -64.46 74.62 12.32
CA ASN A 213 -63.49 74.77 13.42
C ASN A 213 -63.75 73.82 14.60
N ILE A 214 -64.87 73.11 14.54
CA ILE A 214 -65.22 71.87 15.24
C ILE A 214 -65.52 70.89 14.10
N GLY A 215 -65.21 69.61 14.25
CA GLY A 215 -65.38 68.59 13.20
C GLY A 215 -66.41 67.54 13.59
N PHE A 216 -66.59 66.56 12.70
CA PHE A 216 -67.09 65.25 13.11
C PHE A 216 -65.98 64.55 13.90
N GLN A 217 -66.31 63.90 15.01
CA GLN A 217 -65.34 63.31 15.93
C GLN A 217 -65.75 61.87 16.30
N LEU A 218 -64.80 60.94 16.23
CA LEU A 218 -64.95 59.51 16.50
C LEU A 218 -64.01 59.08 17.62
N GLY A 219 -64.52 58.32 18.58
CA GLY A 219 -63.68 57.71 19.61
C GLY A 219 -64.46 57.27 20.86
N SER A 220 -63.73 56.77 21.85
CA SER A 220 -64.27 56.38 23.16
C SER A 220 -64.25 57.53 24.17
N MET A 221 -64.91 57.33 25.32
CA MET A 221 -64.89 58.30 26.43
C MET A 221 -65.43 59.69 26.08
N GLY A 222 -66.47 59.77 25.25
CA GLY A 222 -67.26 61.00 25.05
C GLY A 222 -67.34 61.56 23.64
N ALA A 223 -66.71 60.95 22.63
CA ALA A 223 -66.72 61.51 21.26
C ALA A 223 -68.12 61.59 20.64
N ASN A 224 -69.04 60.68 20.98
CA ASN A 224 -70.45 60.78 20.58
C ASN A 224 -71.24 61.91 21.28
N ASN A 225 -70.62 62.65 22.21
CA ASN A 225 -71.20 63.74 22.98
C ASN A 225 -72.44 63.38 23.85
N ILE A 226 -72.77 62.09 23.99
CA ILE A 226 -73.97 61.58 24.68
C ILE A 226 -73.62 60.63 25.85
N ASN A 227 -72.65 59.73 25.67
CA ASN A 227 -72.24 58.74 26.68
C ASN A 227 -70.71 58.47 26.59
N LEU A 228 -70.19 57.45 27.30
CA LEU A 228 -68.75 57.15 27.34
C LEU A 228 -68.32 55.98 26.42
N ASN A 229 -69.23 55.43 25.62
CA ASN A 229 -68.94 54.36 24.68
C ASN A 229 -68.05 54.87 23.53
N ASN A 230 -67.56 53.94 22.70
CA ASN A 230 -67.00 54.31 21.41
C ASN A 230 -68.13 54.79 20.48
N GLY A 231 -67.97 55.94 19.85
CA GLY A 231 -69.03 56.52 19.04
C GLY A 231 -68.62 57.76 18.24
N LEU A 232 -69.51 58.20 17.36
CA LEU A 232 -69.34 59.32 16.45
C LEU A 232 -70.34 60.43 16.83
N SER A 233 -69.90 61.68 16.83
CA SER A 233 -70.82 62.82 16.72
C SER A 233 -70.35 63.88 15.73
N GLY A 234 -71.29 64.70 15.28
CA GLY A 234 -71.01 65.93 14.54
C GLY A 234 -72.29 66.74 14.33
N TRP A 235 -72.15 68.06 14.28
CA TRP A 235 -73.27 68.96 13.99
C TRP A 235 -73.44 69.15 12.48
N VAL A 236 -74.69 69.31 12.06
CA VAL A 236 -75.07 69.58 10.68
C VAL A 236 -75.95 70.83 10.57
N THR A 237 -76.04 71.38 9.37
CA THR A 237 -77.22 72.11 8.92
C THR A 237 -77.89 71.33 7.80
N TRP A 238 -79.22 71.30 7.79
CA TRP A 238 -80.03 70.68 6.76
C TRP A 238 -80.64 71.77 5.87
N GLU A 239 -80.78 71.51 4.56
CA GLU A 239 -81.51 72.38 3.63
C GLU A 239 -82.38 71.59 2.63
N THR A 240 -83.49 72.20 2.19
CA THR A 240 -84.40 71.67 1.17
C THR A 240 -84.90 72.74 0.20
N LEU A 241 -85.23 72.33 -1.03
CA LEU A 241 -85.90 73.16 -2.03
C LEU A 241 -87.42 73.00 -1.97
N ALA A 242 -88.10 73.87 -1.23
CA ALA A 242 -89.56 73.93 -1.17
C ALA A 242 -90.15 74.75 -2.34
N GLY A 243 -89.85 74.33 -3.57
CA GLY A 243 -90.26 75.02 -4.79
C GLY A 243 -89.28 76.12 -5.21
N ILE A 244 -89.53 77.37 -4.79
CA ILE A 244 -88.63 78.51 -5.02
C ILE A 244 -88.03 79.09 -3.73
N ASP A 245 -88.48 78.61 -2.57
CA ASP A 245 -87.96 79.00 -1.26
C ASP A 245 -87.07 77.87 -0.71
N THR A 246 -85.86 78.21 -0.25
CA THR A 246 -84.98 77.28 0.48
C THR A 246 -85.38 77.24 1.95
N LEU A 247 -85.71 76.07 2.48
CA LEU A 247 -85.93 75.85 3.92
C LEU A 247 -84.66 75.26 4.53
N SER A 248 -84.25 75.71 5.71
CA SER A 248 -83.06 75.20 6.37
C SER A 248 -83.11 75.33 7.89
N GLY A 249 -82.32 74.51 8.59
CA GLY A 249 -82.17 74.54 10.04
C GLY A 249 -80.89 73.82 10.50
N PRO A 250 -80.51 73.96 11.78
CA PRO A 250 -79.43 73.18 12.38
C PRO A 250 -79.89 71.76 12.73
N GLY A 251 -78.94 70.88 13.00
CA GLY A 251 -79.16 69.51 13.44
C GLY A 251 -77.88 68.87 13.96
N ASP A 252 -77.96 67.62 14.36
CA ASP A 252 -76.81 66.83 14.81
C ASP A 252 -76.99 65.33 14.50
N ILE A 253 -75.87 64.62 14.48
CA ILE A 253 -75.77 63.17 14.34
C ILE A 253 -74.98 62.66 15.55
N ASN A 254 -75.52 61.70 16.32
CA ASN A 254 -74.87 61.11 17.49
C ASN A 254 -75.13 59.59 17.55
N ILE A 255 -74.09 58.76 17.45
CA ILE A 255 -74.21 57.29 17.39
C ILE A 255 -73.11 56.57 18.17
N ASP A 256 -73.43 55.37 18.68
CA ASP A 256 -72.45 54.44 19.25
C ASP A 256 -71.91 53.51 18.14
N ILE A 257 -70.59 53.35 18.07
CA ILE A 257 -69.89 52.59 17.03
C ILE A 257 -69.40 51.26 17.61
N THR A 258 -69.95 50.16 17.09
CA THR A 258 -69.77 48.79 17.60
C THR A 258 -69.45 47.81 16.47
N ASN A 259 -69.12 46.56 16.80
CA ASN A 259 -68.96 45.45 15.85
C ASN A 259 -68.07 45.76 14.62
N CYS A 260 -67.00 46.53 14.84
CA CYS A 260 -66.02 46.84 13.80
C CYS A 260 -65.34 45.58 13.27
N GLN A 261 -65.21 45.48 11.95
CA GLN A 261 -64.48 44.45 11.22
C GLN A 261 -63.50 45.13 10.27
N GLU A 262 -62.24 44.71 10.31
CA GLU A 262 -61.22 45.11 9.35
C GLU A 262 -61.21 44.10 8.20
N THR A 263 -61.13 44.60 6.97
CA THR A 263 -60.86 43.77 5.78
C THR A 263 -59.57 44.25 5.14
N VAL A 264 -58.59 43.35 5.08
CA VAL A 264 -57.32 43.51 4.38
C VAL A 264 -57.29 42.54 3.20
N SER A 265 -56.93 43.02 2.01
CA SER A 265 -56.67 42.18 0.85
C SER A 265 -55.17 41.82 0.79
N PRO A 266 -54.78 40.54 0.69
CA PRO A 266 -53.36 40.14 0.65
C PRO A 266 -52.71 40.28 -0.73
N CYS A 267 -53.47 40.65 -1.77
CA CYS A 267 -53.03 40.71 -3.16
C CYS A 267 -53.51 41.99 -3.86
N ALA A 268 -53.93 43.00 -3.09
CA ALA A 268 -54.33 44.31 -3.57
C ALA A 268 -53.91 45.33 -2.51
N ASP A 269 -52.90 46.14 -2.85
CA ASP A 269 -52.16 47.00 -1.91
C ASP A 269 -53.00 48.18 -1.36
N GLU A 270 -52.36 49.03 -0.56
CA GLU A 270 -52.96 50.31 -0.11
C GLU A 270 -53.26 51.28 -1.28
N ASP A 271 -52.75 50.98 -2.49
CA ASP A 271 -53.01 51.68 -3.75
C ASP A 271 -54.27 51.20 -4.51
N ASP A 272 -54.96 50.16 -4.04
CA ASP A 272 -56.24 49.71 -4.59
C ASP A 272 -57.36 50.71 -4.23
N VAL A 273 -57.94 51.42 -5.21
CA VAL A 273 -58.73 52.66 -4.93
C VAL A 273 -60.06 52.73 -5.70
N LEU A 274 -61.11 53.05 -4.95
CA LEU A 274 -62.40 53.52 -5.45
C LEU A 274 -62.37 55.05 -5.66
N TYR A 275 -62.60 55.47 -6.89
CA TYR A 275 -62.91 56.85 -7.26
C TYR A 275 -64.41 56.97 -7.53
N ARG A 276 -65.15 57.63 -6.63
CA ARG A 276 -66.57 57.97 -6.81
C ARG A 276 -66.70 59.43 -7.25
N PHE A 277 -67.21 59.63 -8.47
CA PHE A 277 -67.41 60.94 -9.06
C PHE A 277 -68.88 61.36 -8.96
N PHE A 278 -69.13 62.56 -8.46
CA PHE A 278 -70.47 63.13 -8.32
C PHE A 278 -70.64 64.36 -9.23
N ALA A 279 -71.75 64.40 -9.97
CA ALA A 279 -72.13 65.55 -10.78
C ALA A 279 -73.59 65.94 -10.51
N GLY A 280 -73.85 67.23 -10.33
CA GLY A 280 -75.18 67.69 -9.92
C GLY A 280 -75.38 69.19 -9.83
N ASN A 281 -76.45 69.60 -9.17
CA ASN A 281 -76.72 70.98 -8.78
C ASN A 281 -77.58 70.99 -7.49
N LEU A 282 -78.10 72.15 -7.10
CA LEU A 282 -78.92 72.31 -5.89
C LEU A 282 -80.17 71.39 -5.82
N CYS A 283 -80.63 70.85 -6.96
CA CYS A 283 -81.77 69.93 -7.02
C CYS A 283 -81.39 68.45 -6.84
N GLY A 284 -80.11 68.10 -6.88
CA GLY A 284 -79.63 66.72 -6.75
C GLY A 284 -78.30 66.46 -7.46
N TYR A 285 -77.64 65.38 -7.04
CA TYR A 285 -76.41 64.82 -7.62
C TYR A 285 -76.67 63.37 -8.01
N ASP A 286 -76.09 62.95 -9.13
CA ASP A 286 -75.94 61.54 -9.49
C ASP A 286 -74.48 61.11 -9.22
N GLU A 287 -74.19 59.81 -9.24
CA GLU A 287 -72.87 59.25 -8.91
C GLU A 287 -72.41 58.18 -9.91
N VAL A 288 -71.09 58.05 -10.09
CA VAL A 288 -70.48 56.95 -10.85
C VAL A 288 -69.17 56.50 -10.18
N ASP A 289 -69.00 55.18 -10.09
CA ASP A 289 -67.84 54.53 -9.48
C ASP A 289 -66.86 54.04 -10.54
N ILE A 290 -65.57 54.31 -10.33
CA ILE A 290 -64.45 53.66 -11.01
C ILE A 290 -63.58 52.99 -9.93
N THR A 291 -63.37 51.69 -10.07
CA THR A 291 -62.41 50.93 -9.27
C THR A 291 -61.13 50.77 -10.09
N VAL A 292 -59.99 51.14 -9.52
CA VAL A 292 -58.68 50.68 -9.99
C VAL A 292 -58.30 49.47 -9.16
N ASP A 293 -57.88 48.40 -9.85
CA ASP A 293 -57.67 47.04 -9.34
C ASP A 293 -56.25 46.61 -9.77
N HIS A 294 -55.34 46.39 -8.83
CA HIS A 294 -53.92 46.11 -9.13
C HIS A 294 -53.61 44.60 -9.05
N GLU A 295 -53.76 43.89 -10.16
CA GLU A 295 -53.49 42.44 -10.24
C GLU A 295 -52.00 42.12 -10.51
N ASP A 296 -51.26 41.69 -9.48
CA ASP A 296 -49.96 41.05 -9.65
C ASP A 296 -50.10 39.64 -10.26
N ASN A 297 -49.50 39.47 -11.43
CA ASN A 297 -49.54 38.25 -12.24
C ASN A 297 -48.12 37.81 -12.69
N THR A 298 -47.10 38.35 -12.04
CA THR A 298 -45.68 38.09 -12.29
C THR A 298 -45.10 37.26 -11.15
N ALA A 299 -44.23 36.31 -11.47
CA ALA A 299 -43.55 35.52 -10.45
C ALA A 299 -42.16 36.12 -10.14
N PRO A 300 -41.66 36.00 -8.89
CA PRO A 300 -40.37 36.54 -8.48
C PRO A 300 -39.22 36.13 -9.40
N THR A 301 -38.35 37.09 -9.68
CA THR A 301 -37.24 36.92 -10.63
C THR A 301 -35.94 36.59 -9.90
N TRP A 302 -35.29 35.48 -10.24
CA TRP A 302 -33.99 35.11 -9.67
C TRP A 302 -32.91 36.13 -10.04
N THR A 303 -32.30 36.77 -9.04
CA THR A 303 -31.15 37.68 -9.18
C THR A 303 -29.82 36.94 -9.07
N PHE A 304 -29.76 35.91 -8.22
CA PHE A 304 -28.68 34.93 -8.17
C PHE A 304 -29.24 33.53 -7.95
N PHE A 305 -28.61 32.54 -8.60
CA PHE A 305 -28.94 31.13 -8.41
C PHE A 305 -27.65 30.30 -8.45
N PRO A 306 -27.41 29.41 -7.47
CA PRO A 306 -26.15 28.67 -7.36
C PRO A 306 -26.01 27.61 -8.46
N SER A 307 -24.79 27.42 -8.98
CA SER A 307 -24.53 26.50 -10.08
C SER A 307 -24.41 25.04 -9.65
N ASP A 308 -24.70 24.12 -10.56
CA ASP A 308 -24.42 22.68 -10.40
C ASP A 308 -22.94 22.43 -10.02
N GLN A 309 -22.70 21.41 -9.21
CA GLN A 309 -21.37 21.00 -8.74
C GLN A 309 -21.09 19.53 -9.08
N LEU A 310 -19.83 19.22 -9.35
CA LEU A 310 -19.30 17.86 -9.47
C LEU A 310 -18.07 17.79 -8.57
N LEU A 311 -18.08 16.85 -7.63
CA LEU A 311 -17.18 16.78 -6.49
C LEU A 311 -16.71 15.34 -6.29
N GLU A 312 -15.51 15.16 -5.75
CA GLU A 312 -15.16 13.89 -5.12
C GLU A 312 -15.98 13.72 -3.83
N CYS A 313 -16.20 12.48 -3.46
CA CYS A 313 -16.79 12.04 -2.20
C CYS A 313 -16.03 12.51 -0.93
N SER A 314 -14.77 12.93 -1.07
CA SER A 314 -13.98 13.57 -0.01
C SER A 314 -14.04 15.10 -0.01
N ASP A 315 -14.66 15.74 -1.01
CA ASP A 315 -14.75 17.20 -1.11
C ASP A 315 -15.96 17.75 -0.32
N ILE A 316 -15.83 18.99 0.16
CA ILE A 316 -16.92 19.69 0.86
C ILE A 316 -17.70 20.54 -0.16
N ALA A 317 -19.02 20.29 -0.27
CA ALA A 317 -19.89 21.09 -1.14
C ALA A 317 -20.12 22.50 -0.61
N ILE A 318 -20.01 23.50 -1.49
CA ILE A 318 -20.26 24.91 -1.16
C ILE A 318 -21.75 25.18 -1.33
N LEU A 319 -22.48 25.34 -0.22
CA LEU A 319 -23.94 25.46 -0.19
C LEU A 319 -24.42 26.91 -0.19
N GLU A 320 -24.15 27.64 -1.28
CA GLU A 320 -24.72 28.98 -1.51
C GLU A 320 -26.27 28.94 -1.57
N ASP A 321 -26.93 30.02 -1.18
CA ASP A 321 -28.38 30.19 -1.32
C ASP A 321 -28.76 31.04 -2.54
N ALA A 322 -29.93 30.75 -3.12
CA ALA A 322 -30.49 31.53 -4.21
C ALA A 322 -31.14 32.83 -3.70
N THR A 323 -31.06 33.91 -4.48
CA THR A 323 -31.77 35.17 -4.19
C THR A 323 -32.63 35.61 -5.38
N ALA A 324 -33.72 36.29 -5.06
CA ALA A 324 -34.70 36.78 -6.02
C ALA A 324 -35.09 38.23 -5.71
N THR A 325 -35.80 38.85 -6.63
CA THR A 325 -36.51 40.11 -6.44
C THR A 325 -37.87 40.04 -7.12
N ASP A 326 -38.88 40.57 -6.45
CA ASP A 326 -40.15 40.93 -7.06
C ASP A 326 -40.31 42.46 -7.11
N LEU A 327 -41.27 42.95 -7.90
CA LEU A 327 -41.57 44.38 -8.11
C LEU A 327 -42.95 44.79 -7.57
N CYS A 328 -43.84 43.81 -7.38
CA CYS A 328 -45.24 44.01 -7.08
C CYS A 328 -45.58 43.68 -5.62
N SER A 329 -44.95 42.66 -5.02
CA SER A 329 -45.25 42.27 -3.64
C SER A 329 -44.05 41.67 -2.88
N ASP A 330 -44.18 41.56 -1.55
CA ASP A 330 -43.22 40.81 -0.73
C ASP A 330 -43.21 39.31 -1.13
N PHE A 331 -42.02 38.71 -1.18
CA PHE A 331 -41.86 37.30 -1.57
C PHE A 331 -41.10 36.48 -0.51
N SER A 332 -41.22 35.16 -0.63
CA SER A 332 -40.52 34.16 0.18
C SER A 332 -39.76 33.17 -0.69
N ILE A 333 -38.63 32.67 -0.22
CA ILE A 333 -37.88 31.58 -0.86
C ILE A 333 -37.98 30.35 0.04
N SER A 334 -38.30 29.21 -0.56
CA SER A 334 -38.29 27.90 0.09
C SER A 334 -37.28 26.99 -0.60
N LEU A 335 -36.59 26.15 0.19
CA LEU A 335 -35.63 25.15 -0.29
C LEU A 335 -36.15 23.75 0.06
N VAL A 336 -36.17 22.86 -0.94
CA VAL A 336 -36.40 21.42 -0.77
C VAL A 336 -35.18 20.68 -1.30
N THR A 337 -34.51 19.93 -0.43
CA THR A 337 -33.36 19.09 -0.77
C THR A 337 -33.78 17.64 -0.86
N ASP A 338 -33.41 16.96 -1.95
CA ASP A 338 -33.55 15.51 -2.14
C ASP A 338 -32.17 14.89 -2.38
N THR A 339 -31.93 13.67 -1.90
CA THR A 339 -30.63 12.98 -1.98
C THR A 339 -30.80 11.57 -2.53
N LEU A 340 -30.30 11.37 -3.75
CA LEU A 340 -30.36 10.10 -4.46
C LEU A 340 -29.02 9.36 -4.34
N LEU A 341 -28.99 8.33 -3.51
CA LEU A 341 -27.85 7.43 -3.34
C LEU A 341 -27.64 6.53 -4.57
N SER A 342 -26.38 6.27 -4.92
CA SER A 342 -25.99 5.25 -5.90
C SER A 342 -25.82 3.87 -5.26
N SER A 343 -25.29 2.90 -6.01
CA SER A 343 -24.89 1.59 -5.49
C SER A 343 -23.48 1.55 -4.89
N ALA A 344 -22.64 2.54 -5.19
CA ALA A 344 -21.32 2.73 -4.57
C ALA A 344 -21.43 3.78 -3.47
N VAL A 345 -20.77 3.55 -2.32
CA VAL A 345 -21.06 4.29 -1.07
C VAL A 345 -20.75 5.79 -1.18
N GLY A 346 -19.64 6.18 -1.81
CA GLY A 346 -19.29 7.58 -2.05
C GLY A 346 -20.08 8.29 -3.16
N ASN A 347 -20.85 7.56 -3.97
CA ASN A 347 -21.51 8.12 -5.15
C ASN A 347 -22.97 8.49 -4.84
N TYR A 348 -23.32 9.77 -4.87
CA TYR A 348 -24.69 10.23 -4.66
C TYR A 348 -24.95 11.62 -5.25
N ASN A 349 -26.21 11.91 -5.58
CA ASN A 349 -26.63 13.19 -6.12
C ASN A 349 -27.54 13.91 -5.12
N VAL A 350 -27.16 15.12 -4.71
CA VAL A 350 -28.02 16.02 -3.94
C VAL A 350 -28.68 17.02 -4.89
N THR A 351 -30.01 17.09 -4.89
CA THR A 351 -30.79 18.03 -5.71
C THR A 351 -31.45 19.07 -4.81
N ARG A 352 -30.97 20.31 -4.87
CA ARG A 352 -31.52 21.46 -4.13
C ARG A 352 -32.50 22.21 -5.03
N THR A 353 -33.79 22.09 -4.73
CA THR A 353 -34.88 22.78 -5.43
C THR A 353 -35.26 24.03 -4.65
N PHE A 354 -34.93 25.21 -5.18
CA PHE A 354 -35.41 26.48 -4.62
C PHE A 354 -36.70 26.89 -5.32
N THR A 355 -37.67 27.40 -4.57
CA THR A 355 -38.93 27.96 -5.07
C THR A 355 -39.19 29.31 -4.41
N ALA A 356 -39.09 30.39 -5.18
CA ALA A 356 -39.56 31.70 -4.79
C ALA A 356 -41.07 31.79 -5.03
N THR A 357 -41.82 32.32 -4.06
CA THR A 357 -43.28 32.51 -4.12
C THR A 357 -43.62 33.87 -3.51
N ASP A 358 -44.37 34.69 -4.26
CA ASP A 358 -44.85 36.00 -3.82
C ASP A 358 -46.10 35.92 -2.91
N ALA A 359 -46.56 37.06 -2.39
CA ALA A 359 -47.76 37.15 -1.57
C ALA A 359 -49.06 36.83 -2.35
N CYS A 360 -49.04 36.98 -3.67
CA CYS A 360 -50.15 36.74 -4.59
C CYS A 360 -50.28 35.25 -5.00
N GLY A 361 -49.25 34.46 -4.74
CA GLY A 361 -49.17 33.03 -5.03
C GLY A 361 -48.59 32.69 -6.41
N ASN A 362 -48.04 33.64 -7.17
CA ASN A 362 -47.20 33.28 -8.31
C ASN A 362 -45.85 32.75 -7.80
N SER A 363 -45.18 31.92 -8.59
CA SER A 363 -43.96 31.25 -8.14
C SER A 363 -43.02 30.87 -9.27
N ALA A 364 -41.73 30.94 -8.98
CA ALA A 364 -40.64 30.53 -9.84
C ALA A 364 -39.77 29.52 -9.10
N SER A 365 -39.52 28.36 -9.71
CA SER A 365 -38.65 27.32 -9.15
C SER A 365 -37.49 26.98 -10.07
N ASN A 366 -36.36 26.60 -9.46
CA ASN A 366 -35.16 26.20 -10.17
C ASN A 366 -34.33 25.23 -9.31
N THR A 367 -33.48 24.41 -9.96
CA THR A 367 -32.83 23.25 -9.34
C THR A 367 -31.31 23.30 -9.50
N GLN A 368 -30.58 23.21 -8.40
CA GLN A 368 -29.14 22.96 -8.36
C GLN A 368 -28.91 21.45 -8.15
N THR A 369 -28.00 20.86 -8.91
CA THR A 369 -27.55 19.47 -8.78
C THR A 369 -26.11 19.43 -8.30
N ILE A 370 -25.86 18.76 -7.18
CA ILE A 370 -24.53 18.47 -6.65
C ILE A 370 -24.30 16.97 -6.83
N VAL A 371 -23.30 16.59 -7.62
CA VAL A 371 -22.94 15.20 -7.89
C VAL A 371 -21.65 14.88 -7.13
N PHE A 372 -21.73 13.97 -6.17
CA PHE A 372 -20.56 13.33 -5.58
C PHE A 372 -20.26 12.07 -6.39
N GLN A 373 -19.04 12.01 -6.94
CA GLN A 373 -18.56 10.86 -7.68
C GLN A 373 -17.09 10.61 -7.33
N ASP A 374 -16.82 9.43 -6.76
CA ASP A 374 -15.49 8.86 -6.62
C ASP A 374 -14.84 8.61 -7.99
N THR A 375 -13.71 9.28 -8.25
CA THR A 375 -12.80 8.97 -9.36
C THR A 375 -11.37 8.63 -8.88
N THR A 376 -11.19 8.49 -7.56
CA THR A 376 -9.91 8.20 -6.92
C THR A 376 -9.64 6.69 -6.85
N THR A 377 -8.37 6.28 -6.94
CA THR A 377 -7.99 4.85 -6.81
C THR A 377 -7.57 4.52 -5.39
N PRO A 378 -7.84 3.32 -4.85
CA PRO A 378 -7.54 2.98 -3.47
C PRO A 378 -6.05 3.06 -3.15
N VAL A 379 -5.71 3.41 -1.91
CA VAL A 379 -4.34 3.38 -1.41
C VAL A 379 -3.99 1.93 -1.05
N LEU A 380 -3.32 1.23 -1.95
CA LEU A 380 -2.83 -0.15 -1.77
C LEU A 380 -1.41 -0.16 -1.18
N ASN A 381 -1.24 -0.88 -0.07
CA ASN A 381 0.05 -1.09 0.60
C ASN A 381 0.37 -2.59 0.65
N ILE A 382 1.34 -3.03 -0.17
CA ILE A 382 1.78 -4.43 -0.26
C ILE A 382 3.00 -4.72 0.65
N PRO A 383 3.21 -5.99 1.05
CA PRO A 383 4.47 -6.41 1.68
C PRO A 383 5.65 -6.27 0.70
N LEU A 384 6.86 -6.03 1.25
CA LEU A 384 8.07 -5.78 0.45
C LEU A 384 8.63 -7.03 -0.23
N ASP A 385 9.35 -6.82 -1.33
CA ASP A 385 10.20 -7.83 -1.98
C ASP A 385 11.30 -8.33 -1.04
N TYR A 386 11.57 -9.64 -1.07
CA TYR A 386 12.65 -10.23 -0.29
C TYR A 386 13.28 -11.46 -0.97
N THR A 387 14.39 -11.93 -0.42
CA THR A 387 15.12 -13.12 -0.89
C THR A 387 15.39 -14.05 0.28
N ILE A 388 15.18 -15.36 0.08
CA ILE A 388 15.45 -16.41 1.07
C ILE A 388 16.14 -17.62 0.42
N GLU A 389 16.82 -18.40 1.26
CA GLU A 389 17.25 -19.75 0.89
C GLU A 389 16.03 -20.68 0.72
N CYS A 390 16.10 -21.54 -0.29
CA CYS A 390 15.22 -22.68 -0.58
C CYS A 390 14.98 -23.66 0.59
N SER A 391 15.83 -23.65 1.62
CA SER A 391 15.65 -24.40 2.86
C SER A 391 14.66 -23.76 3.85
N ILE A 392 14.13 -22.57 3.53
CA ILE A 392 13.18 -21.79 4.34
C ILE A 392 11.84 -21.69 3.59
N THR A 393 10.72 -21.91 4.29
CA THR A 393 9.39 -21.66 3.73
C THR A 393 9.13 -20.14 3.68
N PRO A 394 8.76 -19.55 2.53
CA PRO A 394 8.40 -18.13 2.45
C PRO A 394 7.15 -17.80 3.28
N THR A 395 7.19 -16.69 4.01
CA THR A 395 6.00 -16.09 4.64
C THR A 395 5.29 -15.22 3.59
N LEU A 396 3.99 -15.48 3.40
CA LEU A 396 3.17 -14.87 2.36
C LEU A 396 2.18 -13.88 2.96
N ASP A 397 2.71 -12.81 3.56
CA ASP A 397 1.90 -11.77 4.20
C ASP A 397 0.86 -11.19 3.23
N GLU A 398 -0.26 -10.71 3.77
CA GLU A 398 -1.34 -10.11 2.98
C GLU A 398 -1.10 -8.60 2.75
N ALA A 399 -1.68 -8.06 1.68
CA ALA A 399 -1.68 -6.62 1.42
C ALA A 399 -2.85 -5.96 2.15
N THR A 400 -2.67 -4.70 2.55
CA THR A 400 -3.74 -3.85 3.07
C THR A 400 -4.08 -2.77 2.05
N SER A 401 -5.34 -2.31 2.06
CA SER A 401 -5.74 -1.16 1.26
C SER A 401 -6.79 -0.35 2.01
N SER A 402 -6.80 0.96 1.76
CA SER A 402 -7.77 1.90 2.28
C SER A 402 -8.21 2.84 1.17
N ASP A 403 -9.49 3.17 1.16
CA ASP A 403 -10.05 4.25 0.37
C ASP A 403 -10.80 5.23 1.30
N LEU A 404 -11.07 6.45 0.84
CA LEU A 404 -11.79 7.49 1.58
C LEU A 404 -13.30 7.47 1.37
N CYS A 405 -13.79 6.74 0.35
CA CYS A 405 -15.13 6.87 -0.20
C CYS A 405 -15.96 5.58 -0.22
N GLY A 406 -15.30 4.41 -0.21
CA GLY A 406 -15.96 3.11 -0.25
C GLY A 406 -15.21 2.01 0.50
N SER A 407 -15.74 0.80 0.41
CA SER A 407 -15.01 -0.41 0.76
C SER A 407 -14.15 -0.88 -0.41
N VAL A 408 -13.12 -1.69 -0.14
CA VAL A 408 -12.11 -2.08 -1.12
C VAL A 408 -11.95 -3.60 -1.16
N GLU A 409 -12.19 -4.21 -2.32
CA GLU A 409 -11.88 -5.61 -2.60
C GLU A 409 -10.41 -5.72 -3.06
N ILE A 410 -9.61 -6.52 -2.34
CA ILE A 410 -8.24 -6.87 -2.76
C ILE A 410 -8.26 -8.26 -3.40
N THR A 411 -7.87 -8.32 -4.67
CA THR A 411 -7.66 -9.58 -5.40
C THR A 411 -6.16 -9.87 -5.53
N LEU A 412 -5.81 -11.15 -5.47
CA LEU A 412 -4.42 -11.64 -5.55
C LEU A 412 -4.28 -12.63 -6.72
N GLN A 413 -3.34 -12.35 -7.63
CA GLN A 413 -2.90 -13.28 -8.65
C GLN A 413 -1.44 -13.67 -8.41
N GLU A 414 -1.17 -14.96 -8.25
CA GLU A 414 0.18 -15.49 -8.04
C GLU A 414 0.69 -16.24 -9.29
N SER A 415 2.00 -16.17 -9.53
CA SER A 415 2.68 -16.93 -10.58
C SER A 415 4.12 -17.26 -10.17
N THR A 416 4.65 -18.37 -10.70
CA THR A 416 5.98 -18.87 -10.34
C THR A 416 6.85 -18.94 -11.58
N GLU A 417 7.97 -18.22 -11.59
CA GLU A 417 8.98 -18.31 -12.64
C GLU A 417 10.15 -19.17 -12.15
N LEU A 418 10.57 -20.15 -12.95
CA LEU A 418 11.66 -21.06 -12.58
C LEU A 418 13.01 -20.35 -12.70
N GLY A 419 13.85 -20.51 -11.68
CA GLY A 419 15.18 -19.91 -11.64
C GLY A 419 16.21 -20.63 -12.51
N VAL A 420 17.47 -20.22 -12.37
CA VAL A 420 18.59 -20.70 -13.21
C VAL A 420 19.05 -22.13 -12.86
N CYS A 421 18.66 -22.64 -11.69
CA CYS A 421 18.99 -23.98 -11.21
C CYS A 421 17.81 -24.65 -10.48
N GLU A 422 17.86 -25.97 -10.38
CA GLU A 422 16.86 -26.77 -9.67
C GLU A 422 16.79 -26.35 -8.18
N GLY A 423 15.59 -26.07 -7.67
CA GLY A 423 15.37 -25.52 -6.32
C GLY A 423 15.19 -23.99 -6.27
N SER A 424 15.78 -23.25 -7.23
CA SER A 424 15.60 -21.78 -7.34
C SER A 424 14.36 -21.38 -8.14
N TYR A 425 13.64 -20.35 -7.69
CA TYR A 425 12.48 -19.78 -8.38
C TYR A 425 12.11 -18.39 -7.83
N SER A 426 11.31 -17.62 -8.57
CA SER A 426 10.65 -16.41 -8.05
C SER A 426 9.14 -16.62 -7.99
N LEU A 427 8.54 -16.26 -6.85
CA LEU A 427 7.10 -16.14 -6.68
C LEU A 427 6.71 -14.68 -6.89
N VAL A 428 5.95 -14.41 -7.95
CA VAL A 428 5.46 -13.09 -8.32
C VAL A 428 4.00 -13.00 -7.92
N ARG A 429 3.70 -12.11 -6.97
CA ARG A 429 2.38 -11.90 -6.36
C ARG A 429 1.86 -10.52 -6.78
N ILE A 430 0.81 -10.48 -7.59
CA ILE A 430 0.18 -9.25 -8.07
C ILE A 430 -1.08 -9.03 -7.24
N PHE A 431 -1.08 -7.97 -6.43
CA PHE A 431 -2.24 -7.51 -5.68
C PHE A 431 -2.95 -6.42 -6.50
N THR A 432 -4.26 -6.49 -6.60
CA THR A 432 -5.10 -5.45 -7.22
C THR A 432 -6.23 -5.07 -6.27
N ALA A 433 -6.20 -3.82 -5.79
CA ALA A 433 -7.26 -3.23 -4.98
C ALA A 433 -8.26 -2.54 -5.90
N THR A 434 -9.56 -2.77 -5.67
CA THR A 434 -10.68 -2.17 -6.41
C THR A 434 -11.75 -1.72 -5.41
N ASP A 435 -12.20 -0.48 -5.49
CA ASP A 435 -13.29 0.07 -4.67
C ASP A 435 -14.70 -0.27 -5.23
N ASP A 436 -15.72 0.06 -4.44
CA ASP A 436 -17.13 -0.05 -4.81
C ASP A 436 -17.53 0.83 -6.03
N ALA A 437 -16.76 1.86 -6.40
CA ALA A 437 -17.01 2.68 -7.59
C ALA A 437 -16.40 2.05 -8.87
N GLY A 438 -15.42 1.16 -8.72
CA GLY A 438 -14.73 0.45 -9.78
C GLY A 438 -13.42 1.11 -10.22
N ASN A 439 -12.90 2.08 -9.47
CA ASN A 439 -11.52 2.53 -9.63
C ASN A 439 -10.58 1.44 -9.08
N SER A 440 -9.33 1.40 -9.52
CA SER A 440 -8.41 0.31 -9.11
C SER A 440 -6.95 0.67 -9.23
N THR A 441 -6.14 0.07 -8.37
CA THR A 441 -4.68 0.13 -8.43
C THR A 441 -4.08 -1.27 -8.23
N SER A 442 -2.88 -1.49 -8.77
CA SER A 442 -2.21 -2.79 -8.67
C SER A 442 -0.72 -2.64 -8.38
N ALA A 443 -0.20 -3.51 -7.52
CA ALA A 443 1.21 -3.56 -7.14
C ALA A 443 1.70 -5.01 -7.13
N THR A 444 3.00 -5.21 -7.37
CA THR A 444 3.62 -6.54 -7.48
C THR A 444 4.68 -6.72 -6.42
N GLN A 445 4.58 -7.80 -5.65
CA GLN A 445 5.64 -8.31 -4.77
C GLN A 445 6.40 -9.44 -5.48
N THR A 446 7.73 -9.42 -5.40
CA THR A 446 8.62 -10.48 -5.87
C THR A 446 9.33 -11.13 -4.69
N ILE A 447 9.04 -12.40 -4.43
CA ILE A 447 9.75 -13.20 -3.44
C ILE A 447 10.70 -14.13 -4.19
N THR A 448 12.01 -13.99 -3.95
CA THR A 448 13.04 -14.76 -4.67
C THR A 448 13.59 -15.88 -3.80
N ILE A 449 13.51 -17.11 -4.29
CA ILE A 449 14.05 -18.30 -3.64
C ILE A 449 15.35 -18.66 -4.37
N VAL A 450 16.46 -18.62 -3.63
CA VAL A 450 17.81 -18.95 -4.10
C VAL A 450 18.39 -20.12 -3.32
N ASP A 451 19.47 -20.68 -3.84
CA ASP A 451 20.30 -21.69 -3.18
C ASP A 451 21.74 -21.16 -3.17
N THR A 452 22.24 -20.72 -2.01
CA THR A 452 23.63 -20.27 -1.82
C THR A 452 24.38 -21.15 -0.82
N THR A 453 23.76 -22.25 -0.37
CA THR A 453 24.25 -23.10 0.71
C THR A 453 24.99 -24.30 0.14
N ALA A 454 26.31 -24.37 0.37
CA ALA A 454 27.10 -25.51 -0.09
C ALA A 454 26.70 -26.82 0.61
N PRO A 455 26.62 -27.97 -0.12
CA PRO A 455 26.15 -29.25 0.43
C PRO A 455 26.88 -29.69 1.70
N GLU A 456 26.16 -30.31 2.63
CA GLU A 456 26.79 -30.95 3.78
C GLU A 456 27.62 -32.15 3.27
N LEU A 457 28.91 -32.18 3.62
CA LEU A 457 29.86 -33.21 3.19
C LEU A 457 30.68 -33.72 4.38
N THR A 458 30.39 -34.95 4.80
CA THR A 458 31.20 -35.71 5.77
C THR A 458 32.12 -36.66 5.02
N VAL A 459 33.42 -36.33 4.98
CA VAL A 459 34.45 -37.24 4.43
C VAL A 459 34.87 -38.31 5.45
N PRO A 460 35.35 -39.49 5.01
CA PRO A 460 35.85 -40.51 5.92
C PRO A 460 37.10 -40.04 6.67
N ASN A 461 37.29 -40.55 7.90
CA ASN A 461 38.48 -40.27 8.71
C ASN A 461 39.78 -40.68 8.00
N ASN A 462 40.87 -39.98 8.32
CA ASN A 462 42.22 -40.37 7.93
C ASN A 462 42.56 -41.77 8.46
N LEU A 463 43.37 -42.51 7.71
CA LEU A 463 43.79 -43.88 8.03
C LEU A 463 45.32 -43.95 8.07
N SER A 464 45.84 -44.74 9.01
CA SER A 464 47.23 -45.19 9.00
C SER A 464 47.24 -46.70 8.90
N LEU A 465 47.78 -47.22 7.80
CA LEU A 465 47.73 -48.63 7.41
C LEU A 465 49.15 -49.17 7.28
N THR A 466 49.30 -50.49 7.45
CA THR A 466 50.46 -51.18 6.90
C THR A 466 50.20 -51.54 5.44
N CYS A 467 51.29 -51.82 4.72
CA CYS A 467 51.37 -52.48 3.42
C CYS A 467 50.41 -53.69 3.25
N ILE A 468 50.09 -54.40 4.34
CA ILE A 468 49.16 -55.56 4.38
C ILE A 468 47.78 -55.22 4.98
N GLY A 469 47.46 -53.93 5.16
CA GLY A 469 46.23 -53.44 5.77
C GLY A 469 44.97 -53.63 4.91
N SER A 470 43.79 -53.44 5.53
CA SER A 470 42.52 -53.49 4.82
C SER A 470 42.33 -52.27 3.92
N ASN A 471 41.97 -52.50 2.65
CA ASN A 471 41.66 -51.45 1.68
C ASN A 471 40.20 -50.94 1.76
N ASP A 472 39.56 -51.04 2.92
CA ASP A 472 38.29 -50.34 3.18
C ASP A 472 38.58 -48.89 3.58
N LEU A 473 38.57 -48.01 2.57
CA LEU A 473 38.89 -46.59 2.72
C LEU A 473 37.67 -45.74 3.10
N GLY A 474 36.49 -46.35 3.26
CA GLY A 474 35.22 -45.66 3.49
C GLY A 474 34.71 -44.82 2.30
N THR A 475 33.46 -44.39 2.44
CA THR A 475 32.72 -43.54 1.49
C THR A 475 32.30 -42.24 2.17
N ALA A 476 32.48 -41.10 1.49
CA ALA A 476 31.91 -39.84 1.98
C ALA A 476 30.38 -39.89 1.97
N ILE A 477 29.77 -39.26 2.97
CA ILE A 477 28.33 -39.02 3.05
C ILE A 477 28.10 -37.56 2.70
N TYR A 478 27.11 -37.30 1.84
CA TYR A 478 26.79 -35.96 1.38
C TYR A 478 25.29 -35.81 1.18
N SER A 479 24.77 -34.61 1.44
CA SER A 479 23.37 -34.25 1.28
C SER A 479 23.23 -32.75 1.10
N ASP A 480 22.20 -32.35 0.36
CA ASP A 480 21.71 -30.99 0.32
C ASP A 480 20.18 -30.99 0.53
N LEU A 481 19.62 -29.84 0.93
CA LEU A 481 18.20 -29.63 1.21
C LEU A 481 17.42 -29.09 0.00
N CYS A 482 18.09 -28.48 -0.97
CA CYS A 482 17.47 -27.69 -2.03
C CYS A 482 17.52 -28.37 -3.41
N SER A 483 18.63 -29.05 -3.73
CA SER A 483 18.83 -29.65 -5.05
C SER A 483 19.66 -30.95 -5.01
N ASN A 484 19.87 -31.56 -6.18
CA ASN A 484 20.61 -32.81 -6.28
C ASN A 484 22.14 -32.56 -6.27
N VAL A 485 22.88 -33.37 -5.51
CA VAL A 485 24.34 -33.21 -5.32
C VAL A 485 25.15 -34.18 -6.17
N ALA A 486 26.10 -33.64 -6.93
CA ALA A 486 27.15 -34.39 -7.63
C ALA A 486 28.41 -34.48 -6.76
N LEU A 487 28.85 -35.70 -6.41
CA LEU A 487 30.13 -35.95 -5.75
C LEU A 487 31.22 -36.28 -6.78
N THR A 488 32.35 -35.58 -6.69
CA THR A 488 33.60 -35.90 -7.40
C THR A 488 34.70 -36.28 -6.42
N ILE A 489 35.65 -37.11 -6.88
CA ILE A 489 36.77 -37.59 -6.07
C ILE A 489 38.04 -37.53 -6.92
N SER A 490 39.09 -36.90 -6.40
CA SER A 490 40.43 -36.89 -6.98
C SER A 490 41.45 -37.41 -5.96
N SER A 491 42.44 -38.17 -6.41
CA SER A 491 43.47 -38.75 -5.54
C SER A 491 44.87 -38.39 -6.03
N ASP A 492 45.69 -37.86 -5.14
CA ASP A 492 47.13 -37.69 -5.33
C ASP A 492 47.89 -38.71 -4.45
N THR A 493 49.15 -39.00 -4.78
CA THR A 493 49.96 -39.99 -4.05
C THR A 493 51.39 -39.48 -3.86
N ILE A 494 51.71 -39.15 -2.61
CA ILE A 494 53.03 -38.68 -2.19
C ILE A 494 53.86 -39.90 -1.78
N LEU A 495 54.84 -40.25 -2.60
CA LEU A 495 55.80 -41.31 -2.29
C LEU A 495 56.76 -40.86 -1.19
N GLY A 496 56.97 -41.72 -0.20
CA GLY A 496 57.98 -41.54 0.84
C GLY A 496 59.36 -42.02 0.39
N ILE A 497 60.29 -42.11 1.36
CA ILE A 497 61.70 -42.44 1.10
C ILE A 497 61.89 -43.95 0.84
N CYS A 498 61.01 -44.80 1.39
CA CYS A 498 60.95 -46.24 1.11
C CYS A 498 59.73 -46.54 0.21
N PRO A 499 59.81 -47.46 -0.77
CA PRO A 499 58.69 -47.76 -1.68
C PRO A 499 57.38 -48.20 -1.00
N ALA A 500 57.44 -48.86 0.16
CA ALA A 500 56.26 -49.29 0.92
C ALA A 500 55.66 -48.17 1.81
N ASN A 501 56.35 -47.02 1.93
CA ASN A 501 55.91 -45.88 2.72
C ASN A 501 55.41 -44.78 1.77
N TYR A 502 54.10 -44.58 1.67
CA TYR A 502 53.50 -43.56 0.81
C TYR A 502 52.16 -43.07 1.38
N SER A 503 51.77 -41.85 1.05
CA SER A 503 50.52 -41.24 1.50
C SER A 503 49.59 -40.97 0.31
N ILE A 504 48.36 -41.49 0.37
CA ILE A 504 47.31 -41.18 -0.62
C ILE A 504 46.42 -40.08 -0.04
N SER A 505 46.36 -38.94 -0.73
CA SER A 505 45.45 -37.84 -0.41
C SER A 505 44.23 -37.92 -1.33
N ARG A 506 43.05 -38.21 -0.77
CA ARG A 506 41.76 -38.26 -1.48
C ARG A 506 40.98 -36.98 -1.19
N THR A 507 40.90 -36.09 -2.18
CA THR A 507 40.02 -34.92 -2.13
C THR A 507 38.65 -35.30 -2.66
N PHE A 508 37.63 -35.07 -1.84
CA PHE A 508 36.22 -35.18 -2.18
C PHE A 508 35.66 -33.77 -2.39
N THR A 509 34.94 -33.55 -3.47
CA THR A 509 34.25 -32.27 -3.75
C THR A 509 32.81 -32.58 -4.10
N ALA A 510 31.89 -32.09 -3.27
CA ALA A 510 30.45 -32.14 -3.51
C ALA A 510 30.00 -30.80 -4.11
N THR A 511 29.13 -30.87 -5.11
CA THR A 511 28.60 -29.71 -5.85
C THR A 511 27.12 -29.91 -6.10
N ASP A 512 26.30 -28.94 -5.72
CA ASP A 512 24.86 -28.93 -6.01
C ASP A 512 24.56 -28.51 -7.47
N ASN A 513 23.27 -28.47 -7.83
CA ASN A 513 22.84 -28.07 -9.18
C ASN A 513 22.83 -26.53 -9.41
N CYS A 514 23.06 -25.72 -8.37
CA CYS A 514 23.20 -24.27 -8.44
C CYS A 514 24.68 -23.83 -8.53
N GLY A 515 25.62 -24.72 -8.20
CA GLY A 515 27.06 -24.55 -8.32
C GLY A 515 27.78 -24.24 -7.02
N ASN A 516 27.12 -24.29 -5.85
CA ASN A 516 27.83 -24.16 -4.58
C ASN A 516 28.62 -25.46 -4.29
N THR A 517 29.74 -25.34 -3.58
CA THR A 517 30.68 -26.47 -3.42
C THR A 517 31.22 -26.59 -2.01
N SER A 518 31.17 -27.81 -1.46
CA SER A 518 31.93 -28.19 -0.27
C SER A 518 33.04 -29.17 -0.65
N SER A 519 34.14 -29.21 0.13
CA SER A 519 35.27 -30.10 -0.15
C SER A 519 35.99 -30.51 1.12
N GLY A 520 36.46 -31.76 1.14
CA GLY A 520 37.20 -32.33 2.26
C GLY A 520 38.26 -33.32 1.79
N VAL A 521 39.28 -33.56 2.61
CA VAL A 521 40.42 -34.41 2.26
C VAL A 521 40.56 -35.54 3.28
N GLN A 522 40.63 -36.77 2.79
CA GLN A 522 41.07 -37.93 3.56
C GLN A 522 42.53 -38.22 3.23
N ILE A 523 43.38 -38.37 4.25
CA ILE A 523 44.77 -38.82 4.12
C ILE A 523 44.86 -40.29 4.54
N ILE A 524 45.52 -41.11 3.73
CA ILE A 524 45.75 -42.53 3.98
C ILE A 524 47.26 -42.77 3.93
N ASP A 525 47.89 -42.87 5.10
CA ASP A 525 49.32 -43.11 5.23
C ASP A 525 49.59 -44.62 5.30
N TYR A 526 50.37 -45.14 4.34
CA TYR A 526 50.93 -46.48 4.38
C TYR A 526 52.33 -46.44 4.98
N SER A 527 52.61 -47.37 5.90
CA SER A 527 53.95 -47.54 6.49
C SER A 527 54.27 -49.01 6.73
N ASP A 528 55.47 -49.41 6.34
CA ASP A 528 56.08 -50.67 6.73
C ASP A 528 56.86 -50.51 8.06
N THR A 529 56.60 -51.42 9.00
CA THR A 529 57.26 -51.51 10.31
C THR A 529 57.56 -52.97 10.67
N THR A 530 57.69 -53.82 9.67
CA THR A 530 57.74 -55.28 9.78
C THR A 530 59.15 -55.76 9.45
N SER A 531 59.79 -56.53 10.34
CA SER A 531 61.12 -57.08 10.07
C SER A 531 61.03 -58.35 9.21
N PRO A 532 61.91 -58.53 8.21
CA PRO A 532 61.96 -59.76 7.39
C PRO A 532 62.07 -61.03 8.23
N ASP A 533 61.37 -62.10 7.84
CA ASP A 533 61.47 -63.41 8.49
C ASP A 533 62.43 -64.33 7.72
N PHE A 534 63.14 -65.18 8.46
CA PHE A 534 63.98 -66.24 7.91
C PHE A 534 63.19 -67.56 7.86
N GLY A 535 63.16 -68.19 6.68
CA GLY A 535 62.45 -69.46 6.49
C GLY A 535 63.05 -70.64 7.28
N THR A 536 62.51 -71.84 7.06
CA THR A 536 62.95 -73.05 7.79
C THR A 536 64.34 -73.55 7.32
N THR A 537 65.41 -72.98 7.85
CA THR A 537 66.81 -73.34 7.56
C THR A 537 67.42 -74.35 8.54
N PRO A 538 68.38 -75.20 8.12
CA PRO A 538 69.08 -76.13 9.01
C PRO A 538 70.17 -75.43 9.85
N TYR A 539 70.18 -75.68 11.17
CA TYR A 539 71.12 -75.05 12.11
C TYR A 539 72.52 -75.71 12.17
N PHE A 540 72.71 -76.90 11.58
CA PHE A 540 73.96 -77.67 11.66
C PHE A 540 74.27 -78.45 10.36
N ILE A 541 75.52 -78.39 9.89
CA ILE A 541 76.00 -79.02 8.63
C ILE A 541 77.40 -79.63 8.81
N GLU A 542 77.68 -80.79 8.19
CA GLU A 542 79.02 -81.37 8.04
C GLU A 542 79.46 -81.34 6.56
N LEU A 543 80.73 -81.01 6.27
CA LEU A 543 81.33 -80.89 4.93
C LEU A 543 82.74 -81.51 4.88
N ALA A 544 83.24 -81.84 3.70
CA ALA A 544 84.67 -82.09 3.48
C ALA A 544 85.46 -80.76 3.46
N CYS A 545 86.74 -80.80 3.83
CA CYS A 545 87.63 -79.62 3.85
C CYS A 545 87.89 -79.00 2.46
N THR A 546 87.41 -79.62 1.39
CA THR A 546 87.48 -79.13 0.01
C THR A 546 86.12 -78.69 -0.56
N GLU A 547 85.03 -78.84 0.21
CA GLU A 547 83.69 -78.40 -0.16
C GLU A 547 83.45 -76.96 0.31
N ALA A 548 83.08 -76.09 -0.62
CA ALA A 548 82.74 -74.71 -0.30
C ALA A 548 81.38 -74.64 0.42
N ILE A 549 81.27 -73.77 1.43
CA ILE A 549 79.98 -73.50 2.08
C ILE A 549 79.07 -72.77 1.09
N LEU A 550 78.08 -73.47 0.55
CA LEU A 550 77.00 -72.85 -0.22
C LEU A 550 76.08 -72.04 0.71
N LEU A 551 75.57 -70.93 0.19
CA LEU A 551 74.56 -70.12 0.86
C LEU A 551 73.18 -70.74 0.55
N ASP A 552 72.56 -71.36 1.55
CA ASP A 552 71.24 -71.99 1.47
C ASP A 552 70.35 -71.44 2.59
N VAL A 553 69.92 -70.19 2.38
CA VAL A 553 69.04 -69.42 3.28
C VAL A 553 68.18 -68.49 2.43
N GLU A 554 66.88 -68.53 2.67
CA GLU A 554 65.90 -67.61 2.10
C GLU A 554 65.27 -66.79 3.22
N ALA A 555 65.05 -65.51 2.96
CA ALA A 555 64.32 -64.59 3.81
C ALA A 555 63.19 -63.95 3.01
N PHE A 556 62.12 -63.55 3.69
CA PHE A 556 60.92 -62.98 3.07
C PHE A 556 60.43 -61.78 3.88
N ASP A 557 59.87 -60.81 3.18
CA ASP A 557 59.05 -59.72 3.73
C ASP A 557 57.76 -59.64 2.89
N ASP A 558 56.64 -59.35 3.56
CA ASP A 558 55.33 -59.18 2.91
C ASP A 558 55.15 -57.75 2.35
N CYS A 559 56.04 -56.81 2.72
CA CYS A 559 55.86 -55.38 2.55
C CYS A 559 56.80 -54.71 1.54
N SER A 560 58.09 -55.05 1.52
CA SER A 560 59.09 -54.41 0.67
C SER A 560 60.20 -55.35 0.19
N GLU A 561 61.01 -54.88 -0.77
CA GLU A 561 62.12 -55.66 -1.33
C GLU A 561 63.29 -55.75 -0.34
N LEU A 562 63.93 -56.92 -0.27
CA LEU A 562 65.04 -57.18 0.66
C LEU A 562 66.39 -56.70 0.12
N SER A 563 67.28 -56.29 1.03
CA SER A 563 68.71 -56.18 0.73
C SER A 563 69.38 -57.57 0.66
N ASP A 564 70.54 -57.63 0.00
CA ASP A 564 71.33 -58.88 -0.11
C ASP A 564 71.62 -59.48 1.28
N ILE A 565 71.28 -60.75 1.48
CA ILE A 565 71.50 -61.46 2.76
C ILE A 565 73.01 -61.50 3.07
N SER A 566 73.41 -60.75 4.10
CA SER A 566 74.79 -60.71 4.59
C SER A 566 75.07 -61.83 5.58
N PHE A 567 76.34 -62.21 5.75
CA PHE A 567 76.74 -63.12 6.83
C PHE A 567 78.11 -62.81 7.42
N THR A 568 78.34 -63.28 8.65
CA THR A 568 79.65 -63.22 9.33
C THR A 568 79.99 -64.58 9.96
N ASP A 569 81.25 -65.00 9.80
CA ASP A 569 81.75 -66.30 10.26
C ASP A 569 82.69 -66.15 11.48
N LEU A 570 82.49 -67.01 12.48
CA LEU A 570 83.30 -67.13 13.70
C LEU A 570 83.93 -68.53 13.80
N ALA A 571 85.22 -68.61 14.14
CA ALA A 571 85.95 -69.88 14.15
C ALA A 571 85.71 -70.72 15.43
N GLY A 572 85.39 -72.00 15.27
CA GLY A 572 85.30 -73.00 16.33
C GLY A 572 86.60 -73.81 16.52
N SER A 573 86.75 -74.47 17.67
CA SER A 573 88.01 -75.09 18.08
C SER A 573 87.93 -76.61 18.37
N GLY A 574 88.65 -77.43 17.59
CA GLY A 574 89.01 -78.80 17.96
C GLY A 574 89.13 -79.77 16.79
N GLY A 575 90.36 -80.03 16.31
CA GLY A 575 90.62 -80.94 15.20
C GLY A 575 92.12 -81.06 14.86
N CYS A 576 92.44 -81.77 13.78
CA CYS A 576 93.81 -81.93 13.25
C CYS A 576 94.14 -81.04 12.05
N MET A 577 93.14 -80.39 11.44
CA MET A 577 93.32 -79.39 10.37
C MET A 577 93.55 -78.00 10.98
N SER A 578 94.09 -77.08 10.17
CA SER A 578 94.35 -75.69 10.54
C SER A 578 93.85 -74.77 9.41
N PRO A 579 93.19 -73.63 9.68
CA PRO A 579 93.13 -72.93 10.97
C PRO A 579 92.04 -73.42 11.95
N SER A 580 90.94 -74.00 11.49
CA SER A 580 89.83 -74.47 12.33
C SER A 580 89.14 -75.71 11.75
N SER A 581 88.44 -76.45 12.61
CA SER A 581 87.64 -77.64 12.23
C SER A 581 86.14 -77.39 12.19
N SER A 582 85.68 -76.25 12.70
CA SER A 582 84.29 -75.81 12.62
C SER A 582 84.17 -74.28 12.54
N VAL A 583 83.01 -73.81 12.10
CA VAL A 583 82.62 -72.40 11.94
C VAL A 583 81.20 -72.21 12.47
N VAL A 584 80.92 -71.06 13.09
CA VAL A 584 79.57 -70.59 13.41
C VAL A 584 79.29 -69.35 12.57
N ARG A 585 78.17 -69.35 11.84
CA ARG A 585 77.76 -68.31 10.89
C ARG A 585 76.54 -67.57 11.42
N PHE A 586 76.57 -66.25 11.38
CA PHE A 586 75.41 -65.39 11.59
C PHE A 586 74.99 -64.77 10.27
N PHE A 587 73.73 -64.96 9.88
CA PHE A 587 73.09 -64.25 8.77
C PHE A 587 72.40 -62.99 9.29
N THR A 588 72.38 -61.93 8.48
CA THR A 588 71.63 -60.69 8.75
C THR A 588 71.08 -60.14 7.45
N VAL A 589 69.79 -59.78 7.45
CA VAL A 589 69.08 -59.15 6.34
C VAL A 589 68.33 -57.91 6.84
N THR A 590 68.11 -56.95 5.94
CA THR A 590 67.34 -55.72 6.20
C THR A 590 66.44 -55.46 4.99
N ASP A 591 65.22 -54.97 5.22
CA ASP A 591 64.30 -54.55 4.16
C ASP A 591 64.66 -53.16 3.58
N ALA A 592 63.88 -52.69 2.58
CA ALA A 592 64.09 -51.39 1.95
C ALA A 592 63.69 -50.18 2.83
N CYS A 593 62.94 -50.42 3.91
CA CYS A 593 62.47 -49.41 4.87
C CYS A 593 63.38 -49.26 6.10
N GLY A 594 64.23 -50.25 6.37
CA GLY A 594 65.26 -50.26 7.41
C GLY A 594 65.02 -51.23 8.58
N ASN A 595 64.00 -52.10 8.56
CA ASN A 595 63.83 -53.11 9.62
C ASN A 595 64.72 -54.34 9.31
N SER A 596 65.23 -55.02 10.35
CA SER A 596 66.28 -56.06 10.19
C SER A 596 66.11 -57.26 11.11
N SER A 597 66.60 -58.42 10.66
CA SER A 597 66.57 -59.69 11.40
C SER A 597 67.87 -60.49 11.23
N SER A 598 68.08 -61.51 12.06
CA SER A 598 69.32 -62.30 12.10
C SER A 598 69.14 -63.74 12.56
N LEU A 599 69.98 -64.65 12.07
CA LEU A 599 69.89 -66.12 12.23
C LEU A 599 71.28 -66.76 12.45
N GLU A 600 71.39 -67.86 13.22
CA GLU A 600 72.65 -68.56 13.53
C GLU A 600 72.70 -70.00 12.97
N GLN A 601 73.87 -70.43 12.44
CA GLN A 601 74.13 -71.77 11.89
C GLN A 601 75.54 -72.27 12.25
N THR A 602 75.75 -73.59 12.40
CA THR A 602 77.06 -74.22 12.70
C THR A 602 77.50 -75.20 11.61
N ILE A 603 78.80 -75.22 11.29
CA ILE A 603 79.40 -75.99 10.18
C ILE A 603 80.68 -76.71 10.64
N GLN A 604 80.94 -77.94 10.19
CA GLN A 604 82.12 -78.75 10.57
C GLN A 604 82.83 -79.39 9.35
N PHE A 605 84.16 -79.53 9.40
CA PHE A 605 85.02 -80.01 8.28
C PHE A 605 85.81 -81.31 8.57
N ILE A 606 86.23 -82.05 7.53
CA ILE A 606 87.11 -83.26 7.59
C ILE A 606 88.05 -83.42 6.37
N ASP A 607 89.22 -84.10 6.56
CA ASP A 607 90.27 -84.33 5.53
C ASP A 607 90.52 -85.83 5.24
N THR A 608 90.91 -86.15 4.00
CA THR A 608 91.27 -87.50 3.49
C THR A 608 92.28 -87.51 2.33
N VAL A 609 92.87 -86.37 1.94
CA VAL A 609 93.60 -86.21 0.66
C VAL A 609 95.13 -86.24 0.87
N ALA A 610 95.89 -86.07 -0.21
CA ALA A 610 97.34 -85.97 -0.17
C ALA A 610 97.84 -84.87 -1.14
N PRO A 611 98.92 -84.15 -0.80
CA PRO A 611 99.40 -82.95 -1.44
C PRO A 611 99.83 -83.12 -2.87
N ILE A 612 99.98 -81.94 -3.46
CA ILE A 612 100.51 -81.69 -4.77
C ILE A 612 101.61 -80.63 -4.65
N PHE A 613 102.52 -80.53 -5.62
CA PHE A 613 103.12 -79.23 -5.89
C PHE A 613 101.94 -78.45 -6.49
N THR A 614 101.67 -77.28 -5.95
CA THR A 614 100.70 -76.36 -6.54
C THR A 614 101.39 -75.42 -7.51
N TYR A 615 102.71 -75.29 -7.44
CA TYR A 615 103.51 -74.50 -8.35
C TYR A 615 104.83 -75.21 -8.63
N PHE A 616 105.27 -75.22 -9.89
CA PHE A 616 106.63 -75.59 -10.25
C PHE A 616 107.21 -74.51 -11.16
N PRO A 617 108.32 -73.87 -10.77
CA PRO A 617 108.59 -72.48 -11.17
C PRO A 617 108.94 -72.27 -12.64
N SER A 618 108.60 -71.08 -13.15
CA SER A 618 108.63 -70.79 -14.59
C SER A 618 109.01 -69.36 -15.04
N ASP A 619 108.57 -68.28 -14.37
CA ASP A 619 108.35 -66.98 -15.05
C ASP A 619 109.46 -65.90 -14.93
N ALA A 620 109.65 -65.09 -15.99
CA ALA A 620 110.52 -63.90 -16.00
C ALA A 620 110.35 -62.98 -17.25
N SER A 621 109.70 -61.81 -17.12
CA SER A 621 109.88 -60.61 -17.97
C SER A 621 109.22 -59.37 -17.35
N VAL A 622 109.85 -58.18 -17.37
CA VAL A 622 109.44 -56.98 -16.60
C VAL A 622 109.77 -55.63 -17.27
N ASP A 623 109.11 -54.54 -16.85
CA ASP A 623 109.24 -53.16 -17.37
C ASP A 623 110.41 -52.36 -16.73
N CYS A 624 110.77 -51.20 -17.30
CA CYS A 624 112.02 -50.45 -17.11
C CYS A 624 112.19 -49.73 -15.74
N SER A 625 111.54 -50.22 -14.70
CA SER A 625 111.59 -49.73 -13.33
C SER A 625 111.61 -50.85 -12.26
N ILE A 626 111.79 -52.12 -12.66
CA ILE A 626 111.56 -53.32 -11.82
C ILE A 626 112.72 -54.37 -11.97
N SER A 627 112.77 -55.43 -11.15
CA SER A 627 113.91 -56.37 -11.00
C SER A 627 113.54 -57.87 -11.00
N ILE A 628 114.54 -58.75 -11.20
CA ILE A 628 114.43 -60.22 -11.38
C ILE A 628 113.91 -60.94 -10.10
N PRO A 629 113.01 -61.95 -10.21
CA PRO A 629 112.44 -62.69 -9.08
C PRO A 629 113.37 -63.76 -8.47
N ASN A 630 113.01 -64.23 -7.27
CA ASN A 630 113.72 -65.24 -6.48
C ASN A 630 112.70 -66.30 -6.01
N ASP A 631 112.64 -67.45 -6.71
CA ASP A 631 111.44 -68.27 -6.78
C ASP A 631 111.67 -69.76 -6.44
N PHE A 632 110.67 -70.39 -5.83
CA PHE A 632 110.69 -71.73 -5.23
C PHE A 632 109.34 -72.42 -5.57
N PRO A 633 109.28 -73.71 -5.95
CA PRO A 633 108.02 -74.41 -6.14
C PRO A 633 107.25 -74.47 -4.83
N LEU A 634 105.94 -74.32 -4.95
CA LEU A 634 105.02 -74.42 -3.84
C LEU A 634 104.45 -75.82 -3.80
N ILE A 635 104.38 -76.35 -2.59
CA ILE A 635 103.72 -77.60 -2.26
C ILE A 635 102.57 -77.30 -1.31
N SER A 636 101.40 -77.85 -1.62
CA SER A 636 100.24 -77.75 -0.76
C SER A 636 99.55 -79.10 -0.72
N ASP A 637 99.18 -79.49 0.48
CA ASP A 637 97.97 -80.25 0.66
C ASP A 637 96.80 -79.25 0.62
N VAL A 638 95.58 -79.73 0.48
CA VAL A 638 94.42 -78.83 0.48
C VAL A 638 93.98 -78.50 1.92
N CYS A 639 94.32 -79.36 2.89
CA CYS A 639 93.78 -79.35 4.25
C CYS A 639 94.84 -79.49 5.37
N SER A 640 96.10 -79.81 5.02
CA SER A 640 97.25 -79.95 5.94
C SER A 640 98.53 -79.23 5.46
N SER A 641 99.62 -79.24 6.24
CA SER A 641 100.89 -78.51 5.97
C SER A 641 102.04 -79.42 5.51
N VAL A 642 103.00 -78.88 4.71
CA VAL A 642 103.91 -79.67 3.83
C VAL A 642 105.41 -79.26 3.91
N GLU A 643 106.35 -80.18 3.66
CA GLU A 643 107.84 -80.08 3.77
C GLU A 643 108.57 -80.33 2.41
N LEU A 644 109.75 -79.72 2.10
CA LEU A 644 110.36 -79.58 0.73
C LEU A 644 111.94 -79.46 0.63
N GLN A 645 112.63 -79.91 -0.48
CA GLN A 645 114.14 -79.93 -0.68
C GLN A 645 114.64 -79.76 -2.19
N TYR A 646 115.88 -79.25 -2.56
CA TYR A 646 116.23 -78.75 -3.98
C TYR A 646 117.70 -78.48 -4.59
N SER A 647 117.82 -77.90 -5.84
CA SER A 647 119.03 -77.48 -6.69
C SER A 647 118.85 -76.35 -7.82
N ILE A 648 119.90 -75.82 -8.55
CA ILE A 648 119.98 -74.51 -9.40
C ILE A 648 121.03 -74.44 -10.61
N ASP A 649 120.89 -73.63 -11.72
CA ASP A 649 121.94 -73.23 -12.80
C ASP A 649 121.65 -71.99 -13.79
N THR A 650 122.60 -71.39 -14.61
CA THR A 650 122.47 -70.13 -15.51
C THR A 650 123.46 -69.85 -16.75
N ILE A 651 123.14 -68.96 -17.77
CA ILE A 651 123.95 -68.46 -18.98
C ILE A 651 123.53 -67.02 -19.57
N SER A 652 124.42 -66.21 -20.22
CA SER A 652 124.38 -64.71 -20.52
C SER A 652 123.63 -64.05 -21.74
N SER A 653 123.45 -62.68 -21.73
CA SER A 653 122.48 -61.83 -22.51
C SER A 653 122.99 -60.81 -23.62
N LEU A 654 122.10 -59.90 -24.14
CA LEU A 654 122.31 -58.96 -25.27
C LEU A 654 121.61 -57.56 -25.17
N THR A 655 122.40 -56.48 -25.23
CA THR A 655 121.99 -55.04 -25.28
C THR A 655 121.50 -54.44 -23.95
N SER A 656 120.79 -53.29 -23.97
CA SER A 656 120.87 -52.33 -22.86
C SER A 656 119.66 -52.30 -21.91
N ASN A 657 119.08 -53.47 -21.53
CA ASN A 657 118.34 -53.78 -20.28
C ASN A 657 117.90 -55.32 -20.16
N ASP A 658 118.77 -56.34 -19.88
CA ASP A 658 118.52 -57.83 -20.12
C ASP A 658 119.21 -58.95 -19.21
N LEU A 659 118.58 -60.09 -18.74
CA LEU A 659 119.17 -61.24 -17.91
C LEU A 659 118.39 -62.64 -17.80
N ASP A 660 118.79 -63.65 -16.94
CA ASP A 660 118.34 -65.11 -16.88
C ASP A 660 118.23 -65.90 -15.48
N LEU A 661 117.70 -67.17 -15.40
CA LEU A 661 117.59 -68.09 -14.18
C LEU A 661 117.14 -69.63 -14.39
N SER A 662 117.36 -70.61 -13.45
CA SER A 662 116.75 -72.02 -13.41
C SER A 662 116.94 -72.93 -12.11
N ILE A 663 116.09 -73.98 -11.80
CA ILE A 663 116.00 -74.80 -10.50
C ILE A 663 115.24 -76.22 -10.48
N LEU A 664 115.40 -77.14 -9.44
CA LEU A 664 114.75 -78.54 -9.30
C LEU A 664 114.59 -79.22 -7.86
N TRP A 665 113.54 -80.05 -7.49
CA TRP A 665 112.94 -80.25 -6.08
C TRP A 665 112.18 -81.60 -5.61
N THR A 666 111.69 -81.79 -4.33
CA THR A 666 110.88 -82.96 -3.71
C THR A 666 110.13 -82.69 -2.34
N ALA A 667 108.96 -83.33 -1.96
CA ALA A 667 108.10 -82.98 -0.74
C ALA A 667 107.21 -84.06 0.02
N THR A 668 106.53 -83.73 1.18
CA THR A 668 105.56 -84.55 2.03
C THR A 668 104.71 -83.72 3.04
N ASP A 669 103.47 -84.09 3.44
CA ASP A 669 102.60 -83.33 4.41
C ASP A 669 102.24 -84.01 5.77
N GLY A 670 101.42 -83.31 6.57
CA GLY A 670 100.89 -83.72 7.88
C GLY A 670 99.92 -84.92 7.86
N CYS A 671 99.49 -85.32 6.65
CA CYS A 671 98.74 -86.50 6.23
C CYS A 671 99.50 -87.44 5.15
N GLY A 672 99.84 -87.10 3.82
CA GLY A 672 101.01 -87.59 2.89
C GLY A 672 101.21 -87.64 1.23
N ASN A 673 101.63 -86.66 0.29
CA ASN A 673 102.12 -86.77 -1.23
C ASN A 673 102.74 -85.56 -2.23
N ILE A 674 102.54 -85.40 -3.63
CA ILE A 674 103.16 -84.39 -4.70
C ILE A 674 102.54 -84.08 -6.21
N THR A 675 102.76 -82.89 -6.96
CA THR A 675 102.34 -82.35 -8.41
C THR A 675 102.86 -80.95 -9.19
N SER A 676 102.17 -79.80 -9.69
CA SER A 676 102.67 -78.44 -10.40
C SER A 676 101.72 -77.16 -10.90
N SER A 677 102.11 -75.82 -11.19
CA SER A 677 101.34 -74.57 -11.87
C SER A 677 102.01 -73.11 -12.32
N THR A 678 101.35 -71.85 -12.50
CA THR A 678 101.70 -70.53 -13.35
C THR A 678 101.52 -68.91 -12.97
N GLN A 679 101.30 -67.80 -13.86
CA GLN A 679 101.69 -66.24 -13.84
C GLN A 679 100.76 -64.89 -14.24
N ASN A 680 101.15 -63.50 -14.26
CA ASN A 680 100.30 -62.12 -14.36
C ASN A 680 100.85 -60.61 -14.85
N ILE A 681 100.09 -59.43 -15.18
CA ILE A 681 100.48 -57.93 -15.67
C ILE A 681 99.46 -56.58 -15.61
N THR A 682 99.74 -55.17 -15.74
CA THR A 682 98.81 -53.83 -15.81
C THR A 682 99.33 -52.24 -16.06
N VAL A 683 98.57 -51.07 -16.44
CA VAL A 683 98.92 -49.49 -16.68
C VAL A 683 97.82 -48.21 -16.74
N SER A 684 98.07 -46.78 -16.76
CA SER A 684 97.11 -45.48 -16.90
C SER A 684 97.55 -43.84 -17.04
N ASP A 685 96.72 -42.69 -17.28
CA ASP A 685 97.02 -41.09 -17.43
C ASP A 685 95.87 -39.83 -17.54
N THR A 686 96.06 -38.39 -17.54
CA THR A 686 95.08 -37.12 -17.87
C THR A 686 95.30 -35.45 -17.55
N GLN A 687 94.43 -34.35 -17.89
CA GLN A 687 94.58 -32.72 -17.78
C GLN A 687 93.37 -31.53 -17.94
N ALA A 688 93.46 -30.09 -17.77
CA ALA A 688 92.37 -28.88 -17.82
C ALA A 688 92.61 -27.18 -17.92
N PRO A 689 91.62 -26.13 -18.01
CA PRO A 689 91.62 -24.54 -18.31
C PRO A 689 90.66 -23.29 -17.67
N VAL A 690 90.56 -21.91 -18.06
CA VAL A 690 89.85 -20.59 -17.40
C VAL A 690 89.28 -19.17 -18.16
N PHE A 691 88.62 -18.02 -17.58
CA PHE A 691 88.07 -16.60 -18.16
C PHE A 691 87.45 -15.26 -17.29
N THR A 692 87.07 -13.93 -17.75
CA THR A 692 86.47 -12.59 -17.02
C THR A 692 85.44 -11.38 -17.61
N LEU A 693 85.30 -9.99 -17.19
CA LEU A 693 84.09 -8.92 -17.27
C LEU A 693 84.14 -7.22 -17.46
N SER A 694 83.09 -6.26 -17.20
CA SER A 694 82.74 -4.77 -17.75
C SER A 694 81.90 -3.47 -17.03
N PRO A 695 81.48 -2.20 -17.61
CA PRO A 695 81.05 -0.75 -17.02
C PRO A 695 79.69 0.24 -17.30
N THR A 696 79.57 1.68 -17.25
CA THR A 696 78.31 2.71 -17.18
C THR A 696 78.20 4.33 -17.64
N LEU A 697 77.06 5.22 -17.57
CA LEU A 697 76.72 6.68 -18.18
C LEU A 697 75.55 7.75 -17.64
N PRO A 698 75.19 8.99 -18.26
CA PRO A 698 74.16 10.08 -17.84
C PRO A 698 72.90 10.43 -18.77
N ALA A 699 72.11 11.54 -18.57
CA ALA A 699 70.64 11.63 -18.98
C ALA A 699 69.89 12.80 -19.77
N SER A 700 70.29 14.08 -19.95
CA SER A 700 69.47 15.09 -20.75
C SER A 700 70.24 16.32 -21.32
N LEU A 701 69.69 17.06 -22.31
CA LEU A 701 70.37 18.07 -23.16
C LEU A 701 69.45 19.24 -23.66
N GLU A 702 70.01 20.24 -24.38
CA GLU A 702 69.34 21.47 -24.91
C GLU A 702 69.55 21.66 -26.43
N LEU A 703 68.64 22.33 -27.17
CA LEU A 703 68.56 22.26 -28.64
C LEU A 703 69.74 22.90 -29.39
N GLY A 704 70.71 22.06 -29.73
CA GLY A 704 71.88 22.41 -30.54
C GLY A 704 73.18 21.74 -30.11
N THR A 705 73.11 20.58 -29.44
CA THR A 705 74.26 19.90 -28.83
C THR A 705 74.42 18.44 -29.32
N GLU A 706 75.67 17.94 -29.37
CA GLU A 706 76.05 16.67 -30.02
C GLU A 706 76.02 15.45 -29.06
N THR A 707 75.94 14.23 -29.62
CA THR A 707 75.74 12.95 -28.89
C THR A 707 76.94 11.98 -28.92
N PRO A 708 77.12 11.06 -27.94
CA PRO A 708 78.28 10.15 -27.85
C PRO A 708 78.21 8.87 -28.72
N LEU A 709 79.33 8.12 -28.80
CA LEU A 709 79.56 6.90 -29.59
C LEU A 709 79.93 5.64 -28.74
N CYS A 710 79.63 4.43 -29.22
CA CYS A 710 79.74 3.13 -28.49
C CYS A 710 81.11 2.86 -27.82
N ASN A 711 82.19 3.08 -28.56
CA ASN A 711 83.37 2.21 -28.55
C ASN A 711 84.59 2.83 -27.85
N THR A 712 84.45 3.18 -26.57
CA THR A 712 85.50 3.83 -25.75
C THR A 712 85.60 3.32 -24.30
N LEU A 713 85.51 1.99 -24.04
CA LEU A 713 85.47 1.32 -22.71
C LEU A 713 86.23 -0.06 -22.72
N GLU A 714 86.71 -0.63 -21.58
CA GLU A 714 87.76 -1.71 -21.51
C GLU A 714 87.42 -3.04 -20.71
N TRP A 715 88.13 -4.19 -20.95
CA TRP A 715 87.87 -5.61 -20.49
C TRP A 715 89.16 -6.52 -20.30
N THR A 716 89.10 -7.77 -19.74
CA THR A 716 90.27 -8.71 -19.40
C THR A 716 90.02 -10.27 -19.37
N ALA A 717 91.05 -11.16 -19.25
CA ALA A 717 90.98 -12.63 -18.87
C ALA A 717 92.35 -13.32 -18.47
N GLU A 718 92.44 -14.68 -18.28
CA GLU A 718 93.66 -15.55 -17.98
C GLU A 718 93.48 -17.08 -18.36
N ASP A 719 94.53 -17.96 -18.41
CA ASP A 719 94.46 -19.47 -18.64
C ASP A 719 95.58 -20.36 -17.95
N ASN A 720 95.99 -21.58 -18.42
CA ASN A 720 96.67 -22.66 -17.61
C ASN A 720 97.75 -23.64 -18.22
N CYS A 721 97.45 -24.75 -18.97
CA CYS A 721 98.50 -25.71 -19.49
C CYS A 721 99.20 -25.20 -20.78
N TYR A 722 98.58 -24.20 -21.37
CA TYR A 722 99.10 -23.22 -22.31
C TYR A 722 98.93 -21.83 -21.62
N SER A 723 98.69 -20.71 -22.30
CA SER A 723 98.72 -19.38 -21.63
C SER A 723 97.86 -18.27 -22.28
N TYR A 724 97.68 -17.16 -21.55
CA TYR A 724 96.65 -16.12 -21.77
C TYR A 724 96.56 -15.45 -23.15
N ASP A 725 97.67 -15.17 -23.86
CA ASP A 725 97.74 -14.19 -24.97
C ASP A 725 97.01 -14.58 -26.29
N GLU A 726 95.90 -15.33 -26.24
CA GLU A 726 95.32 -16.04 -27.37
C GLU A 726 93.77 -15.73 -27.66
N LEU A 727 93.15 -14.54 -27.37
CA LEU A 727 91.65 -14.20 -27.42
C LEU A 727 91.15 -12.85 -28.13
N ILE A 728 89.82 -12.56 -28.36
CA ILE A 728 89.22 -11.36 -29.15
C ILE A 728 87.76 -10.79 -28.82
N PHE A 729 87.30 -9.59 -29.31
CA PHE A 729 86.09 -8.77 -28.87
C PHE A 729 85.43 -7.72 -29.90
N ASP A 730 84.13 -7.25 -29.82
CA ASP A 730 83.46 -6.14 -30.66
C ASP A 730 82.06 -5.51 -30.15
N CYS A 731 81.36 -4.49 -30.81
CA CYS A 731 80.09 -3.80 -30.33
C CYS A 731 78.89 -3.37 -31.30
N SER A 732 77.74 -2.82 -30.80
CA SER A 732 76.51 -2.36 -31.57
C SER A 732 75.53 -1.28 -30.93
N LEU A 733 74.36 -0.91 -31.55
CA LEU A 733 73.36 0.15 -31.13
C LEU A 733 71.93 0.01 -31.76
N ASP A 734 70.89 0.71 -31.23
CA ASP A 734 69.48 0.81 -31.74
C ASP A 734 68.86 2.27 -31.72
N THR A 735 67.52 2.45 -31.82
CA THR A 735 66.80 3.55 -32.56
C THR A 735 66.03 4.62 -31.70
N VAL A 736 65.06 5.39 -32.28
CA VAL A 736 64.50 6.73 -31.87
C VAL A 736 62.98 6.90 -32.22
N PHE A 737 62.23 7.79 -31.54
CA PHE A 737 60.79 8.14 -31.78
C PHE A 737 60.52 9.62 -32.16
N THR A 738 59.45 9.91 -32.93
CA THR A 738 58.96 11.29 -33.28
C THR A 738 57.46 11.34 -33.66
N ASP A 739 56.68 12.37 -33.23
CA ASP A 739 55.47 12.87 -33.94
C ASP A 739 55.17 14.35 -33.58
N ASN A 740 54.15 14.99 -34.20
CA ASN A 740 54.20 16.43 -34.58
C ASN A 740 53.24 17.40 -33.84
N GLY A 741 53.70 18.64 -33.62
CA GLY A 741 52.92 19.81 -33.15
C GLY A 741 53.68 21.14 -33.39
N PRO A 742 53.02 22.32 -33.48
CA PRO A 742 53.55 23.48 -34.21
C PRO A 742 54.62 24.36 -33.52
N CYS A 743 55.06 24.05 -32.29
CA CYS A 743 56.25 24.62 -31.64
C CYS A 743 57.07 23.44 -31.04
N SER A 744 58.42 23.46 -31.11
CA SER A 744 59.16 22.21 -31.38
C SER A 744 59.86 21.50 -30.19
N GLY A 745 59.69 20.17 -30.07
CA GLY A 745 60.54 19.19 -29.32
C GLY A 745 60.00 18.74 -27.94
N PRO A 746 60.28 17.51 -27.43
CA PRO A 746 61.57 16.76 -27.57
C PRO A 746 61.52 15.20 -27.83
N PHE A 747 62.67 14.46 -27.85
CA PHE A 747 62.86 13.06 -28.42
C PHE A 747 63.99 12.16 -27.75
N GLU A 748 64.14 10.81 -27.99
CA GLU A 748 65.05 9.83 -27.23
C GLU A 748 65.86 8.74 -28.04
N ILE A 749 66.91 7.99 -27.52
CA ILE A 749 67.84 7.00 -28.25
C ILE A 749 68.40 5.73 -27.43
N HIS A 750 69.22 4.77 -27.99
CA HIS A 750 69.71 3.44 -27.41
C HIS A 750 71.19 2.92 -27.77
N TYR A 751 71.74 1.75 -27.26
CA TYR A 751 73.14 1.14 -27.46
C TYR A 751 73.37 -0.40 -27.10
N ALA A 752 74.46 -1.14 -27.58
CA ALA A 752 74.80 -2.61 -27.35
C ALA A 752 76.31 -3.15 -27.56
N TYR A 753 76.73 -4.44 -27.24
CA TYR A 753 78.17 -5.00 -27.19
C TYR A 753 78.44 -6.58 -27.23
N SER A 754 79.69 -7.17 -27.47
CA SER A 754 80.06 -8.66 -27.66
C SER A 754 81.56 -9.22 -27.51
N LEU A 755 81.86 -10.58 -27.37
CA LEU A 755 83.20 -11.28 -27.06
C LEU A 755 83.40 -12.81 -27.51
N SER A 756 84.65 -13.35 -27.78
CA SER A 756 85.00 -14.82 -28.04
C SER A 756 86.48 -15.38 -27.88
N ASP A 757 86.73 -16.72 -27.72
CA ASP A 757 88.06 -17.38 -27.36
C ASP A 757 88.40 -18.89 -27.84
N PRO A 758 89.62 -19.51 -27.61
CA PRO A 758 90.31 -20.65 -28.35
C PRO A 758 89.97 -22.19 -28.35
N SER A 759 90.53 -23.07 -27.45
CA SER A 759 90.32 -24.54 -27.50
C SER A 759 88.83 -24.97 -27.19
N GLY A 760 87.77 -24.15 -26.85
CA GLY A 760 87.42 -22.65 -26.78
C GLY A 760 85.92 -22.15 -26.40
N ASN A 761 85.55 -20.79 -26.19
CA ASN A 761 84.25 -20.06 -25.63
C ASN A 761 83.79 -18.50 -26.02
N THR A 762 82.87 -17.67 -25.30
CA THR A 762 82.12 -16.31 -25.66
C THR A 762 81.40 -15.26 -24.61
N SER A 763 80.96 -13.92 -24.87
CA SER A 763 80.11 -12.89 -24.01
C SER A 763 79.48 -11.46 -24.60
N ALA A 764 78.82 -10.43 -23.86
CA ALA A 764 78.04 -9.13 -24.31
C ALA A 764 77.66 -7.82 -23.37
N TYR A 765 77.04 -6.60 -23.80
CA TYR A 765 76.62 -5.27 -23.01
C TYR A 765 75.68 -4.06 -23.69
N THR A 766 75.28 -2.79 -23.15
CA THR A 766 74.25 -1.64 -23.64
C THR A 766 74.24 -0.02 -23.17
N HIS A 767 73.38 1.04 -23.62
CA HIS A 767 73.04 2.55 -23.12
C HIS A 767 72.05 3.69 -23.90
N ILE A 768 71.84 5.09 -23.62
CA ILE A 768 70.68 6.16 -24.03
C ILE A 768 70.89 7.85 -24.13
N ILE A 769 70.01 8.86 -24.70
CA ILE A 769 69.98 10.49 -24.68
C ILE A 769 68.73 11.49 -25.25
N GLN A 770 68.62 12.94 -25.30
CA GLN A 770 67.39 14.00 -25.51
C GLN A 770 67.45 15.65 -25.99
N ILE A 771 66.43 16.53 -26.55
CA ILE A 771 66.37 18.13 -26.99
C ILE A 771 65.05 19.08 -27.56
N SER A 772 64.88 20.54 -27.63
CA SER A 772 63.67 21.54 -28.18
C SER A 772 63.67 23.24 -28.51
N ASP A 773 62.76 24.05 -29.29
CA ASP A 773 62.68 25.66 -29.70
C ASP A 773 61.41 26.56 -30.45
N LEU A 774 61.40 27.97 -30.83
CA LEU A 774 60.26 29.11 -31.20
C LEU A 774 60.32 30.44 -32.28
N THR A 775 59.35 31.51 -32.45
CA THR A 775 59.13 32.68 -33.59
C THR A 775 58.32 34.18 -33.51
N PRO A 776 58.18 35.21 -34.53
CA PRO A 776 57.59 36.73 -34.56
C PRO A 776 56.87 37.63 -35.84
N PRO A 777 56.39 39.02 -35.85
CA PRO A 777 55.42 39.88 -36.83
C PRO A 777 55.37 41.54 -37.22
N VAL A 778 54.44 42.26 -38.08
CA VAL A 778 54.12 43.81 -38.46
C VAL A 778 52.69 44.32 -39.18
N TRP A 779 52.36 45.61 -39.63
CA TRP A 779 51.06 46.33 -40.17
C TRP A 779 50.75 46.53 -41.73
N GLU A 780 49.51 46.87 -42.22
CA GLU A 780 49.13 47.09 -43.69
C GLU A 780 47.96 48.08 -44.24
N TYR A 781 46.73 48.33 -43.68
CA TYR A 781 45.62 49.22 -44.27
C TYR A 781 44.62 49.90 -43.24
N ILE A 782 43.88 51.02 -43.57
CA ILE A 782 43.02 51.88 -42.65
C ILE A 782 41.83 52.70 -43.33
N PRO A 783 40.66 53.05 -42.69
CA PRO A 783 39.44 53.75 -43.24
C PRO A 783 39.10 55.25 -42.79
N GLU A 784 37.89 55.81 -43.11
CA GLU A 784 37.39 57.24 -42.96
C GLU A 784 36.01 57.45 -42.19
N ASP A 785 35.53 58.70 -41.93
CA ASP A 785 34.51 59.15 -40.90
C ASP A 785 32.99 59.35 -41.34
N ILE A 786 31.98 59.29 -40.42
CA ILE A 786 30.49 59.28 -40.70
C ILE A 786 29.50 59.91 -39.62
N ALA A 787 28.14 59.86 -39.76
CA ALA A 787 27.13 60.41 -38.80
C ALA A 787 25.65 59.89 -38.95
N PHE A 788 24.81 59.93 -37.87
CA PHE A 788 23.48 59.26 -37.73
C PHE A 788 22.43 60.02 -36.85
N ALA A 789 21.26 59.41 -36.61
CA ALA A 789 20.25 59.79 -35.59
C ALA A 789 20.06 58.68 -34.53
N CYS A 790 19.42 58.98 -33.40
CA CYS A 790 19.18 57.99 -32.34
C CYS A 790 18.34 56.80 -32.86
N ASN A 791 18.81 55.58 -32.56
CA ASN A 791 18.25 54.28 -32.99
C ASN A 791 18.45 53.86 -34.47
N ASP A 792 19.27 54.57 -35.26
CA ASP A 792 19.78 54.05 -36.54
C ASP A 792 21.03 53.14 -36.32
N GLU A 793 21.16 52.06 -37.11
CA GLU A 793 22.27 51.10 -37.01
C GLU A 793 23.57 51.62 -37.67
N ILE A 794 24.69 51.60 -36.93
CA ILE A 794 25.99 52.13 -37.36
C ILE A 794 26.89 51.00 -37.89
N ILE A 795 27.29 51.08 -39.16
CA ILE A 795 28.15 50.09 -39.84
C ILE A 795 29.51 50.72 -40.21
N LEU A 796 30.61 50.00 -39.96
CA LEU A 796 32.00 50.45 -40.13
C LEU A 796 32.86 49.42 -40.89
N GLU A 797 33.95 49.87 -41.52
CA GLU A 797 34.97 49.02 -42.18
C GLU A 797 36.23 48.81 -41.31
N ASP A 798 37.07 47.83 -41.69
CA ASP A 798 38.19 47.32 -40.89
C ASP A 798 39.59 47.39 -41.55
N PRO A 799 40.67 47.52 -40.75
CA PRO A 799 42.07 47.58 -41.17
C PRO A 799 42.74 46.19 -41.38
N ILE A 800 43.96 46.17 -41.92
CA ILE A 800 44.72 44.92 -42.22
C ILE A 800 46.18 45.02 -41.77
N ALA A 801 46.78 43.91 -41.32
CA ALA A 801 48.18 43.77 -40.84
C ALA A 801 48.80 42.42 -41.30
N ASN A 802 50.13 42.27 -41.22
CA ASN A 802 50.87 41.13 -41.80
C ASN A 802 51.76 40.37 -40.79
N GLY A 803 51.58 39.04 -40.71
CA GLY A 803 52.15 38.21 -39.64
C GLY A 803 51.34 38.23 -38.35
N VAL A 804 50.06 38.58 -38.43
CA VAL A 804 49.20 38.93 -37.28
C VAL A 804 47.92 38.06 -37.31
N SER A 805 47.51 37.51 -36.17
CA SER A 805 46.26 36.72 -36.05
C SER A 805 45.11 37.47 -35.35
N GLY A 806 45.35 38.73 -34.96
CA GLY A 806 44.33 39.62 -34.39
C GLY A 806 44.78 41.08 -34.39
N ILE A 807 43.87 41.98 -34.76
CA ILE A 807 44.01 43.43 -34.64
C ILE A 807 43.02 43.87 -33.56
N THR A 808 43.42 44.78 -32.67
CA THR A 808 42.57 45.32 -31.61
C THR A 808 42.37 46.82 -31.79
N TRP A 809 41.26 47.34 -31.29
CA TRP A 809 40.95 48.77 -31.29
C TRP A 809 40.14 49.19 -30.08
N GLU A 810 40.20 50.47 -29.75
CA GLU A 810 39.65 51.10 -28.57
C GLU A 810 38.94 52.40 -28.98
N ILE A 811 37.73 52.66 -28.48
CA ILE A 811 36.89 53.80 -28.88
C ILE A 811 36.74 54.76 -27.69
N SER A 812 36.97 56.04 -27.92
CA SER A 812 36.89 57.12 -26.93
C SER A 812 35.85 58.17 -27.34
N VAL A 813 34.98 58.56 -26.41
CA VAL A 813 33.99 59.63 -26.57
C VAL A 813 34.56 60.95 -26.04
N ASP A 814 34.28 62.09 -26.68
CA ASP A 814 34.56 63.42 -26.14
C ASP A 814 33.29 64.29 -26.24
N THR A 815 32.56 64.42 -25.12
CA THR A 815 31.22 65.01 -25.09
C THR A 815 31.23 66.52 -24.84
N ILE A 816 30.78 67.29 -25.84
CA ILE A 816 30.49 68.72 -25.67
C ILE A 816 29.05 68.86 -25.14
N LEU A 817 28.91 69.09 -23.84
CA LEU A 817 27.62 69.13 -23.14
C LEU A 817 26.60 70.12 -23.75
N GLY A 818 25.59 69.56 -24.43
CA GLY A 818 24.30 70.18 -24.73
C GLY A 818 23.28 69.93 -23.61
N VAL A 819 22.05 70.46 -23.77
CA VAL A 819 21.01 70.40 -22.71
C VAL A 819 20.19 69.10 -22.74
N CYS A 820 20.00 68.49 -23.91
CA CYS A 820 19.59 67.09 -24.03
C CYS A 820 20.87 66.22 -24.09
N PRO A 821 21.02 65.16 -23.25
CA PRO A 821 22.29 64.43 -23.14
C PRO A 821 22.77 63.71 -24.41
N ASN A 822 21.86 63.26 -25.28
CA ASN A 822 22.14 62.25 -26.30
C ASN A 822 22.43 62.81 -27.72
N ASN A 823 23.09 63.98 -27.76
CA ASN A 823 23.72 64.53 -28.98
C ASN A 823 25.24 64.62 -28.76
N PHE A 824 26.05 63.78 -29.41
CA PHE A 824 27.52 63.73 -29.21
C PHE A 824 28.31 63.16 -30.40
N ASP A 825 29.64 63.27 -30.31
CA ASP A 825 30.64 62.75 -31.27
C ASP A 825 31.54 61.64 -30.65
N LEU A 826 32.12 60.75 -31.48
CA LEU A 826 32.88 59.54 -31.10
C LEU A 826 34.21 59.42 -31.89
N TYR A 827 35.24 58.75 -31.33
CA TYR A 827 36.57 58.54 -31.96
C TYR A 827 37.11 57.10 -31.76
N ARG A 828 37.71 56.43 -32.77
CA ARG A 828 38.19 55.00 -32.74
C ARG A 828 39.69 54.87 -33.02
N THR A 829 40.46 54.11 -32.22
CA THR A 829 41.95 53.96 -32.27
C THR A 829 42.42 52.49 -32.37
N MET A 830 43.47 52.11 -33.15
CA MET A 830 43.73 50.70 -33.56
C MET A 830 45.22 50.22 -33.46
N ILE A 831 45.51 48.93 -33.13
CA ILE A 831 46.87 48.32 -32.86
C ILE A 831 46.95 46.80 -33.26
N PRO A 832 48.12 46.21 -33.67
CA PRO A 832 48.25 44.78 -34.04
C PRO A 832 49.15 43.94 -33.09
N THR A 833 48.96 42.60 -33.01
CA THR A 833 49.77 41.66 -32.18
C THR A 833 49.75 40.21 -32.71
N ASP A 834 50.85 39.45 -32.59
CA ASP A 834 50.96 38.09 -33.15
C ASP A 834 50.67 36.92 -32.20
N GLY A 835 50.64 35.72 -32.77
CA GLY A 835 50.43 34.44 -32.09
C GLY A 835 51.58 33.98 -31.16
N CYS A 836 52.63 34.80 -30.98
CA CYS A 836 53.65 34.61 -29.94
C CYS A 836 53.64 35.77 -28.90
N GLY A 837 52.74 36.74 -29.04
CA GLY A 837 52.43 37.77 -28.03
C GLY A 837 53.16 39.11 -28.19
N LEU A 838 53.64 39.45 -29.39
CA LEU A 838 54.48 40.64 -29.64
C LEU A 838 53.77 41.68 -30.54
N GLN A 839 53.92 42.99 -30.24
CA GLN A 839 53.02 44.08 -30.70
C GLN A 839 53.66 45.14 -31.63
N GLY A 840 52.83 45.94 -32.32
CA GLY A 840 53.21 47.08 -33.19
C GLY A 840 52.53 48.44 -32.87
N ASP A 841 52.59 49.41 -33.81
CA ASP A 841 52.17 50.84 -33.66
C ASP A 841 50.64 51.12 -33.86
N SER A 842 50.15 52.39 -33.83
CA SER A 842 48.69 52.73 -33.79
C SER A 842 48.15 53.97 -34.56
N GLN A 843 46.81 54.08 -34.83
CA GLN A 843 46.09 55.11 -35.69
C GLN A 843 44.57 55.35 -35.34
N ILE A 844 43.84 56.40 -35.85
CA ILE A 844 42.49 56.92 -35.35
C ILE A 844 41.40 57.36 -36.43
N GLN A 845 40.05 57.35 -36.13
CA GLN A 845 38.79 57.67 -36.94
C GLN A 845 37.61 58.35 -36.12
N ILE A 846 36.48 58.92 -36.68
CA ILE A 846 35.39 59.78 -36.02
C ILE A 846 33.87 59.54 -36.42
N ILE A 847 32.83 59.78 -35.56
CA ILE A 847 31.31 59.63 -35.79
C ILE A 847 30.35 60.61 -34.97
N SER A 848 29.04 60.87 -35.30
CA SER A 848 28.02 61.80 -34.61
C SER A 848 26.48 61.38 -34.53
N ILE A 849 25.62 61.88 -33.57
CA ILE A 849 24.18 61.45 -33.26
C ILE A 849 23.14 62.56 -32.74
N SER A 850 21.77 62.39 -32.81
CA SER A 850 20.67 63.23 -32.12
C SER A 850 19.18 62.69 -32.05
N ASP A 851 18.26 63.28 -31.23
CA ASP A 851 16.84 62.87 -30.90
C ASP A 851 15.67 63.95 -31.00
N SER A 852 14.37 63.52 -31.04
CA SER A 852 13.15 64.29 -30.65
C SER A 852 11.80 63.50 -30.37
N GLN A 853 11.65 62.61 -29.37
CA GLN A 853 10.34 61.96 -29.05
C GLN A 853 9.86 62.06 -27.56
N ALA A 854 8.87 61.26 -27.12
CA ALA A 854 8.08 61.47 -25.88
C ALA A 854 7.69 60.15 -25.17
N PRO A 855 7.53 60.13 -23.83
CA PRO A 855 7.41 58.90 -23.04
C PRO A 855 6.00 58.27 -22.96
N ASP A 856 5.94 56.95 -23.13
CA ASP A 856 4.74 56.12 -22.98
C ASP A 856 4.76 55.28 -21.69
N PHE A 857 3.61 55.15 -21.03
CA PHE A 857 3.41 54.26 -19.87
C PHE A 857 3.19 52.81 -20.33
N ILE A 858 3.94 51.86 -19.78
CA ILE A 858 3.81 50.43 -20.08
C ILE A 858 3.41 49.66 -18.81
N GLY A 859 2.33 48.87 -18.90
CA GLY A 859 1.97 47.93 -17.83
C GLY A 859 1.21 48.52 -16.63
N LEU A 860 0.48 49.62 -16.81
CA LEU A 860 -0.43 50.16 -15.79
C LEU A 860 -1.42 49.07 -15.30
N PRO A 861 -1.62 48.91 -13.98
CA PRO A 861 -2.54 47.92 -13.44
C PRO A 861 -4.01 48.31 -13.68
N THR A 862 -4.88 47.31 -13.70
CA THR A 862 -6.32 47.50 -13.49
C THR A 862 -6.60 47.81 -12.02
N ASP A 863 -7.78 48.33 -11.71
CA ASP A 863 -8.25 48.48 -10.33
C ASP A 863 -8.13 47.15 -9.57
N LEU A 864 -7.58 47.20 -8.36
CA LEU A 864 -7.19 46.03 -7.58
C LEU A 864 -8.09 45.89 -6.33
N SER A 865 -8.41 44.67 -5.92
CA SER A 865 -9.03 44.38 -4.62
C SER A 865 -8.16 43.36 -3.87
N ILE A 866 -7.87 43.61 -2.60
CA ILE A 866 -7.00 42.80 -1.74
C ILE A 866 -7.57 42.68 -0.32
N SER A 867 -7.15 41.67 0.44
CA SER A 867 -7.46 41.52 1.86
C SER A 867 -6.60 42.47 2.72
N CYS A 868 -6.96 42.64 3.99
CA CYS A 868 -6.31 43.59 4.89
C CYS A 868 -4.97 43.12 5.45
N GLU A 869 -4.62 41.83 5.31
CA GLU A 869 -3.28 41.30 5.58
C GLU A 869 -2.37 41.22 4.34
N ASP A 870 -2.90 41.40 3.13
CA ASP A 870 -2.07 41.42 1.92
C ASP A 870 -1.15 42.66 1.93
N GLU A 871 0.17 42.47 1.75
CA GLU A 871 1.07 43.60 1.53
C GLU A 871 0.65 44.32 0.23
N ILE A 872 0.22 45.58 0.36
CA ILE A 872 -0.19 46.41 -0.79
C ILE A 872 0.93 46.38 -1.84
N PRO A 873 0.70 45.79 -3.03
CA PRO A 873 1.78 45.47 -3.93
C PRO A 873 2.43 46.74 -4.48
N SER A 874 3.76 46.80 -4.43
CA SER A 874 4.52 47.94 -4.96
C SER A 874 4.47 47.95 -6.49
N VAL A 875 3.52 48.72 -7.03
CA VAL A 875 3.36 48.92 -8.48
C VAL A 875 4.56 49.71 -9.01
N GLU A 876 5.49 49.03 -9.69
CA GLU A 876 6.62 49.66 -10.36
C GLU A 876 6.16 50.25 -11.70
N ILE A 877 6.04 51.58 -11.76
CA ILE A 877 5.52 52.30 -12.92
C ILE A 877 6.61 52.40 -14.00
N ILE A 878 6.54 51.54 -15.00
CA ILE A 878 7.50 51.52 -16.12
C ILE A 878 7.07 52.53 -17.18
N LEU A 879 7.99 53.45 -17.50
CA LEU A 879 7.91 54.33 -18.66
C LEU A 879 9.04 54.00 -19.62
N ILE A 880 8.75 54.10 -20.91
CA ILE A 880 9.77 54.06 -21.96
C ILE A 880 9.68 55.35 -22.78
N ASP A 881 10.81 56.02 -22.91
CA ASP A 881 11.07 56.99 -23.98
C ASP A 881 12.06 56.35 -24.96
N ASN A 882 12.01 56.73 -26.24
CA ASN A 882 12.81 56.05 -27.26
C ASN A 882 14.30 56.44 -27.22
N CYS A 883 14.65 57.54 -26.53
CA CYS A 883 15.98 58.15 -26.61
C CYS A 883 16.50 58.71 -25.28
N SER A 884 15.75 58.63 -24.18
CA SER A 884 16.22 59.01 -22.84
C SER A 884 15.82 57.97 -21.78
N GLU A 885 16.77 57.57 -20.93
CA GLU A 885 16.57 56.57 -19.87
C GLU A 885 15.94 57.14 -18.59
N SER A 886 15.48 58.40 -18.60
CA SER A 886 15.06 59.10 -17.37
C SER A 886 13.89 60.06 -17.59
N THR A 887 12.72 59.63 -17.16
CA THR A 887 11.46 60.39 -17.10
C THR A 887 11.10 60.74 -15.66
N PHE A 888 10.61 61.95 -15.40
CA PHE A 888 10.06 62.34 -14.11
C PHE A 888 8.59 61.94 -14.00
N VAL A 889 8.20 61.32 -12.88
CA VAL A 889 6.80 60.98 -12.58
C VAL A 889 6.34 61.73 -11.33
N THR A 890 5.09 62.21 -11.33
CA THR A 890 4.39 62.65 -10.14
C THR A 890 3.12 61.82 -9.92
N ASP A 891 2.95 61.33 -8.69
CA ASP A 891 1.77 60.61 -8.21
C ASP A 891 1.06 61.46 -7.13
N SER A 892 -0.26 61.36 -7.07
CA SER A 892 -1.07 61.96 -6.00
C SER A 892 -2.17 61.02 -5.54
N THR A 893 -2.23 60.79 -4.22
CA THR A 893 -3.06 59.77 -3.59
C THR A 893 -4.24 60.35 -2.80
N LEU A 894 -5.36 59.61 -2.80
CA LEU A 894 -6.55 59.87 -1.99
C LEU A 894 -6.99 58.58 -1.29
N VAL A 895 -7.46 58.67 -0.04
CA VAL A 895 -7.96 57.51 0.73
C VAL A 895 -9.36 57.81 1.28
N SER A 896 -10.28 56.87 1.15
CA SER A 896 -11.66 56.95 1.69
C SER A 896 -12.05 55.67 2.44
N PRO A 897 -12.74 55.75 3.60
CA PRO A 897 -13.22 54.57 4.33
C PRO A 897 -14.33 53.84 3.55
N GLY A 898 -14.37 52.51 3.73
CA GLY A 898 -15.35 51.61 3.11
C GLY A 898 -16.59 51.33 3.97
N SER A 899 -17.31 50.28 3.61
CA SER A 899 -18.65 49.95 4.13
C SER A 899 -18.68 49.40 5.57
N CYS A 900 -17.59 48.78 6.04
CA CYS A 900 -17.47 48.14 7.35
C CYS A 900 -16.17 48.56 8.06
N GLY A 901 -16.00 48.10 9.31
CA GLY A 901 -14.95 48.55 10.24
C GLY A 901 -13.56 48.00 9.98
N GLY A 902 -12.98 48.30 8.81
CA GLY A 902 -11.62 47.89 8.43
C GLY A 902 -11.29 48.25 6.98
N ASN A 903 -12.29 48.23 6.11
CA ASN A 903 -12.15 48.47 4.67
C ASN A 903 -11.88 49.95 4.33
N TYR A 904 -11.06 50.18 3.30
CA TYR A 904 -10.81 51.50 2.71
C TYR A 904 -10.33 51.38 1.27
N VAL A 905 -10.48 52.46 0.50
CA VAL A 905 -10.09 52.53 -0.91
C VAL A 905 -9.02 53.62 -1.09
N ILE A 906 -7.97 53.31 -1.86
CA ILE A 906 -6.88 54.19 -2.25
C ILE A 906 -6.98 54.47 -3.76
N LEU A 907 -6.87 55.73 -4.17
CA LEU A 907 -6.85 56.16 -5.58
C LEU A 907 -5.52 56.87 -5.89
N HIS A 908 -4.90 56.55 -7.02
CA HIS A 908 -3.65 57.14 -7.54
C HIS A 908 -3.88 57.84 -8.89
N GLU A 909 -3.33 59.05 -9.05
CA GLU A 909 -3.30 59.81 -10.31
C GLU A 909 -1.86 60.14 -10.71
N LEU A 910 -1.46 59.80 -11.94
CA LEU A 910 -0.07 59.79 -12.43
C LEU A 910 0.14 60.76 -13.60
N THR A 911 1.31 61.41 -13.65
CA THR A 911 1.78 62.26 -14.77
C THR A 911 3.28 62.05 -14.98
N ALA A 912 3.74 61.98 -16.24
CA ALA A 912 5.15 61.76 -16.60
C ALA A 912 5.69 62.79 -17.61
N GLU A 913 6.95 63.19 -17.49
CA GLU A 913 7.66 64.16 -18.36
C GLU A 913 9.13 63.75 -18.62
N ASP A 914 9.62 63.86 -19.86
CA ASP A 914 11.03 63.56 -20.23
C ASP A 914 12.00 64.75 -20.10
N LEU A 915 13.31 64.51 -20.21
CA LEU A 915 14.36 65.54 -20.06
C LEU A 915 14.41 66.60 -21.17
N CYS A 916 13.82 66.35 -22.35
CA CYS A 916 13.74 67.27 -23.48
C CYS A 916 12.38 68.00 -23.55
N GLY A 917 11.37 67.54 -22.81
CA GLY A 917 10.20 68.32 -22.36
C GLY A 917 8.83 67.88 -22.89
N ASN A 918 8.58 66.57 -23.10
CA ASN A 918 7.30 66.03 -23.56
C ASN A 918 6.61 65.17 -22.47
N VAL A 919 5.28 65.04 -22.50
CA VAL A 919 4.45 64.73 -21.31
C VAL A 919 3.28 63.75 -21.58
N SER A 920 2.95 62.87 -20.62
CA SER A 920 1.81 61.92 -20.63
C SER A 920 1.16 61.70 -19.23
N THR A 921 -0.01 61.04 -19.12
CA THR A 921 -0.82 60.94 -17.86
C THR A 921 -1.67 59.65 -17.72
N ALA A 922 -1.91 59.14 -16.49
CA ALA A 922 -2.71 57.93 -16.18
C ALA A 922 -3.32 57.90 -14.75
N SER A 923 -4.09 56.87 -14.36
CA SER A 923 -4.68 56.69 -13.01
C SER A 923 -5.13 55.25 -12.72
N TYR A 924 -5.17 54.81 -11.45
CA TYR A 924 -5.70 53.49 -11.00
C TYR A 924 -6.11 53.51 -9.50
N SER A 925 -6.88 52.51 -9.03
CA SER A 925 -7.28 52.37 -7.61
C SER A 925 -7.00 50.99 -6.97
N ILE A 926 -7.00 50.95 -5.64
CA ILE A 926 -6.84 49.75 -4.80
C ILE A 926 -7.93 49.78 -3.72
N SER A 927 -8.73 48.72 -3.63
CA SER A 927 -9.73 48.51 -2.57
C SER A 927 -9.22 47.46 -1.58
N ILE A 928 -9.20 47.82 -0.29
CA ILE A 928 -8.91 46.88 0.80
C ILE A 928 -10.25 46.41 1.34
N THR A 929 -10.51 45.12 1.21
CA THR A 929 -11.78 44.48 1.58
C THR A 929 -11.53 43.21 2.37
N ASP A 930 -12.03 43.18 3.60
CA ASP A 930 -12.18 41.95 4.37
C ASP A 930 -13.23 41.02 3.73
N THR A 931 -12.83 39.76 3.50
CA THR A 931 -13.62 38.70 2.84
C THR A 931 -13.21 37.31 3.34
N ILE A 932 -12.54 37.21 4.49
CA ILE A 932 -11.99 35.95 5.01
C ILE A 932 -12.76 35.62 6.29
N ALA A 933 -13.25 34.38 6.40
CA ALA A 933 -13.95 33.96 7.60
C ALA A 933 -12.97 33.72 8.76
N PRO A 934 -13.34 34.08 10.01
CA PRO A 934 -12.47 33.94 11.17
C PRO A 934 -12.08 32.48 11.42
N VAL A 935 -10.86 32.23 11.90
CA VAL A 935 -10.29 30.88 12.00
C VAL A 935 -10.27 30.38 13.44
N PHE A 936 -10.81 29.18 13.67
CA PHE A 936 -10.67 28.45 14.93
C PHE A 936 -9.23 27.95 15.10
N ILE A 937 -8.48 28.58 16.02
CA ILE A 937 -7.14 28.12 16.43
C ILE A 937 -7.25 26.86 17.30
N SER A 938 -8.29 26.82 18.14
CA SER A 938 -8.65 25.64 18.93
C SER A 938 -10.16 25.55 19.09
N SER A 939 -10.72 24.43 18.65
CA SER A 939 -12.07 23.97 18.95
C SER A 939 -12.02 22.70 19.81
N PRO A 940 -13.11 22.35 20.52
CA PRO A 940 -13.17 21.08 21.24
C PRO A 940 -13.02 19.87 20.29
N GLU A 941 -12.22 18.88 20.70
CA GLU A 941 -12.10 17.59 20.01
C GLU A 941 -13.37 16.75 20.22
N ASP A 942 -13.65 15.82 19.29
CA ASP A 942 -14.73 14.84 19.42
C ASP A 942 -14.57 13.96 20.66
N LEU A 943 -15.69 13.59 21.28
CA LEU A 943 -15.71 12.82 22.53
C LEU A 943 -16.56 11.56 22.39
N VAL A 944 -16.00 10.42 22.80
CA VAL A 944 -16.75 9.19 23.05
C VAL A 944 -16.85 9.03 24.57
N LEU A 945 -18.07 8.97 25.11
CA LEU A 945 -18.34 8.99 26.54
C LEU A 945 -19.24 7.81 26.93
N GLU A 946 -18.92 7.15 28.06
CA GLU A 946 -19.77 6.11 28.63
C GLU A 946 -21.09 6.68 29.15
N LEU A 947 -22.16 5.88 29.01
CA LEU A 947 -23.51 6.21 29.46
C LEU A 947 -23.54 6.63 30.94
N GLY A 948 -23.97 7.88 31.19
CA GLY A 948 -24.03 8.47 32.53
C GLY A 948 -22.84 9.37 32.90
N THR A 949 -21.90 9.61 31.98
CA THR A 949 -20.84 10.62 32.14
C THR A 949 -21.39 12.04 31.98
N GLU A 950 -21.14 12.93 32.95
CA GLU A 950 -21.45 14.37 32.82
C GLU A 950 -20.34 15.11 32.05
N PHE A 951 -20.72 15.99 31.13
CA PHE A 951 -19.82 16.84 30.34
C PHE A 951 -20.33 18.30 30.30
N ALA A 952 -19.44 19.25 30.01
CA ALA A 952 -19.76 20.67 30.06
C ALA A 952 -20.75 21.10 28.95
N PRO A 953 -21.66 22.04 29.22
CA PRO A 953 -22.55 22.62 28.20
C PRO A 953 -21.73 23.43 27.19
N CYS A 954 -22.13 23.46 25.91
CA CYS A 954 -21.22 23.91 24.85
C CYS A 954 -20.80 25.39 24.94
N TYR A 955 -21.59 26.27 25.58
CA TYR A 955 -21.20 27.67 25.81
C TYR A 955 -20.06 27.86 26.83
N GLU A 956 -19.60 26.79 27.49
CA GLU A 956 -18.42 26.79 28.38
C GLU A 956 -17.15 26.24 27.69
N ALA A 957 -17.18 26.03 26.37
CA ALA A 957 -16.01 25.58 25.59
C ALA A 957 -14.87 26.62 25.57
N GLU A 958 -13.63 26.18 25.81
CA GLU A 958 -12.42 27.00 25.66
C GLU A 958 -12.02 27.12 24.16
N ILE A 959 -12.82 27.87 23.41
CA ILE A 959 -12.57 28.19 22.00
C ILE A 959 -11.61 29.37 21.88
N GLN A 960 -10.65 29.25 20.96
CA GLN A 960 -9.81 30.36 20.51
C GLN A 960 -10.05 30.58 19.02
N ILE A 961 -10.43 31.80 18.67
CA ILE A 961 -10.63 32.27 17.30
C ILE A 961 -9.71 33.46 17.06
N GLU A 962 -9.01 33.44 15.94
CA GLU A 962 -8.26 34.58 15.42
C GLU A 962 -8.89 35.01 14.09
N ASP A 963 -8.99 36.32 13.92
CA ASP A 963 -9.50 36.95 12.71
C ASP A 963 -8.41 37.88 12.18
N ASN A 964 -8.24 37.91 10.85
CA ASN A 964 -7.06 38.54 10.25
C ASN A 964 -7.21 40.07 10.10
N CYS A 965 -8.45 40.55 10.01
CA CYS A 965 -8.78 41.95 9.73
C CYS A 965 -9.51 42.65 10.89
N SER A 966 -10.29 41.93 11.71
CA SER A 966 -11.24 42.51 12.66
C SER A 966 -11.22 41.82 14.04
N THR A 967 -12.37 41.73 14.71
CA THR A 967 -12.56 40.99 15.96
C THR A 967 -13.81 40.13 15.85
N ALA A 968 -13.65 38.81 15.88
CA ALA A 968 -14.76 37.87 15.79
C ALA A 968 -15.34 37.50 17.18
N GLU A 969 -16.65 37.21 17.19
CA GLU A 969 -17.36 36.56 18.31
C GLU A 969 -17.85 35.17 17.86
N TRP A 970 -18.21 34.29 18.80
CA TRP A 970 -18.73 32.96 18.48
C TRP A 970 -20.01 32.58 19.24
N THR A 971 -20.79 31.70 18.63
CA THR A 971 -22.00 31.09 19.17
C THR A 971 -21.90 29.57 19.11
N CYS A 972 -22.76 28.87 19.87
CA CYS A 972 -22.92 27.42 19.77
C CYS A 972 -24.40 27.06 19.63
N GLU A 973 -24.70 26.12 18.73
CA GLU A 973 -25.97 25.39 18.70
C GLU A 973 -25.72 23.89 18.98
N GLU A 974 -26.64 23.24 19.71
CA GLU A 974 -26.54 21.84 20.12
C GLU A 974 -27.76 21.06 19.61
N LEU A 975 -27.54 20.12 18.70
CA LEU A 975 -28.53 19.18 18.18
C LEU A 975 -28.35 17.82 18.87
N ILE A 976 -29.45 17.19 19.28
CA ILE A 976 -29.44 15.88 19.93
C ILE A 976 -30.17 14.87 19.04
N GLU A 977 -29.45 13.88 18.53
CA GLU A 977 -29.99 12.79 17.73
C GLU A 977 -30.07 11.47 18.54
N PRO A 978 -31.05 10.61 18.27
CA PRO A 978 -31.06 9.25 18.82
C PRO A 978 -29.84 8.47 18.29
N GLY A 979 -29.05 7.90 19.19
CA GLY A 979 -27.94 7.03 18.80
C GLY A 979 -28.41 5.68 18.27
N THR A 980 -27.47 4.85 17.82
CA THR A 980 -27.76 3.57 17.13
C THR A 980 -28.35 2.48 18.02
N CYS A 981 -28.22 2.57 19.34
CA CYS A 981 -28.83 1.64 20.30
C CYS A 981 -29.68 2.33 21.38
N ILE A 982 -30.58 1.57 22.02
CA ILE A 982 -31.57 2.11 22.96
C ILE A 982 -30.86 2.64 24.23
N GLY A 983 -30.75 3.97 24.33
CA GLY A 983 -30.09 4.68 25.42
C GLY A 983 -28.91 5.54 24.97
N SER A 984 -28.30 5.21 23.83
CA SER A 984 -27.27 6.04 23.20
C SER A 984 -27.87 7.31 22.59
N THR A 985 -27.08 8.38 22.60
CA THR A 985 -27.46 9.71 22.07
C THR A 985 -26.24 10.39 21.49
N ASN A 986 -26.41 10.95 20.29
CA ASN A 986 -25.38 11.74 19.63
C ASN A 986 -25.68 13.22 19.88
N TYR A 987 -24.73 13.97 20.41
CA TYR A 987 -24.81 15.42 20.50
C TYR A 987 -23.90 16.00 19.41
N LEU A 988 -24.50 16.68 18.44
CA LEU A 988 -23.79 17.45 17.42
C LEU A 988 -23.78 18.92 17.85
N ARG A 989 -22.60 19.45 18.17
CA ARG A 989 -22.39 20.83 18.60
C ARG A 989 -21.76 21.62 17.46
N THR A 990 -22.50 22.55 16.88
CA THR A 990 -22.00 23.46 15.86
C THR A 990 -21.56 24.75 16.53
N TYR A 991 -20.26 25.02 16.50
CA TYR A 991 -19.67 26.29 16.92
C TYR A 991 -19.50 27.18 15.70
N THR A 992 -20.09 28.37 15.70
CA THR A 992 -20.04 29.31 14.58
C THR A 992 -19.35 30.59 15.03
N ALA A 993 -18.28 30.98 14.35
CA ALA A 993 -17.59 32.25 14.55
C ALA A 993 -18.01 33.24 13.45
N ILE A 994 -18.21 34.50 13.82
CA ILE A 994 -18.62 35.58 12.91
C ILE A 994 -17.77 36.82 13.22
N ASP A 995 -17.21 37.43 12.18
CA ASP A 995 -16.36 38.63 12.29
C ASP A 995 -17.19 39.95 12.33
N ALA A 996 -16.51 41.10 12.30
CA ALA A 996 -17.17 42.41 12.27
C ALA A 996 -17.66 42.85 10.87
N CYS A 997 -17.43 42.03 9.85
CA CYS A 997 -17.72 42.28 8.43
C CYS A 997 -18.89 41.43 7.90
N GLY A 998 -19.25 40.36 8.60
CA GLY A 998 -20.29 39.39 8.25
C GLY A 998 -19.77 38.07 7.70
N ASN A 999 -18.45 37.85 7.62
CA ASN A 999 -17.91 36.55 7.23
C ASN A 999 -18.04 35.57 8.40
N SER A 1000 -18.40 34.32 8.11
CA SER A 1000 -18.63 33.30 9.14
C SER A 1000 -17.95 31.97 8.82
N SER A 1001 -17.46 31.31 9.86
CA SER A 1001 -16.95 29.95 9.80
C SER A 1001 -17.65 29.09 10.85
N SER A 1002 -17.66 27.78 10.66
CA SER A 1002 -18.20 26.86 11.67
C SER A 1002 -17.37 25.59 11.77
N THR A 1003 -17.36 25.02 12.97
CA THR A 1003 -16.73 23.73 13.29
C THR A 1003 -17.67 22.91 14.16
N THR A 1004 -17.71 21.60 13.94
CA THR A 1004 -18.61 20.69 14.64
C THR A 1004 -17.85 19.77 15.58
N GLN A 1005 -18.28 19.71 16.85
CA GLN A 1005 -17.88 18.66 17.78
C GLN A 1005 -18.98 17.59 17.82
N VAL A 1006 -18.60 16.34 17.61
CA VAL A 1006 -19.44 15.16 17.84
C VAL A 1006 -19.16 14.61 19.25
N ILE A 1007 -20.20 14.52 20.07
CA ILE A 1007 -20.15 13.81 21.36
C ILE A 1007 -21.06 12.58 21.27
N LEU A 1008 -20.43 11.42 21.19
CA LEU A 1008 -21.07 10.10 21.09
C LEU A 1008 -21.21 9.52 22.50
N ILE A 1009 -22.43 9.48 23.03
CA ILE A 1009 -22.71 8.74 24.27
C ILE A 1009 -23.10 7.31 23.92
N VAL A 1010 -22.23 6.37 24.28
CA VAL A 1010 -22.38 4.94 24.02
C VAL A 1010 -22.19 4.15 25.31
N ASP A 1011 -22.53 2.86 25.21
CA ASP A 1011 -22.21 1.86 26.20
C ASP A 1011 -21.15 0.94 25.58
N THR A 1012 -19.93 0.96 26.10
CA THR A 1012 -18.88 0.01 25.69
C THR A 1012 -18.66 -1.11 26.72
N THR A 1013 -19.44 -1.10 27.81
CA THR A 1013 -19.27 -2.07 28.89
C THR A 1013 -19.86 -3.42 28.49
N SER A 1014 -19.00 -4.43 28.37
CA SER A 1014 -19.44 -5.77 27.98
C SER A 1014 -20.20 -6.45 29.13
N PRO A 1015 -21.36 -7.09 28.88
CA PRO A 1015 -22.18 -7.69 29.93
C PRO A 1015 -21.50 -8.90 30.61
N GLU A 1016 -21.64 -9.03 31.93
CA GLU A 1016 -21.06 -10.13 32.72
C GLU A 1016 -22.10 -11.21 33.08
N PHE A 1017 -21.72 -12.49 33.03
CA PHE A 1017 -22.53 -13.58 33.60
C PHE A 1017 -22.54 -13.51 35.14
N SER A 1018 -23.70 -13.17 35.73
CA SER A 1018 -23.88 -13.10 37.19
C SER A 1018 -23.75 -14.46 37.90
N ASN A 1019 -23.95 -15.56 37.18
CA ASN A 1019 -23.75 -16.93 37.63
C ASN A 1019 -23.53 -17.85 36.43
N PHE A 1020 -22.39 -18.53 36.36
CA PHE A 1020 -22.04 -19.47 35.29
C PHE A 1020 -21.63 -20.84 35.88
N PRO A 1021 -22.10 -21.97 35.33
CA PRO A 1021 -21.90 -23.29 35.93
C PRO A 1021 -20.45 -23.80 35.78
N SER A 1022 -19.87 -24.27 36.90
CA SER A 1022 -18.56 -24.92 36.94
C SER A 1022 -18.55 -26.29 36.27
N THR A 1023 -17.38 -26.72 35.76
CA THR A 1023 -17.12 -28.02 35.14
C THR A 1023 -17.79 -29.21 35.84
N SER A 1024 -18.40 -30.10 35.05
CA SER A 1024 -19.05 -31.32 35.54
C SER A 1024 -18.33 -32.60 35.06
N THR A 1025 -18.63 -33.74 35.68
CA THR A 1025 -18.10 -35.06 35.25
C THR A 1025 -19.23 -36.07 35.22
N LEU A 1026 -19.39 -36.77 34.10
CA LEU A 1026 -20.48 -37.71 33.81
C LEU A 1026 -19.92 -38.99 33.17
N PRO A 1027 -20.66 -40.12 33.22
CA PRO A 1027 -20.39 -41.24 32.33
C PRO A 1027 -20.70 -40.84 30.88
N CYS A 1028 -20.01 -41.47 29.93
CA CYS A 1028 -20.10 -41.15 28.51
C CYS A 1028 -21.45 -41.46 27.82
N ASP A 1029 -22.38 -42.16 28.48
CA ASP A 1029 -23.79 -42.32 28.08
C ASP A 1029 -24.75 -41.34 28.79
N GLY A 1030 -24.22 -40.47 29.66
CA GLY A 1030 -25.00 -39.63 30.58
C GLY A 1030 -25.27 -38.19 30.13
N ASP A 1031 -24.56 -37.67 29.12
CA ASP A 1031 -24.77 -36.28 28.65
C ASP A 1031 -26.08 -36.17 27.86
N THR A 1032 -27.11 -35.71 28.55
CA THR A 1032 -28.52 -35.79 28.12
C THR A 1032 -29.26 -34.45 28.30
N LEU A 1033 -28.52 -33.37 28.57
CA LEU A 1033 -29.06 -32.04 28.84
C LEU A 1033 -28.17 -30.94 28.25
N GLU A 1034 -28.67 -30.26 27.22
CA GLU A 1034 -28.22 -28.90 26.92
C GLU A 1034 -28.39 -28.02 28.17
N LEU A 1035 -27.38 -27.20 28.47
CA LEU A 1035 -27.49 -26.16 29.48
C LEU A 1035 -28.41 -25.05 28.95
N ALA A 1036 -29.70 -25.18 29.25
CA ALA A 1036 -30.73 -24.27 28.76
C ALA A 1036 -30.42 -22.81 29.13
N THR A 1037 -30.39 -21.94 28.12
CA THR A 1037 -30.12 -20.49 28.21
C THR A 1037 -30.95 -19.81 29.29
N ASP A 1038 -32.20 -20.26 29.47
CA ASP A 1038 -33.18 -19.86 30.48
C ASP A 1038 -32.70 -19.93 31.94
N THR A 1039 -31.57 -20.60 32.18
CA THR A 1039 -30.96 -20.78 33.51
C THR A 1039 -29.71 -19.91 33.75
N LEU A 1040 -29.17 -19.29 32.70
CA LEU A 1040 -28.09 -18.33 32.77
C LEU A 1040 -28.66 -16.92 32.97
N PHE A 1041 -27.97 -16.11 33.77
CA PHE A 1041 -28.36 -14.72 34.03
C PHE A 1041 -27.12 -13.84 33.96
N GLY A 1042 -27.20 -12.76 33.18
CA GLY A 1042 -26.21 -11.70 33.20
C GLY A 1042 -26.62 -10.48 34.01
N PHE A 1043 -25.66 -9.59 34.21
CA PHE A 1043 -25.92 -8.20 34.53
C PHE A 1043 -25.01 -7.31 33.68
N ASP A 1044 -25.44 -6.08 33.54
CA ASP A 1044 -24.72 -5.01 32.87
C ASP A 1044 -24.89 -3.75 33.73
N LEU A 1045 -23.88 -2.89 33.73
CA LEU A 1045 -23.83 -1.64 34.48
C LEU A 1045 -24.25 -0.43 33.63
N GLY A 1046 -24.15 -0.52 32.29
CA GLY A 1046 -24.63 0.51 31.37
C GLY A 1046 -26.11 0.32 30.99
N SER A 1047 -26.49 -0.83 30.44
CA SER A 1047 -27.82 -1.12 29.89
C SER A 1047 -28.60 -2.21 30.68
N PRO A 1048 -29.20 -1.90 31.84
CA PRO A 1048 -29.80 -2.89 32.75
C PRO A 1048 -31.11 -3.54 32.26
N ASN A 1049 -31.49 -3.39 30.99
CA ASN A 1049 -32.74 -3.94 30.44
C ASN A 1049 -32.53 -4.62 29.08
N ASN A 1050 -32.86 -5.90 29.01
CA ASN A 1050 -32.82 -6.75 27.80
C ASN A 1050 -31.41 -7.15 27.31
N LEU A 1051 -30.70 -7.95 28.11
CA LEU A 1051 -29.57 -8.77 27.65
C LEU A 1051 -30.09 -10.02 26.93
N SER A 1052 -29.38 -10.45 25.89
CA SER A 1052 -29.64 -11.69 25.14
C SER A 1052 -28.54 -12.73 25.44
N ILE A 1053 -28.90 -14.01 25.51
CA ILE A 1053 -27.94 -15.11 25.74
C ILE A 1053 -28.12 -16.14 24.64
N THR A 1054 -27.04 -16.46 23.93
CA THR A 1054 -27.00 -17.42 22.82
C THR A 1054 -26.01 -18.55 23.09
N PHE A 1055 -26.22 -19.67 22.40
CA PHE A 1055 -25.30 -20.81 22.37
C PHE A 1055 -24.60 -20.79 21.02
N GLU A 1056 -23.28 -20.59 21.02
CA GLU A 1056 -22.49 -20.36 19.82
C GLU A 1056 -21.97 -21.67 19.21
N GLY A 1057 -21.83 -22.71 20.03
CA GLY A 1057 -21.49 -24.05 19.56
C GLY A 1057 -20.93 -24.98 20.64
N GLU A 1058 -20.80 -26.25 20.27
CA GLU A 1058 -20.08 -27.27 21.03
C GLU A 1058 -18.93 -27.86 20.23
N SER A 1059 -17.84 -28.18 20.92
CA SER A 1059 -16.71 -28.95 20.42
C SER A 1059 -16.40 -30.10 21.38
N LEU A 1060 -15.80 -31.17 20.85
CA LEU A 1060 -15.53 -32.40 21.59
C LEU A 1060 -14.07 -32.79 21.36
N GLU A 1061 -13.27 -32.75 22.42
CA GLU A 1061 -11.84 -33.06 22.41
C GLU A 1061 -11.54 -34.28 23.31
N GLY A 1062 -10.36 -34.88 23.16
CA GLY A 1062 -9.92 -36.04 23.95
C GLY A 1062 -9.90 -37.35 23.16
N ASP A 1063 -10.01 -38.47 23.87
CA ASP A 1063 -10.02 -39.83 23.32
C ASP A 1063 -11.31 -40.58 23.69
N ASN A 1064 -11.43 -41.84 23.23
CA ASN A 1064 -12.61 -42.67 23.46
C ASN A 1064 -12.82 -43.10 24.92
N CYS A 1065 -11.87 -42.83 25.82
CA CYS A 1065 -11.95 -43.19 27.25
C CYS A 1065 -12.13 -41.97 28.15
N ASN A 1066 -11.58 -40.82 27.76
CA ASN A 1066 -11.77 -39.52 28.41
C ASN A 1066 -12.01 -38.45 27.33
N SER A 1067 -13.24 -37.95 27.24
CA SER A 1067 -13.63 -36.91 26.29
C SER A 1067 -14.11 -35.66 27.02
N GLU A 1068 -13.74 -34.47 26.56
CA GLU A 1068 -14.23 -33.19 27.09
C GLU A 1068 -15.18 -32.55 26.07
N VAL A 1069 -16.40 -32.26 26.50
CA VAL A 1069 -17.37 -31.47 25.73
C VAL A 1069 -17.30 -30.02 26.19
N HIS A 1070 -16.85 -29.15 25.29
CA HIS A 1070 -16.70 -27.71 25.50
C HIS A 1070 -17.89 -26.99 24.84
N ARG A 1071 -18.67 -26.24 25.62
CA ARG A 1071 -19.89 -25.55 25.17
C ARG A 1071 -19.76 -24.04 25.38
N VAL A 1072 -19.82 -23.27 24.29
CA VAL A 1072 -19.62 -21.82 24.30
C VAL A 1072 -20.96 -21.10 24.35
N TYR A 1073 -21.14 -20.23 25.36
CA TYR A 1073 -22.31 -19.38 25.52
C TYR A 1073 -21.90 -17.91 25.47
N ARG A 1074 -22.58 -17.14 24.63
CA ARG A 1074 -22.40 -15.69 24.52
C ARG A 1074 -23.53 -14.99 25.27
N ILE A 1075 -23.20 -13.89 25.93
CA ILE A 1075 -24.17 -12.88 26.36
C ILE A 1075 -23.90 -11.58 25.62
N THR A 1076 -24.94 -10.97 25.06
CA THR A 1076 -24.87 -9.74 24.25
C THR A 1076 -25.95 -8.75 24.70
N ASP A 1077 -25.59 -7.47 24.84
CA ASP A 1077 -26.52 -6.39 25.15
C ASP A 1077 -27.29 -5.87 23.91
N ASN A 1078 -27.99 -4.72 24.03
CA ASN A 1078 -28.72 -4.09 22.91
C ASN A 1078 -27.86 -3.16 22.02
N CYS A 1079 -26.63 -2.85 22.43
CA CYS A 1079 -25.67 -2.00 21.71
C CYS A 1079 -24.64 -2.83 20.91
N GLY A 1080 -24.51 -4.12 21.22
CA GLY A 1080 -23.70 -5.10 20.50
C GLY A 1080 -22.48 -5.60 21.27
N ASN A 1081 -22.20 -5.12 22.50
CA ASN A 1081 -21.08 -5.66 23.27
C ASN A 1081 -21.42 -7.08 23.72
N SER A 1082 -20.45 -7.98 23.63
CA SER A 1082 -20.66 -9.40 23.90
C SER A 1082 -19.52 -10.04 24.69
N PHE A 1083 -19.88 -10.98 25.56
CA PHE A 1083 -18.95 -11.75 26.37
C PHE A 1083 -19.20 -13.25 26.23
N ASP A 1084 -18.15 -14.00 25.89
CA ASP A 1084 -18.22 -15.45 25.68
C ASP A 1084 -17.68 -16.21 26.90
N SER A 1085 -18.39 -17.26 27.31
CA SER A 1085 -17.99 -18.14 28.41
C SER A 1085 -18.17 -19.61 28.06
N THR A 1086 -17.15 -20.41 28.36
CA THR A 1086 -17.11 -21.84 28.02
C THR A 1086 -17.43 -22.71 29.23
N HIS A 1087 -18.45 -23.56 29.12
CA HIS A 1087 -18.72 -24.62 30.07
C HIS A 1087 -18.11 -25.94 29.58
N VAL A 1088 -17.43 -26.67 30.47
CA VAL A 1088 -16.76 -27.94 30.15
C VAL A 1088 -17.44 -29.10 30.88
N THR A 1089 -17.71 -30.20 30.17
CA THR A 1089 -18.20 -31.45 30.77
C THR A 1089 -17.24 -32.58 30.41
N LEU A 1090 -16.69 -33.24 31.42
CA LEU A 1090 -15.78 -34.37 31.27
C LEU A 1090 -16.58 -35.69 31.26
N LEU A 1091 -16.45 -36.45 30.18
CA LEU A 1091 -17.04 -37.76 29.97
C LEU A 1091 -15.97 -38.83 30.16
N ILE A 1092 -16.24 -39.81 31.02
CA ILE A 1092 -15.30 -40.90 31.33
C ILE A 1092 -15.97 -42.27 31.23
N ASP A 1093 -15.25 -43.24 30.66
CA ASP A 1093 -15.68 -44.64 30.65
C ASP A 1093 -15.13 -45.41 31.86
N THR A 1094 -15.98 -46.22 32.48
CA THR A 1094 -15.72 -46.94 33.75
C THR A 1094 -16.50 -48.25 33.89
N VAL A 1095 -17.15 -48.72 32.82
CA VAL A 1095 -18.07 -49.85 32.84
C VAL A 1095 -17.49 -50.98 31.98
N ALA A 1096 -17.58 -52.22 32.46
CA ALA A 1096 -17.10 -53.37 31.68
C ALA A 1096 -18.16 -53.84 30.67
N PRO A 1097 -17.76 -54.22 29.44
CA PRO A 1097 -18.67 -54.69 28.39
C PRO A 1097 -19.63 -55.80 28.83
N ILE A 1098 -20.83 -55.82 28.23
CA ILE A 1098 -21.88 -56.79 28.54
C ILE A 1098 -22.09 -57.76 27.37
N LEU A 1099 -22.01 -59.07 27.67
CA LEU A 1099 -22.43 -60.13 26.75
C LEU A 1099 -23.96 -60.34 26.88
N ASN A 1100 -24.71 -60.01 25.83
CA ASN A 1100 -26.18 -60.03 25.83
C ASN A 1100 -26.77 -61.44 25.72
N THR A 1101 -26.10 -62.33 24.98
CA THR A 1101 -26.52 -63.71 24.76
C THR A 1101 -25.74 -64.68 25.63
N GLN A 1102 -26.42 -65.44 26.49
CA GLN A 1102 -25.81 -66.55 27.21
C GLN A 1102 -25.29 -67.62 26.22
N LEU A 1103 -24.09 -68.12 26.45
CA LEU A 1103 -23.48 -69.18 25.63
C LEU A 1103 -24.04 -70.55 26.03
N ASP A 1104 -24.67 -71.25 25.09
CA ASP A 1104 -25.16 -72.62 25.26
C ASP A 1104 -24.01 -73.64 25.34
N GLU A 1105 -24.21 -74.74 26.08
CA GLU A 1105 -23.30 -75.89 26.06
C GLU A 1105 -23.32 -76.57 24.69
N LEU A 1106 -22.13 -76.86 24.15
CA LEU A 1106 -21.99 -77.51 22.84
C LEU A 1106 -21.60 -78.98 23.01
N SER A 1107 -21.95 -79.83 22.03
CA SER A 1107 -21.46 -81.20 21.97
C SER A 1107 -21.12 -81.62 20.54
N PHE A 1108 -19.99 -82.30 20.38
CA PHE A 1108 -19.46 -82.80 19.12
C PHE A 1108 -19.12 -84.29 19.24
N THR A 1109 -19.09 -85.00 18.11
CA THR A 1109 -18.76 -86.43 18.10
C THR A 1109 -17.25 -86.65 18.13
N CYS A 1110 -16.48 -85.94 17.30
CA CYS A 1110 -15.03 -86.11 17.16
C CYS A 1110 -14.30 -84.79 17.44
N LEU A 1111 -13.09 -84.84 18.05
CA LEU A 1111 -12.36 -83.65 18.50
C LEU A 1111 -12.06 -82.64 17.37
N TYR A 1112 -11.77 -83.11 16.16
CA TYR A 1112 -11.43 -82.25 15.02
C TYR A 1112 -12.66 -81.58 14.38
N ASP A 1113 -13.89 -81.96 14.75
CA ASP A 1113 -15.12 -81.26 14.32
C ASP A 1113 -15.39 -80.01 15.19
N LEU A 1114 -14.62 -79.82 16.26
CA LEU A 1114 -14.66 -78.62 17.11
C LEU A 1114 -14.25 -77.39 16.27
N PRO A 1115 -15.14 -76.39 16.06
CA PRO A 1115 -14.75 -75.16 15.39
C PRO A 1115 -13.73 -74.39 16.22
N ALA A 1116 -12.80 -73.74 15.52
CA ALA A 1116 -11.90 -72.74 16.10
C ALA A 1116 -12.69 -71.63 16.82
N CYS A 1117 -12.02 -70.89 17.70
CA CYS A 1117 -12.61 -69.72 18.35
C CYS A 1117 -13.23 -68.78 17.30
N ASN A 1118 -14.45 -68.31 17.55
CA ASN A 1118 -15.13 -67.33 16.71
C ASN A 1118 -15.58 -66.12 17.53
N GLU A 1119 -14.61 -65.25 17.80
CA GLU A 1119 -14.77 -63.98 18.51
C GLU A 1119 -15.85 -63.08 17.87
N THR A 1120 -16.05 -63.18 16.54
CA THR A 1120 -17.05 -62.40 15.79
C THR A 1120 -18.50 -62.89 15.90
N ALA A 1121 -18.76 -63.94 16.69
CA ALA A 1121 -20.11 -64.49 16.91
C ALA A 1121 -20.74 -64.15 18.26
N LEU A 1122 -20.09 -63.29 19.06
CA LEU A 1122 -20.59 -62.85 20.37
C LEU A 1122 -21.48 -61.60 20.22
N ASP A 1123 -22.69 -61.64 20.77
CA ASP A 1123 -23.55 -60.45 20.92
C ASP A 1123 -23.09 -59.66 22.16
N ILE A 1124 -22.21 -58.70 21.91
CA ILE A 1124 -21.61 -57.83 22.93
C ILE A 1124 -22.11 -56.41 22.69
N THR A 1125 -22.55 -55.75 23.76
CA THR A 1125 -22.73 -54.30 23.78
C THR A 1125 -21.98 -53.68 24.94
N ASP A 1126 -21.41 -52.54 24.65
CA ASP A 1126 -20.78 -51.63 25.61
C ASP A 1126 -21.50 -50.27 25.53
N ASN A 1127 -21.47 -49.48 26.59
CA ASN A 1127 -22.18 -48.19 26.63
C ASN A 1127 -21.46 -47.06 25.88
N CYS A 1128 -20.15 -47.16 25.63
CA CYS A 1128 -19.38 -46.09 25.00
C CYS A 1128 -18.40 -46.55 23.91
N ASN A 1129 -17.91 -47.80 23.94
CA ASN A 1129 -16.72 -48.20 23.20
C ASN A 1129 -16.86 -49.38 22.24
N THR A 1130 -15.94 -49.46 21.27
CA THR A 1130 -15.79 -50.64 20.41
C THR A 1130 -15.02 -51.73 21.14
N THR A 1131 -15.66 -52.86 21.40
CA THR A 1131 -15.07 -53.96 22.18
C THR A 1131 -14.15 -54.85 21.36
N SER A 1132 -13.07 -55.30 21.99
CA SER A 1132 -12.24 -56.43 21.55
C SER A 1132 -12.64 -57.70 22.30
N SER A 1133 -12.46 -58.87 21.67
CA SER A 1133 -12.65 -60.16 22.35
C SER A 1133 -11.61 -61.18 21.91
N SER A 1134 -11.33 -62.14 22.79
CA SER A 1134 -10.39 -63.25 22.59
C SER A 1134 -10.89 -64.49 23.30
N CYS A 1135 -10.53 -65.71 22.88
CA CYS A 1135 -10.83 -66.91 23.67
C CYS A 1135 -9.73 -67.97 23.77
N THR A 1136 -9.79 -68.76 24.84
CA THR A 1136 -8.84 -69.84 25.17
C THR A 1136 -9.55 -71.11 25.65
N ASP A 1137 -9.07 -72.27 25.19
CA ASP A 1137 -9.63 -73.59 25.50
C ASP A 1137 -8.81 -74.31 26.58
N TYR A 1138 -9.50 -74.87 27.58
CA TYR A 1138 -8.92 -75.67 28.66
C TYR A 1138 -9.65 -77.01 28.78
N THR A 1139 -8.94 -78.14 28.73
CA THR A 1139 -9.53 -79.46 29.00
C THR A 1139 -9.90 -79.57 30.49
N LEU A 1140 -11.17 -79.83 30.78
CA LEU A 1140 -11.70 -79.84 32.14
C LEU A 1140 -11.67 -81.26 32.76
N GLU A 1141 -12.09 -82.27 32.00
CA GLU A 1141 -12.05 -83.69 32.40
C GLU A 1141 -11.91 -84.62 31.18
N GLY A 1142 -11.10 -85.68 31.29
CA GLY A 1142 -10.82 -86.64 30.21
C GLY A 1142 -9.52 -86.39 29.42
N ASP A 1143 -9.24 -87.24 28.44
CA ASP A 1143 -8.09 -87.14 27.51
C ASP A 1143 -8.59 -87.16 26.07
N CYS A 1144 -8.78 -85.97 25.48
CA CYS A 1144 -9.46 -85.78 24.21
C CYS A 1144 -8.80 -86.47 23.00
N ASP A 1145 -7.52 -86.83 23.08
CA ASP A 1145 -6.82 -87.57 22.01
C ASP A 1145 -7.18 -89.06 21.99
N ASN A 1146 -7.70 -89.63 23.10
CA ASN A 1146 -7.87 -91.07 23.29
C ASN A 1146 -9.24 -91.52 23.84
N GLU A 1147 -9.93 -90.69 24.62
CA GLU A 1147 -11.23 -90.99 25.25
C GLU A 1147 -12.17 -89.75 25.20
N PRO A 1148 -13.50 -89.91 25.39
CA PRO A 1148 -14.43 -88.79 25.49
C PRO A 1148 -14.02 -87.80 26.61
N CYS A 1149 -14.18 -86.50 26.36
CA CYS A 1149 -13.68 -85.44 27.24
C CYS A 1149 -14.62 -84.22 27.30
N SER A 1150 -14.40 -83.33 28.27
CA SER A 1150 -14.98 -82.00 28.36
C SER A 1150 -13.91 -80.91 28.24
N ILE A 1151 -14.25 -79.83 27.56
CA ILE A 1151 -13.42 -78.64 27.34
C ILE A 1151 -14.23 -77.42 27.81
N GLU A 1152 -13.60 -76.53 28.56
CA GLU A 1152 -14.12 -75.20 28.88
C GLU A 1152 -13.42 -74.16 27.99
N ARG A 1153 -14.21 -73.45 27.19
CA ARG A 1153 -13.79 -72.33 26.35
C ARG A 1153 -14.09 -71.03 27.09
N ILE A 1154 -13.06 -70.28 27.47
CA ILE A 1154 -13.20 -68.99 28.17
C ILE A 1154 -13.00 -67.87 27.15
N TYR A 1155 -14.02 -67.03 26.98
CA TYR A 1155 -13.96 -65.79 26.23
C TYR A 1155 -13.66 -64.64 27.19
N THR A 1156 -12.68 -63.80 26.86
CA THR A 1156 -12.38 -62.54 27.55
C THR A 1156 -12.62 -61.40 26.58
N ILE A 1157 -13.42 -60.44 27.05
CA ILE A 1157 -13.88 -59.26 26.32
C ILE A 1157 -13.31 -58.04 27.04
N SER A 1158 -12.71 -57.12 26.29
CA SER A 1158 -12.15 -55.87 26.79
C SER A 1158 -12.62 -54.72 25.92
N ASP A 1159 -12.98 -53.60 26.51
CA ASP A 1159 -13.15 -52.32 25.79
C ASP A 1159 -11.79 -51.73 25.36
N ALA A 1160 -11.79 -50.47 24.91
CA ALA A 1160 -10.58 -49.73 24.59
C ALA A 1160 -9.88 -49.10 25.82
N CYS A 1161 -10.47 -49.25 27.01
CA CYS A 1161 -10.14 -48.55 28.25
C CYS A 1161 -9.71 -49.51 29.39
N ASP A 1162 -9.37 -50.76 29.03
CA ASP A 1162 -8.99 -51.88 29.90
C ASP A 1162 -10.07 -52.36 30.91
N ASN A 1163 -11.35 -52.01 30.75
CA ASN A 1163 -12.44 -52.66 31.49
C ASN A 1163 -12.76 -54.03 30.85
N THR A 1164 -12.85 -55.09 31.67
CA THR A 1164 -12.90 -56.48 31.16
C THR A 1164 -14.02 -57.34 31.74
N LEU A 1165 -14.62 -58.18 30.88
CA LEU A 1165 -15.53 -59.26 31.23
C LEU A 1165 -14.94 -60.60 30.76
N SER A 1166 -15.14 -61.67 31.54
CA SER A 1166 -14.82 -63.04 31.10
C SER A 1166 -15.99 -63.99 31.34
N VAL A 1167 -16.30 -64.83 30.35
CA VAL A 1167 -17.43 -65.77 30.35
C VAL A 1167 -16.96 -67.12 29.80
N SER A 1168 -17.38 -68.23 30.40
CA SER A 1168 -17.01 -69.58 29.95
C SER A 1168 -18.17 -70.37 29.34
N GLN A 1169 -17.82 -71.30 28.44
CA GLN A 1169 -18.71 -72.17 27.70
C GLN A 1169 -18.18 -73.60 27.77
N ILE A 1170 -19.02 -74.56 28.17
CA ILE A 1170 -18.62 -75.98 28.24
C ILE A 1170 -18.94 -76.68 26.92
N ILE A 1171 -17.99 -77.52 26.47
CA ILE A 1171 -18.05 -78.28 25.22
C ILE A 1171 -17.74 -79.75 25.51
N LEU A 1172 -18.58 -80.66 25.02
CA LEU A 1172 -18.48 -82.11 25.25
C LEU A 1172 -18.07 -82.85 23.97
N ILE A 1173 -16.94 -83.57 24.02
CA ILE A 1173 -16.47 -84.44 22.92
C ILE A 1173 -16.85 -85.88 23.27
N THR A 1174 -17.72 -86.49 22.45
CA THR A 1174 -18.48 -87.69 22.85
C THR A 1174 -17.95 -89.03 22.34
N ALA A 1175 -16.99 -89.04 21.41
CA ALA A 1175 -16.28 -90.24 20.94
C ALA A 1175 -14.78 -89.98 20.77
N ALA A 1176 -13.98 -91.05 20.83
CA ALA A 1176 -12.54 -90.99 20.63
C ALA A 1176 -12.16 -90.93 19.14
N PRO A 1177 -11.03 -90.31 18.75
CA PRO A 1177 -10.58 -90.21 17.35
C PRO A 1177 -10.32 -91.55 16.62
N SER A 1178 -10.42 -92.69 17.30
CA SER A 1178 -10.29 -94.04 16.74
C SER A 1178 -11.62 -94.78 16.52
N ASP A 1179 -12.77 -94.17 16.85
CA ASP A 1179 -14.07 -94.75 16.58
C ASP A 1179 -14.47 -94.59 15.09
N SER A 1180 -15.16 -95.60 14.58
CA SER A 1180 -15.74 -95.73 13.24
C SER A 1180 -16.72 -94.63 12.83
N LEU A 1181 -17.15 -93.77 13.77
CA LEU A 1181 -17.97 -92.59 13.50
C LEU A 1181 -17.14 -91.37 13.05
N CYS A 1182 -15.81 -91.44 13.15
CA CYS A 1182 -14.87 -90.35 12.84
C CYS A 1182 -14.07 -90.55 11.53
N ASP A 1183 -14.61 -91.30 10.55
CA ASP A 1183 -13.96 -91.56 9.24
C ASP A 1183 -14.48 -90.62 8.15
N THR A 1184 -13.58 -89.81 7.56
CA THR A 1184 -13.89 -88.75 6.59
C THR A 1184 -13.30 -89.04 5.21
N THR A 1185 -13.92 -89.96 4.47
CA THR A 1185 -13.72 -90.10 3.02
C THR A 1185 -14.94 -89.62 2.22
N ILE A 1186 -14.68 -88.90 1.11
CA ILE A 1186 -15.64 -88.31 0.16
C ILE A 1186 -16.31 -86.99 0.60
N ALA A 1187 -15.70 -85.85 0.23
CA ALA A 1187 -16.33 -84.80 -0.59
C ALA A 1187 -15.31 -83.73 -1.01
N ILE A 1188 -15.39 -83.22 -2.24
CA ILE A 1188 -14.70 -82.01 -2.69
C ILE A 1188 -15.77 -81.00 -3.09
N ILE A 1189 -15.64 -79.77 -2.61
CA ILE A 1189 -16.38 -78.60 -3.11
C ILE A 1189 -15.34 -77.51 -3.40
N GLU A 1190 -15.40 -76.92 -4.59
CA GLU A 1190 -14.51 -75.82 -4.98
C GLU A 1190 -15.03 -74.47 -4.44
N PRO A 1191 -14.18 -73.63 -3.83
CA PRO A 1191 -14.51 -72.24 -3.54
C PRO A 1191 -14.20 -71.36 -4.75
N SER A 1192 -15.23 -71.00 -5.53
CA SER A 1192 -15.14 -69.85 -6.42
C SER A 1192 -15.15 -68.55 -5.61
N ASN A 1193 -14.35 -67.58 -6.05
CA ASN A 1193 -14.16 -66.25 -5.45
C ASN A 1193 -13.49 -66.20 -4.06
N LEU A 1194 -12.16 -66.01 -4.07
CA LEU A 1194 -11.46 -65.22 -3.06
C LEU A 1194 -10.66 -64.13 -3.79
N ALA A 1195 -10.88 -62.88 -3.42
CA ALA A 1195 -10.11 -61.72 -3.92
C ALA A 1195 -9.16 -61.25 -2.82
N PHE A 1196 -7.86 -61.20 -3.12
CA PHE A 1196 -6.81 -60.67 -2.26
C PHE A 1196 -5.65 -60.15 -3.11
N ASP A 1197 -5.25 -58.91 -2.87
CA ASP A 1197 -4.12 -58.27 -3.57
C ASP A 1197 -2.77 -58.64 -2.93
N ALA A 1198 -2.08 -59.62 -3.54
CA ALA A 1198 -0.61 -59.71 -3.56
C ALA A 1198 -0.13 -60.85 -4.49
N PRO A 1199 0.87 -60.63 -5.37
CA PRO A 1199 1.51 -61.70 -6.13
C PRO A 1199 2.60 -62.39 -5.29
N LYS A 1200 2.24 -63.45 -4.56
CA LYS A 1200 3.20 -64.36 -3.90
C LYS A 1200 3.12 -65.77 -4.47
N CYS A 1201 4.28 -66.37 -4.73
CA CYS A 1201 4.44 -67.76 -5.19
C CYS A 1201 3.85 -68.76 -4.18
N ILE A 1202 3.07 -69.75 -4.65
CA ILE A 1202 2.51 -70.80 -3.78
C ILE A 1202 2.67 -72.19 -4.42
N PRO A 1203 3.29 -73.18 -3.74
CA PRO A 1203 3.28 -74.57 -4.20
C PRO A 1203 1.87 -75.17 -4.05
N TYR A 1204 1.44 -75.98 -5.01
CA TYR A 1204 0.17 -76.71 -4.98
C TYR A 1204 0.37 -78.19 -5.34
N PRO A 1205 -0.31 -79.15 -4.67
CA PRO A 1205 -1.15 -78.95 -3.48
C PRO A 1205 -0.33 -78.56 -2.23
N ASN A 1206 -0.97 -77.89 -1.26
CA ASN A 1206 -0.33 -77.49 0.00
C ASN A 1206 -1.33 -77.63 1.17
N PRO A 1207 -1.05 -78.43 2.22
CA PRO A 1207 0.14 -79.28 2.37
C PRO A 1207 0.14 -80.47 1.39
N ALA A 1208 1.24 -80.65 0.66
CA ALA A 1208 1.42 -81.81 -0.20
C ALA A 1208 1.60 -83.08 0.64
N ARG A 1209 0.61 -83.98 0.59
CA ARG A 1209 0.77 -85.41 0.93
C ARG A 1209 1.00 -86.18 -0.37
N ILE A 1210 2.16 -86.81 -0.49
CA ILE A 1210 2.57 -87.53 -1.71
C ILE A 1210 2.77 -89.00 -1.36
N ASN A 1211 2.12 -89.89 -2.13
CA ASN A 1211 2.29 -91.34 -2.06
C ASN A 1211 3.36 -91.79 -3.07
N SER A 1212 4.01 -92.94 -2.87
CA SER A 1212 5.20 -93.31 -3.67
C SER A 1212 4.90 -93.76 -5.11
N GLY A 1213 4.70 -92.80 -6.01
CA GLY A 1213 4.66 -92.94 -7.46
C GLY A 1213 4.71 -91.56 -8.12
N SER A 1214 5.59 -91.39 -9.11
CA SER A 1214 5.93 -90.13 -9.80
C SER A 1214 4.85 -89.04 -9.76
N THR A 1215 4.96 -88.13 -8.80
CA THR A 1215 3.98 -87.06 -8.53
C THR A 1215 4.59 -85.70 -8.81
N LEU A 1216 3.78 -84.80 -9.38
CA LEU A 1216 4.14 -83.43 -9.73
C LEU A 1216 3.74 -82.46 -8.61
N ILE A 1217 4.57 -81.47 -8.33
CA ILE A 1217 4.25 -80.29 -7.50
C ILE A 1217 4.39 -79.05 -8.39
N ASP A 1218 3.33 -78.24 -8.48
CA ASP A 1218 3.33 -77.01 -9.27
C ASP A 1218 3.57 -75.78 -8.39
N LEU A 1219 4.50 -74.91 -8.80
CA LEU A 1219 4.75 -73.61 -8.18
C LEU A 1219 3.86 -72.56 -8.88
N ILE A 1220 2.61 -72.48 -8.43
CA ILE A 1220 1.57 -71.65 -9.07
C ILE A 1220 1.89 -70.17 -8.85
N ARG A 1221 1.68 -69.37 -9.91
CA ARG A 1221 2.03 -67.93 -10.03
C ARG A 1221 3.53 -67.61 -9.93
N CYS A 1222 4.42 -68.57 -10.24
CA CYS A 1222 5.87 -68.36 -10.28
C CYS A 1222 6.45 -68.24 -11.71
N PRO A 1223 7.57 -67.53 -11.90
CA PRO A 1223 8.35 -67.59 -13.15
C PRO A 1223 8.83 -69.01 -13.47
N ALA A 1224 8.81 -69.38 -14.75
CA ALA A 1224 9.08 -70.75 -15.21
C ALA A 1224 10.47 -71.32 -14.83
N SER A 1225 11.45 -70.46 -14.54
CA SER A 1225 12.85 -70.80 -14.25
C SER A 1225 13.27 -70.62 -12.79
N THR A 1226 12.30 -70.60 -11.86
CA THR A 1226 12.54 -70.30 -10.42
C THR A 1226 13.46 -71.33 -9.74
N PRO A 1227 14.54 -70.92 -9.05
CA PRO A 1227 15.44 -71.81 -8.30
C PRO A 1227 14.86 -72.31 -6.99
N TRP A 1228 15.02 -73.61 -6.74
CA TRP A 1228 14.60 -74.26 -5.49
C TRP A 1228 15.59 -75.32 -5.03
N ILE A 1229 15.57 -75.58 -3.72
CA ILE A 1229 16.36 -76.56 -2.98
C ILE A 1229 15.43 -77.32 -2.02
N LEU A 1230 15.59 -78.63 -1.94
CA LEU A 1230 14.87 -79.51 -1.04
C LEU A 1230 15.82 -80.02 0.05
N LEU A 1231 15.42 -79.87 1.31
CA LEU A 1231 16.17 -80.27 2.50
C LEU A 1231 15.46 -81.42 3.23
N ASN A 1232 16.22 -82.28 3.91
CA ASN A 1232 15.68 -83.28 4.84
C ASN A 1232 15.31 -82.66 6.21
N SER A 1233 14.77 -83.48 7.13
CA SER A 1233 14.40 -83.03 8.49
C SER A 1233 15.57 -82.68 9.41
N LEU A 1234 16.82 -82.85 8.98
CA LEU A 1234 18.04 -82.41 9.67
C LEU A 1234 18.63 -81.14 9.04
N GLY A 1235 18.02 -80.62 7.97
CA GLY A 1235 18.47 -79.41 7.25
C GLY A 1235 19.46 -79.67 6.12
N GLU A 1236 19.87 -80.91 5.87
CA GLU A 1236 20.81 -81.24 4.78
C GLU A 1236 20.10 -81.22 3.42
N GLN A 1237 20.79 -80.72 2.40
CA GLN A 1237 20.25 -80.61 1.05
C GLN A 1237 20.23 -81.98 0.33
N VAL A 1238 19.04 -82.39 -0.13
CA VAL A 1238 18.81 -83.67 -0.82
C VAL A 1238 18.47 -83.52 -2.31
N ALA A 1239 18.00 -82.35 -2.76
CA ALA A 1239 17.78 -82.05 -4.19
C ALA A 1239 17.84 -80.55 -4.48
N GLN A 1240 18.02 -80.17 -5.75
CA GLN A 1240 17.92 -78.78 -6.23
C GLN A 1240 17.52 -78.70 -7.71
N GLY A 1241 16.93 -77.59 -8.15
CA GLY A 1241 16.54 -77.37 -9.55
C GLY A 1241 16.15 -75.92 -9.86
N LYS A 1242 15.87 -75.64 -11.15
CA LYS A 1242 15.34 -74.36 -11.65
C LYS A 1242 14.16 -74.63 -12.59
N SER A 1243 12.93 -74.62 -12.03
CA SER A 1243 11.69 -74.99 -12.74
C SER A 1243 10.46 -74.59 -11.90
N SER A 1244 9.39 -74.12 -12.53
CA SER A 1244 8.08 -73.92 -11.88
C SER A 1244 7.29 -75.22 -11.64
N GLN A 1245 7.77 -76.37 -12.13
CA GLN A 1245 7.21 -77.69 -11.83
C GLN A 1245 8.28 -78.62 -11.26
N ILE A 1246 7.97 -79.36 -10.21
CA ILE A 1246 8.89 -80.28 -9.53
C ILE A 1246 8.33 -81.71 -9.64
N ILE A 1247 9.11 -82.62 -10.23
CA ILE A 1247 8.83 -84.06 -10.23
C ILE A 1247 9.62 -84.69 -9.07
N VAL A 1248 8.93 -85.40 -8.17
CA VAL A 1248 9.54 -86.01 -6.99
C VAL A 1248 9.50 -87.53 -7.07
N ASP A 1249 10.62 -88.12 -7.49
CA ASP A 1249 10.81 -89.57 -7.60
C ASP A 1249 11.78 -90.12 -6.54
N ASN A 1250 11.51 -91.34 -6.07
CA ASN A 1250 12.37 -92.16 -5.19
C ASN A 1250 12.78 -91.56 -3.81
N LEU A 1251 12.16 -90.50 -3.31
CA LEU A 1251 12.35 -90.07 -1.92
C LEU A 1251 11.71 -91.05 -0.92
N THR A 1252 12.36 -91.23 0.23
CA THR A 1252 11.89 -92.08 1.33
C THR A 1252 10.81 -91.39 2.16
N GLN A 1253 9.91 -92.17 2.78
CA GLN A 1253 8.85 -91.68 3.66
C GLN A 1253 9.43 -90.82 4.80
N GLY A 1254 8.89 -89.60 4.99
CA GLY A 1254 9.45 -88.63 5.93
C GLY A 1254 9.00 -87.19 5.68
N LEU A 1255 9.52 -86.28 6.52
CA LEU A 1255 9.29 -84.83 6.45
C LEU A 1255 10.45 -84.15 5.72
N TYR A 1256 10.12 -83.34 4.71
CA TYR A 1256 11.08 -82.56 3.92
C TYR A 1256 10.70 -81.08 3.92
N PHE A 1257 11.65 -80.23 3.53
CA PHE A 1257 11.51 -78.79 3.53
C PHE A 1257 11.95 -78.22 2.19
N LEU A 1258 11.04 -77.58 1.45
CA LEU A 1258 11.32 -76.87 0.21
C LEU A 1258 11.66 -75.41 0.50
N ARG A 1259 12.72 -74.89 -0.11
CA ARG A 1259 13.14 -73.48 -0.06
C ARG A 1259 13.41 -72.99 -1.48
N SER A 1260 13.12 -71.72 -1.74
CA SER A 1260 13.31 -71.04 -3.02
C SER A 1260 14.03 -69.72 -2.77
N GLU A 1261 14.86 -69.24 -3.69
CA GLU A 1261 15.41 -67.89 -3.54
C GLU A 1261 14.26 -66.86 -3.56
N GLY A 1262 14.37 -65.84 -2.72
CA GLY A 1262 13.33 -64.83 -2.47
C GLY A 1262 12.20 -65.24 -1.50
N PHE A 1263 12.01 -66.52 -1.16
CA PHE A 1263 10.82 -66.97 -0.40
C PHE A 1263 11.10 -68.01 0.70
N GLY A 1264 10.35 -67.90 1.81
CA GLY A 1264 10.56 -68.68 3.02
C GLY A 1264 10.24 -70.18 2.92
N THR A 1265 10.95 -70.98 3.71
CA THR A 1265 10.90 -72.45 3.74
C THR A 1265 9.51 -73.01 4.06
N LYS A 1266 9.07 -74.06 3.35
CA LYS A 1266 7.77 -74.76 3.57
C LYS A 1266 7.94 -76.28 3.73
N ARG A 1267 7.07 -76.90 4.54
CA ARG A 1267 7.07 -78.35 4.84
C ARG A 1267 6.34 -79.17 3.77
N ILE A 1268 6.86 -80.35 3.46
CA ILE A 1268 6.27 -81.37 2.59
C ILE A 1268 6.31 -82.72 3.34
N VAL A 1269 5.21 -83.49 3.31
CA VAL A 1269 5.12 -84.79 3.99
C VAL A 1269 4.96 -85.90 2.96
N ILE A 1270 5.98 -86.75 2.83
CA ILE A 1270 5.93 -87.92 1.95
C ILE A 1270 5.48 -89.12 2.78
N LEU A 1271 4.35 -89.70 2.39
CA LEU A 1271 3.77 -90.91 2.96
C LEU A 1271 3.94 -92.07 1.96
N LYS A 1272 3.75 -93.31 2.40
CA LYS A 1272 3.91 -94.49 1.54
C LYS A 1272 2.77 -95.48 1.73
#